data_AF-A0AAD6M208-F1
#
_entry.id   AF-A0AAD6M208-F1
#
_cell.length_a   1.000
_cell.length_b   1.000
_cell.length_c   1.000
_cell.angle_alpha   90.00
_cell.angle_beta   90.00
_cell.angle_gamma   90.00
#
_symmetry.space_group_name_H-M   'P 1'
#
loop_
_entity.id
_entity.type
_entity.pdbx_description
1 polymer ?
#
loop_
_entity_poly.entity_id
_entity_poly.type
_entity_poly.pdbx_seq_one_letter_code
_entity_poly.pdbx_strand_id
1 'polypeptide(L)'
;MASQPVLKRSETIAESMPDALMQSRYHTKKCFSRFLAPGKRLMKRQHLMDEVDESIQDQNERQKVLGGLLFYILSCTQEAAVIPPFLAFAVRPNPGFWEYVKVNAEDLSVDGISVSEYLQFKEMIFDEKWANNENALEVDFGAMDFSTPRLTLSSSIGNGVNCMSKFMSLKLSGSSEAAKPLLDYLLALNHQGENLMINQTLDTVAKLQEALIVAEVVVSAFPKDTPYQDFQQRLRELGFETGWGDTAERVKETMRLLSESLQAPDPMKVQLLFSRIPNTFNIVIFSPHGYFGQSDVLGLPDTGGQVVYILDQVRALEEELLLKIKHQGLGVKPRILVVTRLISNAGGTKCNQEVEPIFGTKHSHIVRVPFKTEKGVLPQWVSRFDDAADKVLEHMDSKPDLIIGNYSDGNLVASLMARKLGITLGTIAHALEKTKYEDSDVKWKELDAKYHFSCQFTADMIAMNTADFIITSTYQEIAGSKDRPGQYESHTAFTMPGLCRVVSGINVFDPKFNIASPGADQSVYFPYTEKQKRLTSFHPAIEELLYRNEDNHEHIGYLADRKKPIIFSMARLDTVKNITGLTEWFGKNTKLRNLVNLVVVAGFFDPSKSNDREEIAEIKKMHALIEKYQLKGQFRWIAAQTDRYRNGELYRCIADTKGAFVQPALYEAFGLTVIEAMNCGLPTFATNQGGPAEILVDGISGFHIDPNNGDESSNKIADFFEKCKTDAEYWNKIYTWKIYANKVLNMGSVYGFWRQTNKEQKLAKQRYIEAFYNLQFNNLAKNVPIPEFASSTQTSSTSKTKPQETPPTAVVESQHSLPTQEAKPRVEGAPFLVPKTQLTQRHKDTTPAASKPKEWRRKRRAKGPCTTRKQQRNRERLRATRLTCREKLRIRKRDQFQFGENKELQGSSSSSTAAGKMTGTGGDGMVSGALHSSSAVIHKPIVRITVLFLGVLAVSCIVLYKSAYHFEFLPGSSSDSDSISMSDNRTSKGKNDWGLERILKNASTKHKTVILTTLNQAWAEPGSIFDLFLESFQVGDNTQKLVNNLIIISLDQKAHARCLAIHPHCYALRTKGLNFSSEAYFMSEEYLKMMWRRIEFLGTVLEMGYSFVFTDADIVWLRNPFPRFYPEVDFQIACDNYYGNPEDKNNRPNGGFTYVRSNLRSILFYRFWFQSRETYPGKHDQDVLNMIKNDPFLEKIGLKMRFLDTAYFGGFCERSKDFHEVCTMHANCCYGLGTKVHDLKIVLEDWKNFMSLPLEEKASASPAWRAPQNCRT
;
A
#
# COMPACT_ATOMS: atom_id res chain seq x y z
N MET A 1 -11.91 -33.96 -15.73
CA MET A 1 -11.58 -32.60 -16.20
C MET A 1 -10.18 -32.29 -15.69
N ALA A 2 -9.26 -31.80 -16.52
CA ALA A 2 -7.86 -31.64 -16.14
C ALA A 2 -7.61 -30.30 -15.44
N SER A 3 -6.75 -30.32 -14.41
CA SER A 3 -6.25 -29.11 -13.73
C SER A 3 -5.34 -28.31 -14.64
N GLN A 4 -5.45 -26.98 -14.62
CA GLN A 4 -4.51 -26.10 -15.33
C GLN A 4 -3.08 -26.21 -14.76
N PRO A 5 -2.02 -26.00 -15.58
CA PRO A 5 -0.64 -26.04 -15.09
C PRO A 5 -0.32 -24.77 -14.32
N VAL A 6 -0.36 -24.82 -12.98
CA VAL A 6 0.17 -23.74 -12.15
C VAL A 6 1.69 -23.77 -12.21
N LEU A 7 2.27 -22.70 -12.75
CA LEU A 7 3.72 -22.47 -12.84
C LEU A 7 4.32 -22.55 -11.42
N LYS A 8 5.26 -23.47 -11.17
CA LYS A 8 5.84 -23.61 -9.82
C LYS A 8 6.70 -22.39 -9.51
N ARG A 9 6.64 -21.91 -8.27
CA ARG A 9 7.36 -20.72 -7.78
C ARG A 9 8.89 -20.88 -7.69
N SER A 10 9.46 -21.83 -8.43
CA SER A 10 10.87 -22.18 -8.54
C SER A 10 11.28 -22.48 -9.99
N GLU A 11 10.37 -22.36 -10.95
CA GLU A 11 10.60 -22.60 -12.38
C GLU A 11 10.47 -21.24 -13.09
N THR A 12 11.48 -20.86 -13.86
CA THR A 12 11.54 -19.61 -14.62
C THR A 12 10.63 -19.65 -15.83
N ILE A 13 10.37 -18.48 -16.44
CA ILE A 13 9.72 -18.38 -17.75
C ILE A 13 10.58 -19.09 -18.82
N ALA A 14 11.91 -19.04 -18.72
CA ALA A 14 12.80 -19.74 -19.65
C ALA A 14 12.68 -21.27 -19.57
N GLU A 15 12.53 -21.84 -18.36
CA GLU A 15 12.35 -23.28 -18.15
C GLU A 15 10.93 -23.76 -18.47
N SER A 16 9.91 -22.92 -18.23
CA SER A 16 8.50 -23.30 -18.36
C SER A 16 7.85 -22.96 -19.71
N MET A 17 8.41 -22.01 -20.46
CA MET A 17 7.92 -21.67 -21.81
C MET A 17 8.06 -22.83 -22.82
N PRO A 18 9.15 -23.62 -22.89
CA PRO A 18 9.24 -24.77 -23.81
C PRO A 18 8.06 -25.74 -23.70
N ASP A 19 7.68 -26.12 -22.47
CA ASP A 19 6.51 -26.97 -22.21
C ASP A 19 5.21 -26.27 -22.65
N ALA A 20 5.07 -24.97 -22.39
CA ALA A 20 3.91 -24.19 -22.81
C ALA A 20 3.76 -24.12 -24.34
N LEU A 21 4.87 -23.93 -25.07
CA LEU A 21 4.91 -23.90 -26.52
C LEU A 21 4.60 -25.28 -27.12
N MET A 22 5.09 -26.37 -26.49
CA MET A 22 4.79 -27.75 -26.89
C MET A 22 3.32 -28.13 -26.68
N GLN A 23 2.70 -27.73 -25.56
CA GLN A 23 1.29 -28.02 -25.24
C GLN A 23 0.29 -27.51 -26.29
N SER A 24 0.66 -26.50 -27.10
CA SER A 24 -0.22 -25.90 -28.12
C SER A 24 0.48 -25.72 -29.48
N ARG A 25 1.49 -26.55 -29.78
CA ARG A 25 2.48 -26.36 -30.88
C ARG A 25 1.93 -25.86 -32.23
N TYR A 26 0.77 -26.35 -32.66
CA TYR A 26 0.12 -25.90 -33.90
C TYR A 26 -0.37 -24.44 -33.80
N HIS A 27 -1.15 -24.12 -32.77
CA HIS A 27 -1.65 -22.77 -32.52
C HIS A 27 -0.49 -21.81 -32.24
N THR A 28 0.50 -22.24 -31.45
CA THR A 28 1.74 -21.49 -31.19
C THR A 28 2.41 -21.02 -32.49
N LYS A 29 2.66 -21.94 -33.44
CA LYS A 29 3.26 -21.59 -34.74
C LYS A 29 2.38 -20.66 -35.58
N LYS A 30 1.05 -20.80 -35.50
CA LYS A 30 0.10 -19.94 -36.21
C LYS A 30 0.06 -18.51 -35.65
N CYS A 31 0.13 -18.36 -34.32
CA CYS A 31 0.26 -17.05 -33.67
C CYS A 31 1.61 -16.41 -34.01
N PHE A 32 2.71 -17.17 -33.90
CA PHE A 32 4.05 -16.62 -34.12
C PHE A 32 4.30 -16.27 -35.60
N SER A 33 3.78 -17.03 -36.57
CA SER A 33 3.89 -16.63 -37.98
C SER A 33 3.14 -15.32 -38.27
N ARG A 34 2.01 -15.06 -37.60
CA ARG A 34 1.33 -13.75 -37.63
C ARG A 34 2.12 -12.66 -36.91
N PHE A 35 2.71 -12.94 -35.74
CA PHE A 35 3.56 -11.98 -35.04
C PHE A 35 4.73 -11.51 -35.94
N LEU A 36 5.39 -12.45 -36.65
CA LEU A 36 6.49 -12.18 -37.58
C LEU A 36 6.06 -11.51 -38.90
N ALA A 37 4.83 -11.71 -39.39
CA ALA A 37 4.46 -11.36 -40.77
C ALA A 37 4.68 -9.87 -41.16
N PRO A 38 4.47 -8.87 -40.29
CA PRO A 38 4.79 -7.46 -40.59
C PRO A 38 6.28 -7.09 -40.48
N GLY A 39 7.18 -8.03 -40.21
CA GLY A 39 8.62 -7.79 -40.12
C GLY A 39 9.09 -7.27 -38.74
N LYS A 40 10.15 -6.44 -38.73
CA LYS A 40 10.71 -5.86 -37.51
C LYS A 40 9.70 -4.92 -36.83
N ARG A 41 9.20 -5.26 -35.64
CA ARG A 41 8.26 -4.42 -34.87
C ARG A 41 8.35 -4.62 -33.35
N LEU A 42 7.89 -3.64 -32.59
CA LEU A 42 7.63 -3.77 -31.16
C LEU A 42 6.13 -4.05 -30.97
N MET A 43 5.77 -5.16 -30.33
CA MET A 43 4.38 -5.51 -29.99
C MET A 43 4.13 -5.28 -28.50
N LYS A 44 3.10 -4.50 -28.16
CA LYS A 44 2.63 -4.33 -26.79
C LYS A 44 1.68 -5.46 -26.41
N ARG A 45 1.42 -5.65 -25.10
CA ARG A 45 0.51 -6.69 -24.59
C ARG A 45 -0.82 -6.80 -25.35
N GLN A 46 -1.48 -5.67 -25.65
CA GLN A 46 -2.75 -5.69 -26.37
C GLN A 46 -2.61 -6.33 -27.76
N HIS A 47 -1.64 -5.89 -28.57
CA HIS A 47 -1.39 -6.43 -29.91
C HIS A 47 -1.06 -7.94 -29.89
N LEU A 48 -0.37 -8.43 -28.86
CA LEU A 48 -0.08 -9.87 -28.70
C LEU A 48 -1.36 -10.67 -28.44
N MET A 49 -2.31 -10.11 -27.69
CA MET A 49 -3.58 -10.76 -27.33
C MET A 49 -4.55 -10.72 -28.51
N ASP A 50 -4.68 -9.56 -29.18
CA ASP A 50 -5.50 -9.38 -30.39
C ASP A 50 -5.08 -10.36 -31.51
N GLU A 51 -3.77 -10.52 -31.74
CA GLU A 51 -3.24 -11.44 -32.76
C GLU A 51 -3.41 -12.92 -32.38
N VAL A 52 -3.46 -13.26 -31.08
CA VAL A 52 -3.84 -14.61 -30.60
C VAL A 52 -5.34 -14.86 -30.84
N ASP A 53 -6.19 -13.87 -30.54
CA ASP A 53 -7.63 -13.94 -30.79
C ASP A 53 -7.96 -14.04 -32.29
N GLU A 54 -7.23 -13.36 -33.17
CA GLU A 54 -7.39 -13.55 -34.62
C GLU A 54 -6.80 -14.87 -35.14
N SER A 55 -5.80 -15.44 -34.45
CA SER A 55 -5.17 -16.70 -34.86
C SER A 55 -6.09 -17.91 -34.67
N ILE A 56 -6.90 -17.94 -33.61
CA ILE A 56 -7.66 -19.14 -33.21
C ILE A 56 -9.16 -18.94 -33.46
N GLN A 57 -9.60 -19.29 -34.67
CA GLN A 57 -10.99 -19.12 -35.12
C GLN A 57 -12.00 -20.05 -34.43
N ASP A 58 -11.59 -21.25 -33.98
CA ASP A 58 -12.46 -22.13 -33.21
C ASP A 58 -12.52 -21.69 -31.74
N GLN A 59 -13.73 -21.51 -31.21
CA GLN A 59 -13.97 -20.98 -29.86
C GLN A 59 -13.54 -21.95 -28.75
N ASN A 60 -13.61 -23.27 -28.97
CA ASN A 60 -13.24 -24.27 -27.97
C ASN A 60 -11.71 -24.44 -27.91
N GLU A 61 -11.04 -24.50 -29.06
CA GLU A 61 -9.58 -24.47 -29.15
C GLU A 61 -9.01 -23.19 -28.55
N ARG A 62 -9.65 -22.04 -28.82
CA ARG A 62 -9.27 -20.77 -28.20
C ARG A 62 -9.36 -20.87 -26.68
N GLN A 63 -10.49 -21.32 -26.12
CA GLN A 63 -10.65 -21.48 -24.67
C GLN A 63 -9.64 -22.47 -24.04
N LYS A 64 -9.18 -23.51 -24.77
CA LYS A 64 -8.07 -24.37 -24.32
C LYS A 64 -6.74 -23.63 -24.24
N VAL A 65 -6.41 -22.81 -25.24
CA VAL A 65 -5.16 -22.03 -25.25
C VAL A 65 -5.21 -20.90 -24.20
N LEU A 66 -6.33 -20.17 -24.10
CA LEU A 66 -6.58 -19.17 -23.05
C LEU A 66 -6.53 -19.78 -21.64
N GLY A 67 -6.92 -21.05 -21.48
CA GLY A 67 -6.80 -21.81 -20.24
C GLY A 67 -5.41 -22.43 -20.00
N GLY A 68 -4.42 -22.17 -20.87
CA GLY A 68 -3.12 -22.82 -20.85
C GLY A 68 -1.97 -21.95 -20.35
N LEU A 69 -0.82 -22.59 -20.07
CA LEU A 69 0.39 -21.91 -19.57
C LEU A 69 0.93 -20.86 -20.55
N LEU A 70 0.79 -21.07 -21.86
CA LEU A 70 1.20 -20.13 -22.89
C LEU A 70 0.44 -18.79 -22.78
N PHE A 71 -0.87 -18.84 -22.55
CA PHE A 71 -1.66 -17.63 -22.36
C PHE A 71 -1.31 -16.90 -21.06
N TYR A 72 -1.04 -17.64 -19.96
CA TYR A 72 -0.54 -17.01 -18.73
C TYR A 72 0.73 -16.19 -19.01
N ILE A 73 1.73 -16.77 -19.70
CA ILE A 73 2.99 -16.08 -20.03
C ILE A 73 2.75 -14.86 -20.94
N LEU A 74 1.90 -14.99 -21.97
CA LEU A 74 1.55 -13.87 -22.86
C LEU A 74 0.77 -12.76 -22.13
N SER A 75 -0.12 -13.11 -21.20
CA SER A 75 -0.87 -12.13 -20.36
C SER A 75 0.01 -11.38 -19.36
N CYS A 76 1.14 -11.97 -18.96
CA CYS A 76 2.19 -11.34 -18.15
C CYS A 76 3.24 -10.61 -19.00
N THR A 77 3.26 -10.81 -20.32
CA THR A 77 4.16 -10.10 -21.24
C THR A 77 3.73 -8.65 -21.35
N GLN A 78 4.65 -7.71 -21.15
CA GLN A 78 4.38 -6.28 -21.29
C GLN A 78 4.61 -5.81 -22.72
N GLU A 79 5.73 -6.24 -23.31
CA GLU A 79 6.08 -6.02 -24.71
C GLU A 79 6.99 -7.12 -25.26
N ALA A 80 6.96 -7.30 -26.59
CA ALA A 80 7.81 -8.23 -27.32
C ALA A 80 8.49 -7.53 -28.51
N ALA A 81 9.80 -7.67 -28.62
CA ALA A 81 10.59 -7.22 -29.76
C ALA A 81 10.62 -8.33 -30.83
N VAL A 82 10.11 -8.01 -32.02
CA VAL A 82 9.95 -8.95 -33.15
C VAL A 82 11.05 -8.71 -34.16
N ILE A 83 11.90 -9.71 -34.41
CA ILE A 83 12.96 -9.69 -35.42
C ILE A 83 13.04 -11.08 -36.06
N PRO A 84 12.37 -11.31 -37.20
CA PRO A 84 12.29 -12.64 -37.82
C PRO A 84 13.66 -13.34 -37.98
N PRO A 85 13.79 -14.62 -37.61
CA PRO A 85 12.76 -15.55 -37.15
C PRO A 85 12.45 -15.49 -35.63
N PHE A 86 13.06 -14.56 -34.89
CA PHE A 86 13.04 -14.50 -33.43
C PHE A 86 11.97 -13.55 -32.84
N LEU A 87 11.53 -13.91 -31.64
CA LEU A 87 10.62 -13.15 -30.78
C LEU A 87 11.26 -13.02 -29.39
N ALA A 88 11.62 -11.80 -28.97
CA ALA A 88 12.14 -11.55 -27.63
C ALA A 88 11.04 -10.93 -26.75
N PHE A 89 10.64 -11.62 -25.68
CA PHE A 89 9.55 -11.24 -24.78
C PHE A 89 10.08 -10.64 -23.47
N ALA A 90 9.55 -9.49 -23.05
CA ALA A 90 9.71 -8.96 -21.70
C ALA A 90 8.51 -9.35 -20.84
N VAL A 91 8.69 -10.38 -20.01
CA VAL A 91 7.64 -10.96 -19.18
C VAL A 91 7.75 -10.42 -17.76
N ARG A 92 6.62 -10.00 -17.18
CA ARG A 92 6.54 -9.43 -15.84
C ARG A 92 5.53 -10.23 -14.99
N PRO A 93 5.92 -11.36 -14.38
CA PRO A 93 4.98 -12.23 -13.65
C PRO A 93 4.42 -11.58 -12.37
N ASN A 94 5.17 -10.66 -11.74
CA ASN A 94 4.82 -9.97 -10.50
C ASN A 94 5.42 -8.56 -10.47
N PRO A 95 4.87 -7.61 -9.69
CA PRO A 95 5.45 -6.27 -9.55
C PRO A 95 6.90 -6.30 -9.06
N GLY A 96 7.80 -5.66 -9.81
CA GLY A 96 9.24 -5.64 -9.60
C GLY A 96 10.01 -6.85 -10.16
N PHE A 97 9.33 -7.87 -10.69
CA PHE A 97 9.96 -9.07 -11.25
C PHE A 97 9.81 -9.12 -12.76
N TRP A 98 10.94 -9.16 -13.46
CA TRP A 98 11.05 -9.19 -14.91
C TRP A 98 11.94 -10.35 -15.35
N GLU A 99 11.49 -11.08 -16.37
CA GLU A 99 12.21 -12.16 -17.02
C GLU A 99 12.17 -11.94 -18.53
N TYR A 100 13.29 -12.19 -19.21
CA TYR A 100 13.44 -11.93 -20.64
C TYR A 100 13.78 -13.24 -21.35
N VAL A 101 13.04 -13.57 -22.40
CA VAL A 101 13.20 -14.82 -23.14
C VAL A 101 13.14 -14.58 -24.64
N LYS A 102 14.02 -15.24 -25.39
CA LYS A 102 14.09 -15.22 -26.85
C LYS A 102 13.61 -16.55 -27.40
N VAL A 103 12.68 -16.52 -28.35
CA VAL A 103 12.09 -17.71 -28.97
C VAL A 103 12.33 -17.68 -30.47
N ASN A 104 12.77 -18.79 -31.06
CA ASN A 104 12.76 -18.97 -32.51
C ASN A 104 11.37 -19.48 -32.94
N ALA A 105 10.67 -18.77 -33.82
CA ALA A 105 9.34 -19.17 -34.28
C ALA A 105 9.34 -20.46 -35.12
N GLU A 106 10.47 -20.81 -35.75
CA GLU A 106 10.55 -21.92 -36.70
C GLU A 106 10.68 -23.29 -36.02
N ASP A 107 11.51 -23.44 -34.98
CA ASP A 107 11.68 -24.70 -34.25
C ASP A 107 10.92 -24.73 -32.90
N LEU A 108 10.69 -23.54 -32.31
CA LEU A 108 10.20 -23.27 -30.94
C LEU A 108 11.23 -23.52 -29.82
N SER A 109 12.51 -23.38 -30.12
CA SER A 109 13.57 -23.23 -29.11
C SER A 109 13.40 -21.93 -28.32
N VAL A 110 13.74 -21.97 -27.03
CA VAL A 110 13.65 -20.84 -26.09
C VAL A 110 14.98 -20.69 -25.37
N ASP A 111 15.55 -19.49 -25.44
CA ASP A 111 16.70 -19.08 -24.63
C ASP A 111 16.24 -18.07 -23.57
N GLY A 112 16.67 -18.24 -22.32
CA GLY A 112 16.66 -17.14 -21.35
C GLY A 112 17.75 -16.13 -21.72
N ILE A 113 17.41 -14.84 -21.78
CA ILE A 113 18.34 -13.77 -22.19
C ILE A 113 18.49 -12.71 -21.09
N SER A 114 19.62 -12.00 -21.11
CA SER A 114 19.88 -10.87 -20.23
C SER A 114 19.07 -9.61 -20.61
N VAL A 115 19.07 -8.63 -19.69
CA VAL A 115 18.52 -7.30 -19.95
C VAL A 115 19.23 -6.62 -21.12
N SER A 116 20.56 -6.72 -21.20
CA SER A 116 21.37 -6.13 -22.27
C SER A 116 20.99 -6.71 -23.64
N GLU A 117 20.87 -8.04 -23.74
CA GLU A 117 20.45 -8.72 -24.98
C GLU A 117 19.01 -8.36 -25.38
N TYR A 118 18.08 -8.27 -24.43
CA TYR A 118 16.70 -7.83 -24.71
C TYR A 118 16.68 -6.39 -25.25
N LEU A 119 17.44 -5.48 -24.64
CA LEU A 119 17.52 -4.10 -25.08
C LEU A 119 18.24 -3.96 -26.43
N GLN A 120 19.24 -4.79 -26.74
CA GLN A 120 19.83 -4.90 -28.09
C GLN A 120 18.78 -5.36 -29.12
N PHE A 121 17.97 -6.38 -28.79
CA PHE A 121 16.83 -6.79 -29.60
C PHE A 121 15.80 -5.66 -29.80
N LYS A 122 15.53 -4.85 -28.77
CA LYS A 122 14.67 -3.67 -28.89
C LYS A 122 15.31 -2.59 -29.78
N GLU A 123 16.61 -2.37 -29.66
CA GLU A 123 17.37 -1.40 -30.46
C GLU A 123 17.44 -1.75 -31.94
N MET A 124 17.59 -3.03 -32.31
CA MET A 124 17.66 -3.50 -33.71
C MET A 124 16.41 -3.18 -34.57
N ILE A 125 15.31 -2.77 -33.93
CA ILE A 125 14.07 -2.29 -34.58
C ILE A 125 14.18 -0.81 -34.99
N PHE A 126 14.96 0.01 -34.26
CA PHE A 126 15.02 1.47 -34.41
C PHE A 126 16.40 1.99 -34.86
N ASP A 127 17.50 1.38 -34.41
CA ASP A 127 18.88 1.74 -34.73
C ASP A 127 19.78 0.49 -34.72
N GLU A 128 19.79 -0.22 -35.84
CA GLU A 128 20.58 -1.44 -36.03
C GLU A 128 22.10 -1.20 -36.00
N LYS A 129 22.57 0.05 -36.20
CA LYS A 129 23.99 0.40 -36.03
C LYS A 129 24.35 0.52 -34.55
N TRP A 130 23.47 1.09 -33.74
CA TRP A 130 23.68 1.16 -32.30
C TRP A 130 23.57 -0.21 -31.62
N ALA A 131 22.60 -1.04 -32.02
CA ALA A 131 22.41 -2.36 -31.44
C ALA A 131 23.65 -3.27 -31.57
N ASN A 132 24.33 -3.21 -32.72
CA ASN A 132 25.55 -3.95 -33.03
C ASN A 132 26.85 -3.24 -32.60
N ASN A 133 26.77 -2.15 -31.83
CA ASN A 133 27.96 -1.42 -31.38
C ASN A 133 28.50 -2.01 -30.07
N GLU A 134 29.64 -2.71 -30.13
CA GLU A 134 30.38 -3.23 -28.96
C GLU A 134 30.78 -2.12 -27.96
N ASN A 135 30.86 -0.86 -28.41
CA ASN A 135 31.18 0.32 -27.60
C ASN A 135 29.92 1.11 -27.16
N ALA A 136 28.73 0.50 -27.21
CA ALA A 136 27.51 1.13 -26.70
C ALA A 136 27.58 1.31 -25.17
N LEU A 137 27.28 2.51 -24.68
CA LEU A 137 27.33 2.83 -23.24
C LEU A 137 26.19 2.10 -22.50
N GLU A 138 26.54 1.09 -21.71
CA GLU A 138 25.62 0.48 -20.73
C GLU A 138 25.67 1.22 -19.38
N VAL A 139 24.50 1.44 -18.79
CA VAL A 139 24.31 2.14 -17.51
C VAL A 139 23.73 1.18 -16.49
N ASP A 140 24.54 0.82 -15.48
CA ASP A 140 24.18 -0.08 -14.38
C ASP A 140 24.45 0.59 -13.03
N PHE A 141 23.40 1.06 -12.36
CA PHE A 141 23.48 1.56 -11.00
C PHE A 141 23.34 0.46 -9.93
N GLY A 142 22.87 -0.73 -10.29
CA GLY A 142 22.67 -1.87 -9.39
C GLY A 142 23.93 -2.67 -9.12
N ALA A 143 24.89 -2.65 -10.06
CA ALA A 143 26.27 -3.09 -9.88
C ALA A 143 26.99 -2.31 -8.76
N MET A 144 26.55 -1.09 -8.45
CA MET A 144 27.13 -0.27 -7.37
C MET A 144 26.44 -0.49 -6.01
N ASP A 145 25.31 -1.22 -5.95
CA ASP A 145 24.53 -1.45 -4.72
C ASP A 145 24.98 -2.73 -3.98
N PHE A 146 26.28 -2.87 -3.71
CA PHE A 146 26.90 -4.05 -3.08
C PHE A 146 26.43 -4.32 -1.64
N SER A 147 26.03 -3.27 -0.90
CA SER A 147 25.77 -3.36 0.54
C SER A 147 24.40 -2.82 0.98
N THR A 148 23.62 -2.26 0.06
CA THR A 148 22.24 -1.82 0.34
C THR A 148 21.36 -3.07 0.47
N PRO A 149 20.82 -3.38 1.67
CA PRO A 149 20.04 -4.59 1.87
C PRO A 149 18.68 -4.47 1.16
N ARG A 150 18.32 -5.49 0.38
CA ARG A 150 17.23 -5.44 -0.60
C ARG A 150 15.95 -6.08 -0.07
N LEU A 151 14.80 -5.57 -0.50
CA LEU A 151 13.51 -6.26 -0.36
C LEU A 151 13.34 -7.32 -1.47
N THR A 152 12.45 -8.29 -1.26
CA THR A 152 12.18 -9.38 -2.21
C THR A 152 10.70 -9.77 -2.29
N LEU A 153 9.81 -9.03 -1.61
CA LEU A 153 8.37 -9.25 -1.63
C LEU A 153 7.70 -8.02 -2.24
N SER A 154 6.91 -8.18 -3.30
CA SER A 154 6.22 -7.06 -3.94
C SER A 154 5.35 -6.27 -2.95
N SER A 155 4.74 -6.94 -1.97
CA SER A 155 3.98 -6.33 -0.85
C SER A 155 4.80 -5.52 0.17
N SER A 156 6.12 -5.36 -0.05
CA SER A 156 7.01 -4.53 0.78
C SER A 156 7.60 -3.32 0.05
N ILE A 157 7.40 -3.21 -1.26
CA ILE A 157 7.73 -2.01 -2.05
C ILE A 157 7.01 -0.78 -1.45
N GLY A 158 7.67 0.38 -1.44
CA GLY A 158 7.12 1.60 -0.85
C GLY A 158 7.06 1.64 0.68
N ASN A 159 7.64 0.65 1.35
CA ASN A 159 7.67 0.51 2.82
C ASN A 159 9.09 0.67 3.40
N GLY A 160 9.93 1.46 2.72
CA GLY A 160 11.37 1.56 2.93
C GLY A 160 11.79 1.86 4.35
N VAL A 161 11.19 2.87 5.01
CA VAL A 161 11.58 3.30 6.36
C VAL A 161 11.43 2.18 7.39
N ASN A 162 10.37 1.38 7.29
CA ASN A 162 10.13 0.23 8.17
C ASN A 162 11.06 -0.96 7.87
N CYS A 163 11.74 -0.96 6.73
CA CYS A 163 12.84 -1.88 6.46
C CYS A 163 14.16 -1.30 6.99
N MET A 164 14.42 -0.02 6.75
CA MET A 164 15.62 0.67 7.22
C MET A 164 15.77 0.60 8.74
N SER A 165 14.68 0.80 9.50
CA SER A 165 14.69 0.66 10.96
C SER A 165 15.03 -0.76 11.43
N LYS A 166 14.78 -1.81 10.63
CA LYS A 166 15.26 -3.17 10.94
C LYS A 166 16.77 -3.30 10.73
N PHE A 167 17.31 -2.76 9.64
CA PHE A 167 18.73 -2.83 9.35
C PHE A 167 19.57 -1.98 10.31
N MET A 168 19.02 -0.83 10.75
CA MET A 168 19.58 -0.05 11.86
C MET A 168 19.54 -0.83 13.18
N SER A 169 18.40 -1.44 13.53
CA SER A 169 18.29 -2.33 14.71
C SER A 169 19.30 -3.49 14.68
N LEU A 170 19.51 -4.10 13.50
CA LEU A 170 20.50 -5.16 13.32
C LEU A 170 21.94 -4.65 13.44
N LYS A 171 22.29 -3.52 12.81
CA LYS A 171 23.62 -2.87 12.92
C LYS A 171 23.96 -2.49 14.36
N LEU A 172 22.97 -2.02 15.13
CA LEU A 172 23.12 -1.66 16.54
C LEU A 172 23.16 -2.90 17.47
N SER A 173 22.78 -4.09 16.99
CA SER A 173 22.81 -5.32 17.79
C SER A 173 24.19 -6.02 17.71
N GLY A 174 25.05 -5.81 18.71
CA GLY A 174 26.40 -6.39 18.71
C GLY A 174 27.21 -6.05 19.96
N SER A 175 28.52 -5.85 19.80
CA SER A 175 29.43 -5.33 20.83
C SER A 175 29.15 -3.86 21.14
N SER A 176 29.81 -3.32 22.17
CA SER A 176 29.76 -1.87 22.50
C SER A 176 30.14 -0.98 21.29
N GLU A 177 31.04 -1.45 20.44
CA GLU A 177 31.45 -0.75 19.20
C GLU A 177 30.31 -0.64 18.17
N ALA A 178 29.38 -1.60 18.13
CA ALA A 178 28.24 -1.58 17.21
C ALA A 178 27.27 -0.41 17.48
N ALA A 179 27.23 0.07 18.73
CA ALA A 179 26.47 1.26 19.12
C ALA A 179 27.22 2.58 18.91
N LYS A 180 28.54 2.55 18.64
CA LYS A 180 29.36 3.77 18.48
C LYS A 180 28.82 4.73 17.41
N PRO A 181 28.33 4.30 16.22
CA PRO A 181 27.79 5.24 15.24
C PRO A 181 26.56 6.03 15.74
N LEU A 182 25.78 5.49 16.70
CA LEU A 182 24.68 6.22 17.35
C LEU A 182 25.18 7.21 18.39
N LEU A 183 26.24 6.87 19.12
CA LEU A 183 26.94 7.77 20.03
C LEU A 183 27.56 8.96 19.28
N ASP A 184 28.37 8.68 18.26
CA ASP A 184 29.04 9.66 17.42
C ASP A 184 28.00 10.60 16.75
N TYR A 185 26.84 10.06 16.34
CA TYR A 185 25.72 10.84 15.82
C TYR A 185 25.13 11.80 16.86
N LEU A 186 24.87 11.32 18.08
CA LEU A 186 24.31 12.14 19.16
C LEU A 186 25.29 13.23 19.63
N LEU A 187 26.60 12.93 19.72
CA LEU A 187 27.66 13.90 20.03
C LEU A 187 27.83 14.98 18.94
N ALA A 188 27.42 14.70 17.70
CA ALA A 188 27.49 15.62 16.57
C ALA A 188 26.25 16.52 16.41
N LEU A 189 25.21 16.38 17.26
CA LEU A 189 24.02 17.22 17.20
C LEU A 189 24.31 18.60 17.81
N ASN A 190 24.34 19.62 16.97
CA ASN A 190 24.50 21.02 17.35
C ASN A 190 23.53 21.89 16.53
N HIS A 191 22.99 22.95 17.14
CA HIS A 191 22.22 23.97 16.43
C HIS A 191 22.67 25.37 16.86
N GLN A 192 23.07 26.20 15.90
CA GLN A 192 23.54 27.59 16.12
C GLN A 192 24.66 27.74 17.17
N GLY A 193 25.46 26.70 17.40
CA GLY A 193 26.54 26.66 18.39
C GLY A 193 26.16 25.95 19.69
N GLU A 194 24.88 25.76 20.00
CA GLU A 194 24.43 24.98 21.16
C GLU A 194 24.45 23.48 20.87
N ASN A 195 25.07 22.70 21.75
CA ASN A 195 25.03 21.24 21.68
C ASN A 195 23.66 20.70 22.11
N LEU A 196 23.20 19.64 21.46
CA LEU A 196 21.92 18.98 21.72
C LEU A 196 22.15 17.54 22.19
N MET A 197 21.20 17.00 22.95
CA MET A 197 21.21 15.65 23.51
C MET A 197 22.34 15.38 24.53
N ILE A 198 23.60 15.29 24.10
CA ILE A 198 24.76 14.94 24.95
C ILE A 198 25.98 15.80 24.62
N ASN A 199 26.90 15.94 25.58
CA ASN A 199 28.18 16.62 25.39
C ASN A 199 29.37 15.65 25.59
N GLN A 200 30.59 16.17 25.37
CA GLN A 200 31.84 15.40 25.30
C GLN A 200 32.25 14.68 26.59
N THR A 201 31.54 14.84 27.72
CA THR A 201 31.77 13.98 28.90
C THR A 201 31.30 12.54 28.66
N LEU A 202 30.32 12.34 27.77
CA LEU A 202 29.76 11.06 27.37
C LEU A 202 30.37 10.57 26.04
N ASP A 203 31.70 10.58 25.96
CA ASP A 203 32.52 10.19 24.79
C ASP A 203 32.48 8.69 24.41
N THR A 204 31.83 7.85 25.22
CA THR A 204 31.85 6.38 25.09
C THR A 204 30.52 5.76 25.47
N VAL A 205 30.18 4.64 24.81
CA VAL A 205 28.87 3.96 24.98
C VAL A 205 28.64 3.51 26.42
N ALA A 206 29.70 3.07 27.11
CA ALA A 206 29.64 2.69 28.53
C ALA A 206 29.26 3.88 29.42
N LYS A 207 29.97 5.02 29.32
CA LYS A 207 29.63 6.26 30.05
C LYS A 207 28.19 6.70 29.77
N LEU A 208 27.75 6.65 28.51
CA LEU A 208 26.38 6.99 28.13
C LEU A 208 25.35 6.04 28.78
N GLN A 209 25.59 4.73 28.79
CA GLN A 209 24.70 3.76 29.42
C GLN A 209 24.62 3.95 30.95
N GLU A 210 25.76 4.16 31.61
CA GLU A 210 25.82 4.45 33.05
C GLU A 210 25.10 5.77 33.40
N ALA A 211 25.39 6.84 32.65
CA ALA A 211 24.76 8.14 32.85
C ALA A 211 23.25 8.11 32.59
N LEU A 212 22.76 7.34 31.61
CA LEU A 212 21.31 7.17 31.35
C LEU A 212 20.59 6.50 32.52
N ILE A 213 21.22 5.53 33.19
CA ILE A 213 20.64 4.86 34.38
C ILE A 213 20.50 5.88 35.53
N VAL A 214 21.54 6.69 35.79
CA VAL A 214 21.52 7.74 36.81
C VAL A 214 20.48 8.82 36.47
N ALA A 215 20.45 9.28 35.21
CA ALA A 215 19.52 10.29 34.74
C ALA A 215 18.05 9.84 34.82
N GLU A 216 17.73 8.57 34.51
CA GLU A 216 16.36 8.07 34.69
C GLU A 216 15.93 8.13 36.17
N VAL A 217 16.83 7.83 37.13
CA VAL A 217 16.53 7.98 38.57
C VAL A 217 16.33 9.44 38.95
N VAL A 218 17.21 10.35 38.50
CA VAL A 218 17.11 11.80 38.77
C VAL A 218 15.81 12.40 38.23
N VAL A 219 15.45 12.11 36.98
CA VAL A 219 14.21 12.63 36.36
C VAL A 219 12.96 11.99 37.00
N SER A 220 13.05 10.74 37.46
CA SER A 220 11.95 10.06 38.17
C SER A 220 11.59 10.67 39.53
N ALA A 221 12.43 11.54 40.09
CA ALA A 221 12.15 12.24 41.34
C ALA A 221 11.20 13.46 41.17
N PHE A 222 10.93 13.89 39.93
CA PHE A 222 10.10 15.06 39.62
C PHE A 222 8.66 14.65 39.20
N PRO A 223 7.65 15.48 39.47
CA PRO A 223 6.31 15.33 38.87
C PRO A 223 6.37 15.28 37.33
N LYS A 224 5.51 14.47 36.71
CA LYS A 224 5.47 14.23 35.25
C LYS A 224 5.51 15.51 34.41
N ASP A 225 4.71 16.49 34.79
CA ASP A 225 4.50 17.75 34.07
C ASP A 225 5.56 18.83 34.38
N THR A 226 6.56 18.54 35.21
CA THR A 226 7.64 19.48 35.56
C THR A 226 8.40 19.92 34.30
N PRO A 227 8.52 21.22 34.00
CA PRO A 227 9.29 21.71 32.86
C PRO A 227 10.78 21.33 32.92
N TYR A 228 11.39 21.03 31.77
CA TYR A 228 12.82 20.71 31.66
C TYR A 228 13.74 21.75 32.32
N GLN A 229 13.37 23.03 32.26
CA GLN A 229 14.14 24.14 32.85
C GLN A 229 14.38 23.99 34.36
N ASP A 230 13.44 23.37 35.09
CA ASP A 230 13.53 23.23 36.55
C ASP A 230 14.59 22.20 37.00
N PHE A 231 15.02 21.31 36.11
CA PHE A 231 16.00 20.24 36.40
C PHE A 231 17.15 20.15 35.38
N GLN A 232 17.18 21.00 34.36
CA GLN A 232 18.20 21.07 33.31
C GLN A 232 19.64 21.04 33.86
N GLN A 233 19.93 21.79 34.93
CA GLN A 233 21.29 21.86 35.48
C GLN A 233 21.78 20.48 35.96
N ARG A 234 20.93 19.70 36.64
CA ARG A 234 21.28 18.35 37.13
C ARG A 234 21.54 17.35 35.99
N LEU A 235 20.91 17.57 34.84
CA LEU A 235 21.14 16.78 33.63
C LEU A 235 22.45 17.20 32.92
N ARG A 236 22.76 18.49 32.87
CA ARG A 236 24.04 19.00 32.36
C ARG A 236 25.24 18.52 33.17
N GLU A 237 25.11 18.47 34.50
CA GLU A 237 26.10 17.88 35.42
C GLU A 237 26.36 16.38 35.14
N LEU A 238 25.43 15.68 34.49
CA LEU A 238 25.54 14.29 34.03
C LEU A 238 25.89 14.16 32.53
N GLY A 239 26.19 15.26 31.82
CA GLY A 239 26.55 15.27 30.40
C GLY A 239 25.38 15.36 29.41
N PHE A 240 24.14 15.56 29.89
CA PHE A 240 22.94 15.66 29.06
C PHE A 240 22.53 17.11 28.80
N GLU A 241 22.45 17.48 27.53
CA GLU A 241 22.04 18.81 27.05
C GLU A 241 20.52 18.87 26.77
N THR A 242 20.06 19.98 26.19
CA THR A 242 18.68 20.19 25.72
C THR A 242 18.29 19.25 24.57
N GLY A 243 16.99 18.94 24.44
CA GLY A 243 16.44 18.17 23.30
C GLY A 243 15.74 16.85 23.62
N TRP A 244 15.66 16.46 24.90
CA TRP A 244 15.03 15.18 25.32
C TRP A 244 13.51 15.25 25.52
N GLY A 245 12.98 16.43 25.79
CA GLY A 245 11.59 16.65 26.17
C GLY A 245 11.33 18.03 26.76
N ASP A 246 10.09 18.51 26.69
CA ASP A 246 9.64 19.70 27.42
C ASP A 246 9.29 19.42 28.88
N THR A 247 8.82 18.21 29.20
CA THR A 247 8.47 17.78 30.58
C THR A 247 9.32 16.61 31.09
N ALA A 248 9.38 16.43 32.41
CA ALA A 248 10.06 15.30 33.05
C ALA A 248 9.60 13.93 32.53
N GLU A 249 8.29 13.72 32.30
CA GLU A 249 7.79 12.50 31.67
C GLU A 249 8.36 12.33 30.25
N ARG A 250 8.35 13.39 29.44
CA ARG A 250 8.82 13.34 28.05
C ARG A 250 10.32 13.05 27.96
N VAL A 251 11.12 13.68 28.81
CA VAL A 251 12.57 13.46 28.95
C VAL A 251 12.84 12.01 29.34
N LYS A 252 12.16 11.51 30.37
CA LYS A 252 12.30 10.12 30.86
C LYS A 252 11.97 9.10 29.78
N GLU A 253 10.88 9.28 29.03
CA GLU A 253 10.55 8.40 27.89
C GLU A 253 11.67 8.38 26.85
N THR A 254 12.22 9.54 26.46
CA THR A 254 13.23 9.65 25.40
C THR A 254 14.58 9.05 25.86
N MET A 255 14.98 9.29 27.11
CA MET A 255 16.17 8.66 27.72
C MET A 255 16.02 7.15 27.83
N ARG A 256 14.86 6.65 28.28
CA ARG A 256 14.58 5.22 28.33
C ARG A 256 14.59 4.60 26.93
N LEU A 257 14.00 5.24 25.91
CA LEU A 257 14.02 4.76 24.53
C LEU A 257 15.44 4.65 23.97
N LEU A 258 16.35 5.56 24.32
CA LEU A 258 17.77 5.44 23.96
C LEU A 258 18.43 4.29 24.72
N SER A 259 18.26 4.20 26.05
CA SER A 259 18.83 3.13 26.87
C SER A 259 18.38 1.74 26.40
N GLU A 260 17.09 1.55 26.13
CA GLU A 260 16.52 0.33 25.55
C GLU A 260 17.05 0.07 24.13
N SER A 261 17.31 1.11 23.33
CA SER A 261 17.88 0.95 21.98
C SER A 261 19.38 0.63 21.99
N LEU A 262 20.11 0.98 23.05
CA LEU A 262 21.51 0.61 23.24
C LEU A 262 21.67 -0.80 23.84
N GLN A 263 20.69 -1.27 24.63
CA GLN A 263 20.72 -2.60 25.25
C GLN A 263 20.08 -3.68 24.37
N ALA A 264 18.94 -3.38 23.73
CA ALA A 264 18.13 -4.33 22.98
C ALA A 264 17.39 -3.61 21.82
N PRO A 265 18.10 -3.16 20.77
CA PRO A 265 17.52 -2.37 19.68
C PRO A 265 16.39 -3.09 18.92
N ASP A 266 15.14 -2.73 19.22
CA ASP A 266 13.94 -3.12 18.48
C ASP A 266 13.66 -2.10 17.34
N PRO A 267 13.25 -2.55 16.12
CA PRO A 267 13.04 -1.65 14.99
C PRO A 267 12.03 -0.52 15.23
N MET A 268 10.96 -0.77 16.02
CA MET A 268 9.93 0.23 16.33
C MET A 268 10.42 1.20 17.41
N LYS A 269 11.20 0.71 18.39
CA LYS A 269 11.86 1.59 19.38
C LYS A 269 12.88 2.52 18.73
N VAL A 270 13.71 1.99 17.83
CA VAL A 270 14.68 2.77 17.05
C VAL A 270 13.96 3.81 16.19
N GLN A 271 12.89 3.43 15.48
CA GLN A 271 12.09 4.38 14.68
C GLN A 271 11.45 5.48 15.56
N LEU A 272 10.92 5.11 16.74
CA LEU A 272 10.33 6.06 17.69
C LEU A 272 11.39 6.99 18.31
N LEU A 273 12.60 6.50 18.58
CA LEU A 273 13.74 7.32 19.02
C LEU A 273 14.11 8.34 17.94
N PHE A 274 14.30 7.93 16.68
CA PHE A 274 14.58 8.87 15.59
C PHE A 274 13.41 9.80 15.25
N SER A 275 12.16 9.45 15.57
CA SER A 275 11.03 10.39 15.48
C SER A 275 11.11 11.53 16.51
N ARG A 276 11.86 11.32 17.62
CA ARG A 276 12.02 12.25 18.74
C ARG A 276 13.28 13.10 18.63
N ILE A 277 14.43 12.54 18.20
CA ILE A 277 15.71 13.26 18.14
C ILE A 277 15.56 14.57 17.34
N PRO A 278 15.92 15.74 17.91
CA PRO A 278 15.76 17.03 17.25
C PRO A 278 16.91 17.28 16.26
N ASN A 279 16.72 16.82 15.01
CA ASN A 279 17.72 16.84 13.93
C ASN A 279 17.19 17.43 12.60
N THR A 280 16.08 18.17 12.64
CA THR A 280 15.52 18.85 11.46
C THR A 280 14.79 20.11 11.92
N PHE A 281 15.28 21.26 11.48
CA PHE A 281 14.75 22.59 11.75
C PHE A 281 14.67 23.42 10.45
N ASN A 282 15.68 23.27 9.59
CA ASN A 282 15.83 23.97 8.32
C ASN A 282 15.56 23.02 7.15
N ILE A 283 14.56 23.33 6.31
CA ILE A 283 14.19 22.52 5.13
C ILE A 283 14.25 23.38 3.87
N VAL A 284 14.90 22.88 2.82
CA VAL A 284 14.84 23.49 1.48
C VAL A 284 14.03 22.59 0.55
N ILE A 285 13.12 23.17 -0.21
CA ILE A 285 12.24 22.47 -1.15
C ILE A 285 12.43 23.08 -2.53
N PHE A 286 12.91 22.30 -3.50
CA PHE A 286 13.15 22.77 -4.86
C PHE A 286 11.94 22.56 -5.76
N SER A 287 11.52 23.61 -6.47
CA SER A 287 10.52 23.59 -7.53
C SER A 287 10.82 24.69 -8.57
N PRO A 288 11.80 24.48 -9.47
CA PRO A 288 12.31 25.55 -10.34
C PRO A 288 11.40 25.96 -11.51
N HIS A 289 10.68 25.02 -12.12
CA HIS A 289 9.76 25.31 -13.23
C HIS A 289 8.43 25.96 -12.81
N GLY A 290 7.67 26.44 -13.80
CA GLY A 290 6.33 27.01 -13.62
C GLY A 290 6.30 28.42 -13.00
N TYR A 291 5.10 28.96 -12.86
CA TYR A 291 4.82 30.23 -12.18
C TYR A 291 4.55 29.97 -10.71
N PHE A 292 5.59 29.65 -9.93
CA PHE A 292 5.40 29.33 -8.51
C PHE A 292 4.98 30.58 -7.70
N GLY A 293 3.78 30.56 -7.14
CA GLY A 293 3.16 31.67 -6.39
C GLY A 293 1.86 31.25 -5.70
N GLN A 294 1.26 32.16 -4.93
CA GLN A 294 0.13 31.85 -4.02
C GLN A 294 -1.23 32.36 -4.47
N SER A 295 -1.26 33.29 -5.42
CA SER A 295 -2.45 33.81 -6.09
C SER A 295 -2.17 33.95 -7.58
N ASP A 296 -3.22 33.95 -8.41
CA ASP A 296 -3.19 34.37 -9.82
C ASP A 296 -2.30 33.53 -10.77
N VAL A 297 -1.77 32.39 -10.30
CA VAL A 297 -0.85 31.52 -11.06
C VAL A 297 -1.43 30.18 -11.52
N LEU A 298 -2.49 29.68 -10.88
CA LEU A 298 -3.04 28.34 -11.19
C LEU A 298 -3.69 28.32 -12.58
N GLY A 299 -3.26 27.39 -13.43
CA GLY A 299 -3.70 27.30 -14.83
C GLY A 299 -2.80 28.03 -15.82
N LEU A 300 -1.73 28.70 -15.37
CA LEU A 300 -0.63 29.11 -16.24
C LEU A 300 0.19 27.89 -16.69
N PRO A 301 0.98 28.00 -17.79
CA PRO A 301 1.87 26.92 -18.25
C PRO A 301 2.73 26.36 -17.11
N ASP A 302 2.88 25.04 -17.09
CA ASP A 302 3.63 24.27 -16.08
C ASP A 302 3.23 24.55 -14.63
N THR A 303 2.00 25.07 -14.39
CA THR A 303 1.57 25.58 -13.08
C THR A 303 0.24 24.96 -12.64
N GLY A 304 0.33 23.81 -11.98
CA GLY A 304 -0.82 23.02 -11.53
C GLY A 304 -0.63 22.40 -10.15
N GLY A 305 -1.06 21.14 -10.00
CA GLY A 305 -1.16 20.44 -8.70
C GLY A 305 0.11 20.42 -7.85
N GLN A 306 1.31 20.45 -8.46
CA GLN A 306 2.59 20.53 -7.75
C GLN A 306 2.70 21.79 -6.86
N VAL A 307 2.21 22.96 -7.33
CA VAL A 307 2.28 24.20 -6.54
C VAL A 307 1.37 24.10 -5.32
N VAL A 308 0.17 23.53 -5.48
CA VAL A 308 -0.78 23.28 -4.39
C VAL A 308 -0.17 22.28 -3.39
N TYR A 309 0.34 21.15 -3.87
CA TYR A 309 1.01 20.13 -3.07
C TYR A 309 2.11 20.72 -2.19
N ILE A 310 3.00 21.54 -2.78
CA ILE A 310 4.16 22.10 -2.06
C ILE A 310 3.71 23.18 -1.05
N LEU A 311 2.77 24.05 -1.39
CA LEU A 311 2.24 25.04 -0.43
C LEU A 311 1.55 24.35 0.77
N ASP A 312 0.76 23.30 0.52
CA ASP A 312 0.12 22.52 1.57
C ASP A 312 1.12 21.72 2.42
N GLN A 313 2.06 21.03 1.77
CA GLN A 313 3.20 20.34 2.38
C GLN A 313 3.95 21.26 3.35
N VAL A 314 4.28 22.48 2.91
CA VAL A 314 5.04 23.44 3.72
C VAL A 314 4.27 23.86 4.97
N ARG A 315 2.95 24.15 4.87
CA ARG A 315 2.13 24.47 6.04
C ARG A 315 2.08 23.31 7.04
N ALA A 316 1.85 22.09 6.56
CA ALA A 316 1.77 20.90 7.40
C ALA A 316 3.13 20.54 8.04
N LEU A 317 4.24 20.72 7.31
CA LEU A 317 5.59 20.54 7.83
C LEU A 317 5.94 21.60 8.89
N GLU A 318 5.59 22.87 8.70
CA GLU A 318 5.87 23.90 9.71
C GLU A 318 5.08 23.66 11.01
N GLU A 319 3.81 23.27 10.93
CA GLU A 319 3.00 22.94 12.12
C GLU A 319 3.61 21.76 12.90
N GLU A 320 3.94 20.66 12.22
CA GLU A 320 4.51 19.48 12.87
C GLU A 320 5.96 19.72 13.35
N LEU A 321 6.75 20.55 12.67
CA LEU A 321 8.06 21.01 13.17
C LEU A 321 7.92 21.82 14.45
N LEU A 322 7.06 22.84 14.47
CA LEU A 322 6.81 23.66 15.67
C LEU A 322 6.33 22.78 16.84
N LEU A 323 5.49 21.79 16.55
CA LEU A 323 5.01 20.82 17.54
C LEU A 323 6.15 19.92 18.07
N LYS A 324 6.99 19.37 17.18
CA LYS A 324 8.15 18.55 17.56
C LYS A 324 9.18 19.34 18.37
N ILE A 325 9.57 20.52 17.90
CA ILE A 325 10.56 21.39 18.54
C ILE A 325 10.10 21.75 19.96
N LYS A 326 8.82 22.15 20.11
CA LYS A 326 8.21 22.38 21.43
C LYS A 326 8.31 21.12 22.31
N HIS A 327 7.86 19.97 21.83
CA HIS A 327 7.88 18.71 22.60
C HIS A 327 9.29 18.16 22.93
N GLN A 328 10.37 18.82 22.50
CA GLN A 328 11.74 18.53 22.93
C GLN A 328 12.34 19.61 23.85
N GLY A 329 11.54 20.57 24.30
CA GLY A 329 11.96 21.65 25.19
C GLY A 329 12.80 22.74 24.52
N LEU A 330 12.76 22.82 23.18
CA LEU A 330 13.61 23.72 22.39
C LEU A 330 12.89 25.03 22.01
N GLY A 331 13.64 26.14 22.03
CA GLY A 331 13.18 27.46 21.60
C GLY A 331 13.45 27.79 20.12
N VAL A 332 13.90 26.81 19.33
CA VAL A 332 14.31 26.98 17.93
C VAL A 332 13.14 27.41 17.06
N LYS A 333 13.41 28.30 16.09
CA LYS A 333 12.44 28.67 15.04
C LYS A 333 12.79 27.87 13.78
N PRO A 334 11.94 26.94 13.31
CA PRO A 334 12.19 26.25 12.06
C PRO A 334 12.16 27.23 10.89
N ARG A 335 12.81 26.91 9.77
CA ARG A 335 12.78 27.73 8.54
C ARG A 335 12.63 26.83 7.32
N ILE A 336 11.58 27.04 6.53
CA ILE A 336 11.34 26.29 5.30
C ILE A 336 11.43 27.24 4.10
N LEU A 337 12.33 26.95 3.16
CA LEU A 337 12.50 27.74 1.94
C LEU A 337 12.06 26.94 0.72
N VAL A 338 11.04 27.41 0.01
CA VAL A 338 10.67 26.90 -1.31
C VAL A 338 11.48 27.65 -2.36
N VAL A 339 12.54 27.02 -2.87
CA VAL A 339 13.43 27.62 -3.85
C VAL A 339 12.91 27.35 -5.25
N THR A 340 12.58 28.42 -5.94
CA THR A 340 11.98 28.45 -7.27
C THR A 340 12.65 29.53 -8.12
N ARG A 341 12.15 29.73 -9.34
CA ARG A 341 12.70 30.66 -10.31
C ARG A 341 12.11 32.07 -10.15
N LEU A 342 12.95 33.10 -10.32
CA LEU A 342 12.50 34.48 -10.53
C LEU A 342 12.13 34.71 -12.01
N ILE A 343 10.94 35.26 -12.25
CA ILE A 343 10.39 35.59 -13.57
C ILE A 343 10.18 37.11 -13.63
N SER A 344 11.07 37.84 -14.28
CA SER A 344 11.05 39.31 -14.27
C SER A 344 9.79 39.93 -14.88
N ASN A 345 9.25 39.31 -15.95
CA ASN A 345 7.98 39.70 -16.57
C ASN A 345 6.85 38.77 -16.08
N ALA A 346 6.38 39.01 -14.87
CA ALA A 346 5.49 38.09 -14.15
C ALA A 346 4.00 38.17 -14.53
N GLY A 347 3.60 38.97 -15.54
CA GLY A 347 2.23 39.00 -16.07
C GLY A 347 1.13 39.46 -15.09
N GLY A 348 1.49 40.11 -13.98
CA GLY A 348 0.58 40.49 -12.88
C GLY A 348 0.69 39.58 -11.65
N THR A 349 1.35 38.43 -11.77
CA THR A 349 1.66 37.55 -10.63
C THR A 349 2.86 38.07 -9.83
N LYS A 350 3.10 37.49 -8.64
CA LYS A 350 4.26 37.83 -7.79
C LYS A 350 5.55 37.09 -8.16
N CYS A 351 5.62 36.38 -9.29
CA CYS A 351 6.82 35.59 -9.64
C CYS A 351 8.08 36.44 -9.92
N ASN A 352 7.98 37.76 -9.95
CA ASN A 352 9.10 38.71 -9.95
C ASN A 352 9.62 39.08 -8.54
N GLN A 353 8.92 38.73 -7.47
CA GLN A 353 9.30 39.02 -6.08
C GLN A 353 10.30 37.99 -5.58
N GLU A 354 11.48 38.46 -5.17
CA GLU A 354 12.61 37.62 -4.76
C GLU A 354 12.33 36.78 -3.50
N VAL A 355 11.59 37.32 -2.54
CA VAL A 355 11.14 36.61 -1.34
C VAL A 355 9.65 36.86 -1.12
N GLU A 356 8.88 35.82 -0.83
CA GLU A 356 7.45 35.90 -0.52
C GLU A 356 7.10 34.98 0.68
N PRO A 357 6.60 35.51 1.82
CA PRO A 357 6.14 34.69 2.95
C PRO A 357 4.94 33.82 2.58
N ILE A 358 4.91 32.58 3.08
CA ILE A 358 3.86 31.61 2.73
C ILE A 358 2.63 31.80 3.62
N PHE A 359 1.44 31.87 3.02
CA PHE A 359 0.20 32.11 3.75
C PHE A 359 -0.15 30.93 4.66
N GLY A 360 -0.45 31.25 5.93
CA GLY A 360 -0.70 30.26 6.98
C GLY A 360 0.55 29.81 7.75
N THR A 361 1.75 30.28 7.38
CA THR A 361 3.00 29.98 8.09
C THR A 361 3.54 31.21 8.83
N LYS A 362 4.58 31.01 9.64
CA LYS A 362 5.29 32.05 10.41
C LYS A 362 6.74 32.23 9.98
N HIS A 363 7.36 31.19 9.41
CA HIS A 363 8.79 31.13 9.14
C HIS A 363 9.11 30.58 7.75
N SER A 364 8.11 30.11 7.00
CA SER A 364 8.28 29.54 5.68
C SER A 364 8.10 30.56 4.55
N HIS A 365 8.99 30.53 3.56
CA HIS A 365 9.10 31.54 2.51
C HIS A 365 9.34 30.89 1.14
N ILE A 366 8.82 31.49 0.07
CA ILE A 366 9.25 31.26 -1.30
C ILE A 366 10.48 32.15 -1.55
N VAL A 367 11.55 31.58 -2.11
CA VAL A 367 12.78 32.28 -2.51
C VAL A 367 12.96 32.09 -4.01
N ARG A 368 13.09 33.18 -4.76
CA ARG A 368 13.12 33.17 -6.23
C ARG A 368 14.50 33.53 -6.75
N VAL A 369 15.14 32.60 -7.45
CA VAL A 369 16.48 32.77 -8.03
C VAL A 369 16.38 33.04 -9.53
N PRO A 370 16.95 34.14 -10.07
CA PRO A 370 16.99 34.38 -11.50
C PRO A 370 18.00 33.45 -12.17
N PHE A 371 17.61 32.78 -13.26
CA PHE A 371 18.55 32.02 -14.08
C PHE A 371 19.47 32.97 -14.88
N LYS A 372 20.74 32.62 -15.05
CA LYS A 372 21.78 33.46 -15.64
C LYS A 372 22.64 32.72 -16.66
N THR A 373 23.09 33.44 -17.68
CA THR A 373 24.16 33.04 -18.62
C THR A 373 25.25 34.11 -18.65
N GLU A 374 26.33 33.83 -19.38
CA GLU A 374 27.35 34.83 -19.73
C GLU A 374 26.80 36.02 -20.54
N LYS A 375 25.64 35.88 -21.20
CA LYS A 375 24.90 36.97 -21.87
C LYS A 375 23.95 37.74 -20.92
N GLY A 376 23.83 37.35 -19.65
CA GLY A 376 22.98 38.01 -18.64
C GLY A 376 21.87 37.13 -18.05
N VAL A 377 20.94 37.76 -17.31
CA VAL A 377 19.76 37.10 -16.72
C VAL A 377 18.80 36.65 -17.82
N LEU A 378 18.35 35.40 -17.79
CA LEU A 378 17.42 34.84 -18.77
C LEU A 378 16.02 34.61 -18.21
N PRO A 379 14.96 34.79 -19.04
CA PRO A 379 13.60 34.35 -18.77
C PRO A 379 13.33 32.87 -19.18
N GLN A 380 14.34 32.10 -19.61
CA GLN A 380 14.26 30.64 -19.82
C GLN A 380 15.30 29.86 -18.99
N TRP A 381 15.24 28.51 -18.97
CA TRP A 381 16.01 27.64 -18.05
C TRP A 381 17.52 27.67 -18.30
N VAL A 382 18.33 27.58 -17.23
CA VAL A 382 19.80 27.45 -17.32
C VAL A 382 20.36 26.60 -16.19
N SER A 383 21.29 25.69 -16.51
CA SER A 383 21.90 24.73 -15.56
C SER A 383 22.94 25.30 -14.57
N ARG A 384 23.06 26.63 -14.40
CA ARG A 384 24.05 27.24 -13.49
C ARG A 384 23.40 27.62 -12.17
N PHE A 385 23.66 26.83 -11.13
CA PHE A 385 22.93 26.86 -9.85
C PHE A 385 23.78 27.30 -8.63
N ASP A 386 25.02 27.77 -8.81
CA ASP A 386 25.85 28.20 -7.69
C ASP A 386 25.21 29.37 -6.91
N ASP A 387 24.67 30.38 -7.63
CA ASP A 387 23.83 31.46 -7.09
C ASP A 387 22.70 30.99 -6.16
N ALA A 388 22.15 29.80 -6.38
CA ALA A 388 21.05 29.26 -5.56
C ALA A 388 21.56 28.67 -4.24
N ALA A 389 22.79 28.14 -4.20
CA ALA A 389 23.40 27.65 -2.97
C ALA A 389 23.73 28.80 -2.02
N ASP A 390 24.29 29.88 -2.56
CA ASP A 390 24.73 31.01 -1.76
C ASP A 390 23.53 31.76 -1.17
N LYS A 391 22.46 31.98 -1.96
CA LYS A 391 21.17 32.51 -1.46
C LYS A 391 20.47 31.62 -0.44
N VAL A 392 20.59 30.29 -0.55
CA VAL A 392 20.04 29.37 0.46
C VAL A 392 20.76 29.53 1.79
N LEU A 393 22.09 29.64 1.77
CA LEU A 393 22.89 29.83 2.97
C LEU A 393 22.65 31.22 3.60
N GLU A 394 22.57 32.28 2.78
CA GLU A 394 22.19 33.63 3.18
C GLU A 394 20.81 33.65 3.85
N HIS A 395 19.79 33.05 3.24
CA HIS A 395 18.44 32.99 3.79
C HIS A 395 18.23 31.94 4.89
N MET A 396 19.24 31.17 5.29
CA MET A 396 19.15 30.20 6.40
C MET A 396 20.07 30.49 7.59
N ASP A 397 21.00 31.45 7.48
CA ASP A 397 22.04 31.73 8.48
C ASP A 397 22.92 30.50 8.84
N SER A 398 22.77 29.40 8.09
CA SER A 398 23.24 28.05 8.43
C SER A 398 22.98 27.08 7.26
N LYS A 399 23.36 25.81 7.39
CA LYS A 399 22.99 24.77 6.41
C LYS A 399 21.55 24.27 6.63
N PRO A 400 20.86 23.79 5.58
CA PRO A 400 19.65 22.99 5.74
C PRO A 400 19.94 21.62 6.35
N ASP A 401 18.99 21.06 7.08
CA ASP A 401 19.05 19.70 7.64
C ASP A 401 18.49 18.67 6.66
N LEU A 402 17.52 19.09 5.85
CA LEU A 402 16.84 18.28 4.83
C LEU A 402 16.65 19.09 3.54
N ILE A 403 16.91 18.47 2.40
CA ILE A 403 16.57 19.00 1.07
C ILE A 403 15.54 18.07 0.41
N ILE A 404 14.49 18.63 -0.16
CA ILE A 404 13.44 17.93 -0.90
C ILE A 404 13.42 18.42 -2.36
N GLY A 405 13.63 17.53 -3.31
CA GLY A 405 13.39 17.79 -4.73
C GLY A 405 11.94 17.51 -5.14
N ASN A 406 11.46 18.22 -6.16
CA ASN A 406 10.17 17.97 -6.82
C ASN A 406 10.35 17.99 -8.35
N TYR A 407 9.84 16.96 -9.04
CA TYR A 407 9.93 16.78 -10.50
C TYR A 407 11.37 16.77 -11.04
N SER A 408 11.57 16.45 -12.33
CA SER A 408 12.90 16.17 -12.90
C SER A 408 13.93 17.28 -12.65
N ASP A 409 13.55 18.54 -12.81
CA ASP A 409 14.44 19.70 -12.63
C ASP A 409 14.71 19.99 -11.15
N GLY A 410 13.68 20.01 -10.30
CA GLY A 410 13.85 20.23 -8.86
C GLY A 410 14.58 19.08 -8.17
N ASN A 411 14.37 17.83 -8.61
CA ASN A 411 15.10 16.65 -8.15
C ASN A 411 16.58 16.69 -8.56
N LEU A 412 16.90 17.17 -9.77
CA LEU A 412 18.29 17.36 -10.20
C LEU A 412 18.99 18.47 -9.38
N VAL A 413 18.36 19.64 -9.23
CA VAL A 413 18.94 20.76 -8.44
C VAL A 413 19.12 20.36 -6.98
N ALA A 414 18.13 19.68 -6.38
CA ALA A 414 18.24 19.13 -5.04
C ALA A 414 19.38 18.11 -4.92
N SER A 415 19.58 17.24 -5.92
CA SER A 415 20.69 16.28 -5.97
C SER A 415 22.07 16.96 -5.98
N LEU A 416 22.22 18.00 -6.80
CA LEU A 416 23.46 18.79 -6.87
C LEU A 416 23.72 19.55 -5.55
N MET A 417 22.70 20.15 -4.95
CA MET A 417 22.86 20.90 -3.69
C MET A 417 23.08 20.01 -2.47
N ALA A 418 22.35 18.90 -2.35
CA ALA A 418 22.55 17.92 -1.27
C ALA A 418 23.98 17.36 -1.29
N ARG A 419 24.54 17.12 -2.48
CA ARG A 419 25.95 16.77 -2.67
C ARG A 419 26.90 17.93 -2.30
N LYS A 420 26.66 19.16 -2.78
CA LYS A 420 27.51 20.35 -2.50
C LYS A 420 27.56 20.70 -1.01
N LEU A 421 26.44 20.65 -0.31
CA LEU A 421 26.34 21.03 1.11
C LEU A 421 26.59 19.87 2.08
N GLY A 422 26.44 18.62 1.61
CA GLY A 422 26.60 17.40 2.42
C GLY A 422 25.34 16.97 3.17
N ILE A 423 24.14 17.29 2.67
CA ILE A 423 22.85 17.18 3.38
C ILE A 423 22.00 16.00 2.90
N THR A 424 21.05 15.55 3.72
CA THR A 424 20.11 14.46 3.42
C THR A 424 19.14 14.84 2.31
N LEU A 425 18.92 13.94 1.34
CA LEU A 425 18.09 14.20 0.16
C LEU A 425 16.82 13.33 0.12
N GLY A 426 15.66 13.98 0.18
CA GLY A 426 14.38 13.44 -0.29
C GLY A 426 14.07 13.88 -1.73
N THR A 427 13.38 13.05 -2.51
CA THR A 427 12.85 13.43 -3.84
C THR A 427 11.40 13.01 -4.01
N ILE A 428 10.64 13.78 -4.80
CA ILE A 428 9.26 13.49 -5.21
C ILE A 428 9.20 13.64 -6.73
N ALA A 429 8.71 12.64 -7.47
CA ALA A 429 8.57 12.76 -8.92
C ALA A 429 7.37 13.66 -9.32
N HIS A 430 6.22 13.51 -8.67
CA HIS A 430 4.88 13.97 -9.12
C HIS A 430 4.40 13.30 -10.42
N ALA A 431 5.26 13.20 -11.43
CA ALA A 431 5.09 12.39 -12.62
C ALA A 431 6.46 12.02 -13.23
N LEU A 432 6.53 10.90 -13.96
CA LEU A 432 7.68 10.54 -14.79
C LEU A 432 7.26 10.42 -16.26
N GLU A 433 7.70 11.38 -17.08
CA GLU A 433 7.18 11.61 -18.44
C GLU A 433 7.38 10.41 -19.38
N LYS A 434 8.38 9.55 -19.13
CA LYS A 434 8.63 8.29 -19.86
C LYS A 434 7.44 7.30 -19.84
N THR A 435 6.49 7.48 -18.92
CA THR A 435 5.22 6.71 -18.88
C THR A 435 4.00 7.44 -19.41
N LYS A 436 4.11 8.76 -19.65
CA LYS A 436 3.06 9.60 -20.25
C LYS A 436 3.19 9.68 -21.77
N TYR A 437 4.40 9.51 -22.30
CA TYR A 437 4.68 9.43 -23.73
C TYR A 437 5.18 8.01 -24.06
N GLU A 438 4.33 7.19 -24.69
CA GLU A 438 4.67 5.81 -25.05
C GLU A 438 5.84 5.75 -26.06
N ASP A 439 6.74 4.77 -25.86
CA ASP A 439 7.98 4.58 -26.63
C ASP A 439 8.92 5.80 -26.67
N SER A 440 8.75 6.79 -25.77
CA SER A 440 9.56 8.02 -25.77
C SER A 440 11.05 7.80 -25.48
N ASP A 441 11.41 6.64 -24.91
CA ASP A 441 12.80 6.23 -24.74
C ASP A 441 13.42 5.71 -26.05
N VAL A 442 12.76 4.80 -26.76
CA VAL A 442 13.29 4.28 -28.04
C VAL A 442 13.16 5.26 -29.20
N LYS A 443 12.10 6.09 -29.21
CA LYS A 443 11.86 7.16 -30.21
C LYS A 443 12.43 8.52 -29.77
N TRP A 444 13.30 8.56 -28.75
CA TRP A 444 13.76 9.81 -28.13
C TRP A 444 14.27 10.84 -29.16
N LYS A 445 15.05 10.41 -30.17
CA LYS A 445 15.62 11.27 -31.23
C LYS A 445 14.57 12.11 -31.98
N GLU A 446 13.39 11.55 -32.22
CA GLU A 446 12.29 12.23 -32.94
C GLU A 446 11.61 13.28 -32.06
N LEU A 447 11.63 13.05 -30.74
CA LEU A 447 10.93 13.83 -29.72
C LEU A 447 11.84 14.88 -29.07
N ASP A 448 13.16 14.68 -29.12
CA ASP A 448 14.14 15.46 -28.35
C ASP A 448 14.17 16.93 -28.77
N ALA A 449 13.91 17.24 -30.04
CA ALA A 449 13.85 18.61 -30.56
C ALA A 449 12.68 19.44 -29.98
N LYS A 450 11.67 18.79 -29.38
CA LYS A 450 10.51 19.45 -28.76
C LYS A 450 10.47 19.28 -27.23
N TYR A 451 10.83 18.11 -26.72
CA TYR A 451 10.65 17.76 -25.31
C TYR A 451 11.96 17.55 -24.52
N HIS A 452 13.11 17.48 -25.20
CA HIS A 452 14.43 17.26 -24.59
C HIS A 452 14.48 16.07 -23.60
N PHE A 453 13.81 14.96 -23.95
CA PHE A 453 13.74 13.75 -23.13
C PHE A 453 15.12 13.13 -22.84
N SER A 454 16.12 13.32 -23.70
CA SER A 454 17.51 12.94 -23.45
C SER A 454 18.04 13.57 -22.16
N CYS A 455 17.78 14.86 -21.96
CA CYS A 455 18.10 15.59 -20.74
C CYS A 455 17.22 15.13 -19.57
N GLN A 456 15.90 15.01 -19.78
CA GLN A 456 14.96 14.70 -18.71
C GLN A 456 15.21 13.31 -18.10
N PHE A 457 15.25 12.25 -18.91
CA PHE A 457 15.42 10.88 -18.41
C PHE A 457 16.82 10.68 -17.78
N THR A 458 17.82 11.43 -18.25
CA THR A 458 19.16 11.47 -17.65
C THR A 458 19.14 12.17 -16.29
N ALA A 459 18.43 13.29 -16.16
CA ALA A 459 18.24 13.98 -14.88
C ALA A 459 17.45 13.13 -13.86
N ASP A 460 16.41 12.44 -14.32
CA ASP A 460 15.60 11.52 -13.52
C ASP A 460 16.46 10.38 -12.97
N MET A 461 17.22 9.67 -13.82
CA MET A 461 18.13 8.60 -13.39
C MET A 461 19.17 9.08 -12.35
N ILE A 462 19.74 10.27 -12.56
CA ILE A 462 20.71 10.88 -11.65
C ILE A 462 20.06 11.12 -10.28
N ALA A 463 18.86 11.71 -10.24
CA ALA A 463 18.21 12.05 -8.98
C ALA A 463 17.64 10.83 -8.24
N MET A 464 17.05 9.87 -8.95
CA MET A 464 16.60 8.58 -8.38
C MET A 464 17.72 7.86 -7.64
N ASN A 465 18.93 7.85 -8.23
CA ASN A 465 20.08 7.19 -7.64
C ASN A 465 20.77 8.02 -6.54
N THR A 466 20.76 9.36 -6.65
CA THR A 466 21.31 10.26 -5.61
C THR A 466 20.47 10.29 -4.34
N ALA A 467 19.14 10.17 -4.45
CA ALA A 467 18.20 10.27 -3.32
C ALA A 467 18.53 9.31 -2.16
N ASP A 468 18.53 9.84 -0.93
CA ASP A 468 18.61 9.03 0.29
C ASP A 468 17.27 8.35 0.57
N PHE A 469 16.16 9.02 0.27
CA PHE A 469 14.81 8.45 0.21
C PHE A 469 13.97 9.09 -0.91
N ILE A 470 13.03 8.31 -1.44
CA ILE A 470 12.06 8.75 -2.46
C ILE A 470 10.68 8.72 -1.80
N ILE A 471 9.96 9.85 -1.88
CA ILE A 471 8.55 9.94 -1.55
C ILE A 471 7.75 9.76 -2.84
N THR A 472 6.79 8.84 -2.78
CA THR A 472 5.76 8.63 -3.79
C THR A 472 4.40 8.85 -3.15
N SER A 473 3.41 9.28 -3.93
CA SER A 473 2.03 9.37 -3.44
C SER A 473 1.33 8.01 -3.41
N THR A 474 1.79 7.06 -4.23
CA THR A 474 1.21 5.71 -4.42
C THR A 474 2.26 4.62 -4.73
N TYR A 475 1.93 3.37 -4.39
CA TYR A 475 2.57 2.14 -4.87
C TYR A 475 2.52 2.03 -6.39
N GLN A 476 1.41 2.42 -7.03
CA GLN A 476 1.24 2.47 -8.48
C GLN A 476 2.28 3.38 -9.16
N GLU A 477 2.72 4.46 -8.49
CA GLU A 477 3.85 5.29 -8.93
C GLU A 477 5.17 4.49 -8.91
N ILE A 478 5.41 3.65 -7.89
CA ILE A 478 6.64 2.85 -7.78
C ILE A 478 6.62 1.63 -8.72
N ALA A 479 5.71 0.68 -8.46
CA ALA A 479 5.67 -0.67 -9.04
C ALA A 479 4.29 -1.06 -9.61
N GLY A 480 3.41 -0.08 -9.82
CA GLY A 480 2.23 -0.28 -10.64
C GLY A 480 1.20 -1.23 -10.03
N SER A 481 0.60 -2.04 -10.90
CA SER A 481 -0.37 -3.08 -10.56
C SER A 481 0.18 -4.45 -10.93
N LYS A 482 -0.61 -5.53 -10.76
CA LYS A 482 -0.27 -6.84 -11.32
C LYS A 482 -0.08 -6.78 -12.84
N ASP A 483 -0.95 -6.02 -13.52
CA ASP A 483 -1.06 -6.00 -14.97
C ASP A 483 -0.15 -4.99 -15.68
N ARG A 484 0.08 -3.82 -15.08
CA ARG A 484 0.85 -2.71 -15.67
C ARG A 484 2.01 -2.31 -14.74
N PRO A 485 3.22 -2.04 -15.28
CA PRO A 485 4.36 -1.60 -14.48
C PRO A 485 4.15 -0.21 -13.87
N GLY A 486 4.91 0.06 -12.80
CA GLY A 486 4.94 1.39 -12.17
C GLY A 486 5.72 2.44 -12.96
N GLN A 487 5.57 3.70 -12.58
CA GLN A 487 6.31 4.80 -13.18
C GLN A 487 7.81 4.63 -12.96
N TYR A 488 8.25 4.43 -11.71
CA TYR A 488 9.66 4.14 -11.41
C TYR A 488 10.10 2.77 -11.97
N GLU A 489 9.26 1.74 -11.91
CA GLU A 489 9.57 0.41 -12.48
C GLU A 489 9.88 0.47 -13.98
N SER A 490 9.22 1.33 -14.75
CA SER A 490 9.53 1.53 -16.18
C SER A 490 10.95 2.07 -16.44
N HIS A 491 11.64 2.56 -15.40
CA HIS A 491 13.03 3.02 -15.44
C HIS A 491 14.01 1.96 -14.93
N THR A 492 13.55 0.75 -14.54
CA THR A 492 14.43 -0.35 -14.13
C THR A 492 15.33 -0.79 -15.27
N ALA A 493 14.76 -0.97 -16.47
CA ALA A 493 15.51 -1.23 -17.70
C ALA A 493 14.85 -0.52 -18.89
N PHE A 494 15.64 0.20 -19.69
CA PHE A 494 15.20 0.83 -20.94
C PHE A 494 16.40 1.20 -21.82
N THR A 495 16.18 1.70 -23.03
CA THR A 495 17.27 2.12 -23.91
C THR A 495 16.90 3.39 -24.68
N MET A 496 17.89 4.26 -24.88
CA MET A 496 17.83 5.42 -25.77
C MET A 496 18.82 5.15 -26.91
N PRO A 497 18.36 4.56 -28.04
CA PRO A 497 19.24 4.08 -29.09
C PRO A 497 20.09 5.22 -29.67
N GLY A 498 21.40 5.04 -29.74
CA GLY A 498 22.37 6.07 -30.12
C GLY A 498 22.85 6.97 -28.97
N LEU A 499 22.46 6.72 -27.72
CA LEU A 499 22.85 7.52 -26.55
C LEU A 499 23.35 6.66 -25.38
N CYS A 500 22.51 5.77 -24.84
CA CYS A 500 22.88 4.79 -23.81
C CYS A 500 21.81 3.70 -23.64
N ARG A 501 22.25 2.52 -23.18
CA ARG A 501 21.42 1.38 -22.79
C ARG A 501 21.37 1.31 -21.27
N VAL A 502 20.19 1.40 -20.67
CA VAL A 502 20.01 1.43 -19.20
C VAL A 502 19.59 0.03 -18.76
N VAL A 503 20.55 -0.76 -18.29
CA VAL A 503 20.34 -2.17 -17.93
C VAL A 503 19.87 -2.33 -16.48
N SER A 504 20.14 -1.32 -15.65
CA SER A 504 19.75 -1.28 -14.24
C SER A 504 19.69 0.19 -13.78
N GLY A 505 18.58 0.86 -14.13
CA GLY A 505 18.36 2.29 -13.87
C GLY A 505 17.89 2.58 -12.45
N ILE A 506 16.94 1.80 -11.94
CA ILE A 506 16.42 1.88 -10.56
C ILE A 506 15.84 0.52 -10.12
N ASN A 507 15.90 0.22 -8.82
CA ASN A 507 15.32 -0.99 -8.24
C ASN A 507 14.12 -0.63 -7.34
N VAL A 508 12.92 -1.08 -7.69
CA VAL A 508 11.69 -0.82 -6.90
C VAL A 508 11.72 -1.46 -5.49
N PHE A 509 12.60 -2.44 -5.26
CA PHE A 509 12.84 -3.05 -3.94
C PHE A 509 13.89 -2.30 -3.09
N ASP A 510 14.45 -1.18 -3.56
CA ASP A 510 15.37 -0.36 -2.78
C ASP A 510 14.64 0.23 -1.55
N PRO A 511 15.18 0.04 -0.32
CA PRO A 511 14.58 0.59 0.89
C PRO A 511 14.60 2.13 0.97
N LYS A 512 15.02 2.86 -0.07
CA LYS A 512 14.77 4.31 -0.23
C LYS A 512 13.31 4.64 -0.54
N PHE A 513 12.54 3.73 -1.15
CA PHE A 513 11.17 4.01 -1.59
C PHE A 513 10.15 4.02 -0.44
N ASN A 514 9.39 5.13 -0.34
CA ASN A 514 8.34 5.31 0.65
C ASN A 514 7.07 5.91 0.02
N ILE A 515 5.92 5.34 0.36
CA ILE A 515 4.61 5.90 0.01
C ILE A 515 4.17 6.88 1.12
N ALA A 516 3.91 8.13 0.79
CA ALA A 516 3.32 9.13 1.67
C ALA A 516 2.32 9.97 0.87
N SER A 517 1.05 9.59 0.92
CA SER A 517 -0.02 10.25 0.19
C SER A 517 -0.37 11.63 0.81
N PRO A 518 -0.61 12.67 -0.01
CA PRO A 518 -0.86 14.04 0.46
C PRO A 518 -2.33 14.29 0.86
N GLY A 519 -2.63 15.52 1.28
CA GLY A 519 -3.97 16.06 1.49
C GLY A 519 -4.33 17.21 0.51
N ALA A 520 -5.24 18.09 0.91
CA ALA A 520 -5.62 19.32 0.19
C ALA A 520 -5.63 20.56 1.12
N ASP A 521 -5.65 21.77 0.55
CA ASP A 521 -5.42 23.04 1.26
C ASP A 521 -6.43 23.29 2.39
N GLN A 522 -5.97 23.22 3.64
CA GLN A 522 -6.82 23.38 4.83
C GLN A 522 -7.30 24.82 5.11
N SER A 523 -6.95 25.80 4.26
CA SER A 523 -7.62 27.11 4.24
C SER A 523 -8.87 27.12 3.35
N VAL A 524 -8.96 26.18 2.39
CA VAL A 524 -10.09 26.05 1.43
C VAL A 524 -10.95 24.84 1.75
N TYR A 525 -10.32 23.71 2.06
CA TYR A 525 -10.87 22.38 2.29
C TYR A 525 -10.53 21.87 3.70
N PHE A 526 -11.27 22.37 4.69
CA PHE A 526 -11.16 21.97 6.10
C PHE A 526 -12.42 21.24 6.57
N PRO A 527 -12.37 20.48 7.68
CA PRO A 527 -13.50 19.70 8.17
C PRO A 527 -14.78 20.54 8.38
N TYR A 528 -15.92 20.06 7.88
CA TYR A 528 -17.23 20.69 8.01
C TYR A 528 -17.66 20.99 9.47
N THR A 529 -17.03 20.32 10.45
CA THR A 529 -17.17 20.50 11.90
C THR A 529 -16.55 21.79 12.43
N GLU A 530 -15.60 22.41 11.73
CA GLU A 530 -14.98 23.68 12.13
C GLU A 530 -15.92 24.87 11.89
N LYS A 531 -17.02 24.93 12.65
CA LYS A 531 -18.12 25.90 12.44
C LYS A 531 -17.68 27.37 12.46
N GLN A 532 -16.56 27.70 13.11
CA GLN A 532 -15.99 29.06 13.15
C GLN A 532 -15.24 29.47 11.86
N LYS A 533 -14.83 28.52 11.00
CA LYS A 533 -14.18 28.79 9.71
C LYS A 533 -15.15 28.81 8.52
N ARG A 534 -16.40 28.37 8.71
CA ARG A 534 -17.38 28.15 7.62
C ARG A 534 -17.69 29.45 6.88
N LEU A 535 -17.71 29.38 5.55
CA LEU A 535 -17.92 30.53 4.67
C LEU A 535 -19.42 30.79 4.45
N THR A 536 -20.12 31.15 5.54
CA THR A 536 -21.59 31.28 5.59
C THR A 536 -22.17 32.29 4.58
N SER A 537 -21.36 33.23 4.09
CA SER A 537 -21.71 34.14 2.99
C SER A 537 -22.08 33.42 1.69
N PHE A 538 -21.58 32.21 1.45
CA PHE A 538 -21.95 31.40 0.28
C PHE A 538 -23.22 30.56 0.49
N HIS A 539 -23.75 30.44 1.72
CA HIS A 539 -24.88 29.54 2.00
C HIS A 539 -26.14 29.86 1.18
N PRO A 540 -26.58 31.12 0.99
CA PRO A 540 -27.74 31.41 0.13
C PRO A 540 -27.55 30.95 -1.31
N ALA A 541 -26.36 31.17 -1.88
CA ALA A 541 -26.04 30.74 -3.24
C ALA A 541 -25.93 29.21 -3.37
N ILE A 542 -25.41 28.52 -2.34
CA ILE A 542 -25.33 27.06 -2.30
C ILE A 542 -26.72 26.43 -2.12
N GLU A 543 -27.60 27.01 -1.30
CA GLU A 543 -28.99 26.57 -1.16
C GLU A 543 -29.78 26.76 -2.46
N GLU A 544 -29.58 27.87 -3.18
CA GLU A 544 -30.15 28.06 -4.52
C GLU A 544 -29.62 27.01 -5.50
N LEU A 545 -28.30 26.86 -5.58
CA LEU A 545 -27.61 25.92 -6.48
C LEU A 545 -28.05 24.47 -6.26
N LEU A 546 -28.30 24.05 -5.02
CA LEU A 546 -28.77 22.70 -4.68
C LEU A 546 -30.29 22.51 -4.79
N TYR A 547 -31.10 23.52 -4.41
CA TYR A 547 -32.51 23.31 -4.07
C TYR A 547 -33.52 24.23 -4.77
N ARG A 548 -33.12 25.11 -5.70
CA ARG A 548 -34.08 25.89 -6.53
C ARG A 548 -34.80 24.96 -7.51
N ASN A 549 -36.13 24.96 -7.53
CA ASN A 549 -36.95 24.01 -8.30
C ASN A 549 -37.01 24.29 -9.82
N GLU A 550 -36.26 25.27 -10.33
CA GLU A 550 -36.30 25.74 -11.71
C GLU A 550 -35.01 25.36 -12.45
N ASP A 551 -35.11 24.95 -13.71
CA ASP A 551 -33.98 24.69 -14.60
C ASP A 551 -33.42 26.05 -15.11
N ASN A 552 -32.10 26.26 -15.09
CA ASN A 552 -31.45 27.49 -15.56
C ASN A 552 -30.05 27.21 -16.18
N HIS A 553 -29.20 28.24 -16.30
CA HIS A 553 -27.87 28.11 -16.91
C HIS A 553 -26.75 27.65 -15.95
N GLU A 554 -26.99 27.64 -14.63
CA GLU A 554 -26.08 27.05 -13.63
C GLU A 554 -26.49 25.64 -13.20
N HIS A 555 -27.78 25.27 -13.29
CA HIS A 555 -28.31 23.98 -12.81
C HIS A 555 -29.57 23.49 -13.53
N ILE A 556 -29.73 22.16 -13.69
CA ILE A 556 -30.95 21.49 -14.13
C ILE A 556 -31.31 20.27 -13.25
N GLY A 557 -32.59 19.88 -13.25
CA GLY A 557 -33.16 18.93 -12.30
C GLY A 557 -33.42 19.57 -10.94
N TYR A 558 -34.07 18.85 -10.02
CA TYR A 558 -34.40 19.36 -8.68
C TYR A 558 -34.47 18.23 -7.65
N LEU A 559 -34.29 18.57 -6.38
CA LEU A 559 -34.34 17.64 -5.25
C LEU A 559 -35.64 17.85 -4.46
N ALA A 560 -36.55 16.87 -4.53
CA ALA A 560 -37.88 16.96 -3.92
C ALA A 560 -37.83 16.77 -2.39
N ASP A 561 -37.02 15.82 -1.90
CA ASP A 561 -36.76 15.65 -0.47
C ASP A 561 -35.41 16.25 -0.09
N ARG A 562 -35.45 17.44 0.53
CA ARG A 562 -34.26 18.16 1.02
C ARG A 562 -33.64 17.53 2.27
N LYS A 563 -34.26 16.52 2.90
CA LYS A 563 -33.73 15.85 4.10
C LYS A 563 -32.89 14.61 3.79
N LYS A 564 -32.94 14.08 2.57
CA LYS A 564 -32.08 12.98 2.14
C LYS A 564 -30.62 13.45 2.07
N PRO A 565 -29.65 12.62 2.52
CA PRO A 565 -28.24 12.84 2.24
C PRO A 565 -27.98 12.93 0.74
N ILE A 566 -26.91 13.64 0.37
CA ILE A 566 -26.52 13.85 -1.02
C ILE A 566 -25.30 12.99 -1.36
N ILE A 567 -25.40 12.18 -2.42
CA ILE A 567 -24.22 11.76 -3.19
C ILE A 567 -23.77 12.96 -4.03
N PHE A 568 -22.52 13.36 -3.85
CA PHE A 568 -21.90 14.43 -4.61
C PHE A 568 -20.80 13.89 -5.52
N SER A 569 -20.73 14.36 -6.75
CA SER A 569 -19.60 14.12 -7.65
C SER A 569 -19.23 15.40 -8.40
N MET A 570 -17.94 15.67 -8.56
CA MET A 570 -17.43 16.84 -9.26
C MET A 570 -16.23 16.44 -10.12
N ALA A 571 -16.33 16.68 -11.43
CA ALA A 571 -15.29 16.36 -12.41
C ALA A 571 -15.52 17.15 -13.72
N ARG A 572 -14.63 16.94 -14.71
CA ARG A 572 -14.96 17.23 -16.11
C ARG A 572 -15.94 16.17 -16.64
N LEU A 573 -16.69 16.50 -17.68
CA LEU A 573 -17.59 15.57 -18.35
C LEU A 573 -16.87 14.93 -19.55
N ASP A 574 -16.03 13.94 -19.27
CA ASP A 574 -15.31 13.13 -20.28
C ASP A 574 -15.55 11.62 -20.03
N THR A 575 -15.29 10.79 -21.05
CA THR A 575 -15.62 9.35 -21.01
C THR A 575 -14.90 8.63 -19.87
N VAL A 576 -13.67 9.04 -19.57
CA VAL A 576 -12.83 8.44 -18.53
C VAL A 576 -13.35 8.79 -17.14
N LYS A 577 -13.82 10.03 -16.91
CA LYS A 577 -14.43 10.45 -15.62
C LYS A 577 -15.79 9.81 -15.35
N ASN A 578 -16.50 9.30 -16.37
CA ASN A 578 -17.62 8.35 -16.23
C ASN A 578 -18.79 8.84 -15.33
N ILE A 579 -19.06 10.15 -15.34
CA ILE A 579 -20.13 10.76 -14.53
C ILE A 579 -21.54 10.31 -14.99
N THR A 580 -21.68 9.98 -16.28
CA THR A 580 -22.89 9.32 -16.80
C THR A 580 -23.03 7.88 -16.30
N GLY A 581 -21.93 7.14 -16.08
CA GLY A 581 -21.95 5.81 -15.48
C GLY A 581 -22.55 5.84 -14.08
N LEU A 582 -22.06 6.72 -13.20
CA LEU A 582 -22.64 6.96 -11.87
C LEU A 582 -24.13 7.32 -11.93
N THR A 583 -24.53 8.12 -12.91
CA THR A 583 -25.93 8.51 -13.12
C THR A 583 -26.79 7.33 -13.56
N GLU A 584 -26.28 6.40 -14.37
CA GLU A 584 -26.95 5.14 -14.67
C GLU A 584 -27.02 4.21 -13.44
N TRP A 585 -25.94 4.05 -12.68
CA TRP A 585 -25.93 3.18 -11.50
C TRP A 585 -26.96 3.66 -10.45
N PHE A 586 -27.02 4.97 -10.21
CA PHE A 586 -28.05 5.59 -9.37
C PHE A 586 -29.46 5.40 -9.96
N GLY A 587 -29.62 5.59 -11.28
CA GLY A 587 -30.91 5.44 -11.95
C GLY A 587 -31.50 4.03 -11.86
N LYS A 588 -30.65 3.00 -11.99
CA LYS A 588 -30.97 1.57 -11.83
C LYS A 588 -31.29 1.22 -10.37
N ASN A 589 -30.48 1.67 -9.41
CA ASN A 589 -30.52 1.18 -8.04
C ASN A 589 -31.62 1.86 -7.19
N THR A 590 -32.80 1.24 -7.13
CA THR A 590 -33.93 1.74 -6.32
C THR A 590 -33.68 1.75 -4.81
N LYS A 591 -32.84 0.86 -4.26
CA LYS A 591 -32.42 0.91 -2.85
C LYS A 591 -31.67 2.21 -2.59
N LEU A 592 -30.73 2.55 -3.45
CA LEU A 592 -29.93 3.78 -3.34
C LEU A 592 -30.81 5.04 -3.48
N ARG A 593 -31.67 5.10 -4.51
CA ARG A 593 -32.62 6.22 -4.74
C ARG A 593 -33.55 6.46 -3.57
N ASN A 594 -33.95 5.42 -2.85
CA ASN A 594 -34.79 5.55 -1.66
C ASN A 594 -34.05 6.17 -0.47
N LEU A 595 -32.73 5.99 -0.37
CA LEU A 595 -31.89 6.50 0.72
C LEU A 595 -31.40 7.94 0.47
N VAL A 596 -30.97 8.27 -0.75
CA VAL A 596 -30.20 9.50 -1.04
C VAL A 596 -30.63 10.21 -2.33
N ASN A 597 -30.22 11.48 -2.44
CA ASN A 597 -30.27 12.28 -3.67
C ASN A 597 -28.92 12.19 -4.42
N LEU A 598 -28.90 12.42 -5.73
CA LEU A 598 -27.67 12.55 -6.52
C LEU A 598 -27.47 13.99 -7.02
N VAL A 599 -26.29 14.56 -6.76
CA VAL A 599 -25.84 15.86 -7.25
C VAL A 599 -24.53 15.69 -8.03
N VAL A 600 -24.50 16.12 -9.29
CA VAL A 600 -23.30 16.06 -10.14
C VAL A 600 -22.91 17.44 -10.67
N VAL A 601 -21.64 17.81 -10.54
CA VAL A 601 -21.03 19.02 -11.11
C VAL A 601 -20.12 18.58 -12.26
N ALA A 602 -20.55 18.76 -13.50
CA ALA A 602 -19.79 18.32 -14.67
C ALA A 602 -20.21 19.04 -15.97
N GLY A 603 -19.26 19.68 -16.66
CA GLY A 603 -19.43 20.19 -18.03
C GLY A 603 -20.54 21.23 -18.24
N PHE A 604 -21.09 21.24 -19.45
CA PHE A 604 -22.23 22.06 -19.88
C PHE A 604 -23.52 21.22 -20.05
N PHE A 605 -24.69 21.85 -20.01
CA PHE A 605 -25.98 21.15 -20.26
C PHE A 605 -26.33 21.01 -21.75
N ASP A 606 -25.68 21.78 -22.62
CA ASP A 606 -26.07 21.98 -24.01
C ASP A 606 -24.91 21.58 -24.92
N PRO A 607 -25.07 20.57 -25.80
CA PRO A 607 -24.00 20.12 -26.69
C PRO A 607 -23.44 21.23 -27.59
N SER A 608 -24.23 22.28 -27.90
CA SER A 608 -23.78 23.39 -28.76
C SER A 608 -22.77 24.33 -28.09
N LYS A 609 -22.58 24.22 -26.76
CA LYS A 609 -21.66 25.06 -25.98
C LYS A 609 -20.28 24.44 -25.80
N SER A 610 -20.10 23.16 -26.13
CA SER A 610 -18.80 22.51 -26.13
C SER A 610 -18.25 22.37 -27.55
N ASN A 611 -16.92 22.46 -27.67
CA ASN A 611 -16.19 22.10 -28.89
C ASN A 611 -15.56 20.70 -28.79
N ASP A 612 -15.68 20.03 -27.63
CA ASP A 612 -15.10 18.71 -27.40
C ASP A 612 -16.07 17.58 -27.78
N ARG A 613 -15.56 16.55 -28.46
CA ARG A 613 -16.39 15.47 -29.00
C ARG A 613 -16.84 14.46 -27.95
N GLU A 614 -16.06 14.24 -26.89
CA GLU A 614 -16.45 13.36 -25.79
C GLU A 614 -17.47 14.04 -24.90
N GLU A 615 -17.26 15.31 -24.54
CA GLU A 615 -18.23 16.09 -23.77
C GLU A 615 -19.57 16.20 -24.51
N ILE A 616 -19.57 16.48 -25.83
CA ILE A 616 -20.79 16.46 -26.67
C ILE A 616 -21.53 15.12 -26.61
N ALA A 617 -20.82 13.99 -26.52
CA ALA A 617 -21.42 12.66 -26.44
C ALA A 617 -21.96 12.36 -25.04
N GLU A 618 -21.18 12.65 -23.99
CA GLU A 618 -21.55 12.45 -22.60
C GLU A 618 -22.71 13.37 -22.17
N ILE A 619 -22.82 14.59 -22.69
CA ILE A 619 -23.99 15.47 -22.50
C ILE A 619 -25.27 14.81 -23.04
N LYS A 620 -25.23 14.29 -24.28
CA LYS A 620 -26.40 13.61 -24.90
C LYS A 620 -26.81 12.37 -24.12
N LYS A 621 -25.82 11.58 -23.69
CA LYS A 621 -26.00 10.40 -22.82
C LYS A 621 -26.59 10.78 -21.46
N MET A 622 -26.14 11.87 -20.84
CA MET A 622 -26.67 12.38 -19.57
C MET A 622 -28.18 12.70 -19.68
N HIS A 623 -28.60 13.45 -20.69
CA HIS A 623 -30.03 13.72 -20.93
C HIS A 623 -30.84 12.44 -21.13
N ALA A 624 -30.36 11.51 -21.96
CA ALA A 624 -31.03 10.23 -22.20
C ALA A 624 -31.16 9.38 -20.91
N LEU A 625 -30.19 9.44 -20.00
CA LEU A 625 -30.25 8.76 -18.70
C LEU A 625 -31.26 9.40 -17.74
N ILE A 626 -31.33 10.73 -17.70
CA ILE A 626 -32.29 11.48 -16.88
C ILE A 626 -33.73 11.15 -17.26
N GLU A 627 -34.00 11.04 -18.56
CA GLU A 627 -35.30 10.62 -19.11
C GLU A 627 -35.58 9.13 -18.89
N LYS A 628 -34.66 8.24 -19.30
CA LYS A 628 -34.80 6.77 -19.19
C LYS A 628 -35.11 6.30 -17.77
N TYR A 629 -34.46 6.89 -16.76
CA TYR A 629 -34.63 6.52 -15.36
C TYR A 629 -35.55 7.46 -14.56
N GLN A 630 -36.18 8.45 -15.22
CA GLN A 630 -37.09 9.43 -14.60
C GLN A 630 -36.48 10.03 -13.31
N LEU A 631 -35.35 10.73 -13.46
CA LEU A 631 -34.53 11.19 -12.33
C LEU A 631 -34.99 12.51 -11.69
N LYS A 632 -35.94 13.25 -12.30
CA LYS A 632 -36.46 14.51 -11.73
C LYS A 632 -37.03 14.30 -10.32
N GLY A 633 -36.75 15.24 -9.41
CA GLY A 633 -37.07 15.12 -7.98
C GLY A 633 -36.05 14.36 -7.13
N GLN A 634 -35.07 13.67 -7.73
CA GLN A 634 -34.03 12.88 -7.02
C GLN A 634 -32.60 13.22 -7.50
N PHE A 635 -32.48 14.06 -8.52
CA PHE A 635 -31.24 14.35 -9.24
C PHE A 635 -31.11 15.84 -9.57
N ARG A 636 -29.89 16.34 -9.48
CA ARG A 636 -29.51 17.73 -9.77
C ARG A 636 -28.16 17.73 -10.51
N TRP A 637 -28.12 18.30 -11.70
CA TRP A 637 -26.91 18.50 -12.48
C TRP A 637 -26.57 19.98 -12.48
N ILE A 638 -25.32 20.30 -12.15
CA ILE A 638 -24.77 21.64 -11.99
C ILE A 638 -23.63 21.84 -12.99
N ALA A 639 -23.54 23.03 -13.57
CA ALA A 639 -22.48 23.40 -14.52
C ALA A 639 -21.12 23.54 -13.82
N ALA A 640 -20.02 23.39 -14.56
CA ALA A 640 -18.66 23.46 -14.02
C ALA A 640 -18.41 24.69 -13.12
N GLN A 641 -17.84 24.47 -11.93
CA GLN A 641 -17.68 25.50 -10.88
C GLN A 641 -16.22 25.95 -10.75
N THR A 642 -15.97 27.27 -10.86
CA THR A 642 -14.62 27.85 -10.92
C THR A 642 -14.09 28.45 -9.61
N ASP A 643 -14.96 28.83 -8.67
CA ASP A 643 -14.54 29.39 -7.37
C ASP A 643 -14.23 28.28 -6.35
N ARG A 644 -12.93 28.09 -6.06
CA ARG A 644 -12.45 27.11 -5.07
C ARG A 644 -13.03 27.34 -3.65
N TYR A 645 -13.32 28.57 -3.25
CA TYR A 645 -13.87 28.87 -1.93
C TYR A 645 -15.36 28.50 -1.85
N ARG A 646 -16.14 28.79 -2.90
CA ARG A 646 -17.52 28.28 -3.06
C ARG A 646 -17.53 26.75 -3.12
N ASN A 647 -16.59 26.12 -3.84
CA ASN A 647 -16.47 24.66 -3.94
C ASN A 647 -16.13 24.00 -2.59
N GLY A 648 -15.17 24.55 -1.84
CA GLY A 648 -14.83 24.06 -0.51
C GLY A 648 -16.00 24.17 0.48
N GLU A 649 -16.78 25.25 0.41
CA GLU A 649 -17.97 25.38 1.23
C GLU A 649 -19.11 24.45 0.77
N LEU A 650 -19.28 24.24 -0.54
CA LEU A 650 -20.21 23.26 -1.10
C LEU A 650 -19.92 21.85 -0.58
N TYR A 651 -18.66 21.38 -0.63
CA TYR A 651 -18.25 20.11 -0.02
C TYR A 651 -18.67 19.99 1.47
N ARG A 652 -18.50 21.07 2.24
CA ARG A 652 -18.90 21.11 3.67
C ARG A 652 -20.42 21.17 3.87
N CYS A 653 -21.17 21.79 2.96
CA CYS A 653 -22.64 21.75 2.95
C CYS A 653 -23.16 20.34 2.61
N ILE A 654 -22.53 19.61 1.67
CA ILE A 654 -22.84 18.18 1.45
C ILE A 654 -22.56 17.36 2.71
N ALA A 655 -21.43 17.61 3.38
CA ALA A 655 -21.10 16.96 4.65
C ALA A 655 -22.12 17.25 5.78
N ASP A 656 -22.72 18.46 5.82
CA ASP A 656 -23.83 18.76 6.74
C ASP A 656 -25.10 17.94 6.44
N THR A 657 -25.35 17.54 5.18
CA THR A 657 -26.44 16.59 4.84
C THR A 657 -26.16 15.14 5.24
N LYS A 658 -24.97 14.85 5.80
CA LYS A 658 -24.42 13.49 5.97
C LYS A 658 -24.30 12.71 4.65
N GLY A 659 -24.04 13.44 3.56
CA GLY A 659 -23.78 12.89 2.24
C GLY A 659 -22.47 12.09 2.11
N ALA A 660 -22.09 11.79 0.87
CA ALA A 660 -20.81 11.18 0.51
C ALA A 660 -20.31 11.73 -0.84
N PHE A 661 -19.00 11.70 -1.07
CA PHE A 661 -18.41 11.94 -2.39
C PHE A 661 -18.28 10.64 -3.17
N VAL A 662 -18.49 10.68 -4.49
CA VAL A 662 -18.27 9.51 -5.37
C VAL A 662 -17.43 9.92 -6.59
N GLN A 663 -16.31 9.24 -6.79
CA GLN A 663 -15.44 9.35 -7.96
C GLN A 663 -15.57 8.04 -8.80
N PRO A 664 -16.31 8.04 -9.93
CA PRO A 664 -16.69 6.82 -10.64
C PRO A 664 -15.81 6.48 -11.86
N ALA A 665 -14.61 7.07 -12.00
CA ALA A 665 -13.84 7.01 -13.25
C ALA A 665 -13.44 5.59 -13.65
N LEU A 666 -13.42 5.32 -14.97
CA LEU A 666 -12.86 4.09 -15.55
C LEU A 666 -11.36 3.94 -15.22
N TYR A 667 -10.66 5.08 -15.11
CA TYR A 667 -9.30 5.16 -14.56
C TYR A 667 -9.06 6.58 -14.01
N GLU A 668 -8.44 6.70 -12.85
CA GLU A 668 -8.05 7.98 -12.27
C GLU A 668 -6.57 7.94 -11.88
N ALA A 669 -5.74 8.77 -12.50
CA ALA A 669 -4.29 8.74 -12.27
C ALA A 669 -3.94 9.18 -10.84
N PHE A 670 -4.72 10.09 -10.26
CA PHE A 670 -4.56 10.53 -8.87
C PHE A 670 -5.89 10.90 -8.20
N GLY A 671 -6.64 11.87 -8.75
CA GLY A 671 -7.96 12.23 -8.23
C GLY A 671 -7.93 13.22 -7.06
N LEU A 672 -7.48 14.46 -7.29
CA LEU A 672 -7.48 15.52 -6.27
C LEU A 672 -8.85 15.70 -5.58
N THR A 673 -9.96 15.55 -6.30
CA THR A 673 -11.32 15.73 -5.76
C THR A 673 -11.70 14.67 -4.70
N VAL A 674 -11.05 13.50 -4.71
CA VAL A 674 -11.14 12.49 -3.63
C VAL A 674 -10.55 13.08 -2.34
N ILE A 675 -9.40 13.74 -2.46
CA ILE A 675 -8.66 14.31 -1.34
C ILE A 675 -9.31 15.61 -0.82
N GLU A 676 -9.86 16.45 -1.70
CA GLU A 676 -10.64 17.64 -1.35
C GLU A 676 -11.89 17.26 -0.52
N ALA A 677 -12.61 16.20 -0.93
CA ALA A 677 -13.73 15.64 -0.18
C ALA A 677 -13.30 15.12 1.21
N MET A 678 -12.25 14.29 1.27
CA MET A 678 -11.73 13.74 2.53
C MET A 678 -11.30 14.83 3.52
N ASN A 679 -10.64 15.90 3.07
CA ASN A 679 -10.21 16.99 3.97
C ASN A 679 -11.39 17.90 4.40
N CYS A 680 -12.48 17.96 3.62
CA CYS A 680 -13.75 18.52 4.08
C CYS A 680 -14.48 17.63 5.12
N GLY A 681 -14.00 16.42 5.36
CA GLY A 681 -14.60 15.43 6.25
C GLY A 681 -15.78 14.69 5.62
N LEU A 682 -15.85 14.63 4.29
CA LEU A 682 -16.91 13.94 3.54
C LEU A 682 -16.44 12.50 3.19
N PRO A 683 -17.14 11.44 3.66
CA PRO A 683 -16.81 10.07 3.31
C PRO A 683 -16.82 9.87 1.80
N THR A 684 -15.79 9.22 1.27
CA THR A 684 -15.53 9.17 -0.17
C THR A 684 -15.51 7.75 -0.70
N PHE A 685 -16.21 7.53 -1.80
CA PHE A 685 -16.12 6.35 -2.66
C PHE A 685 -15.29 6.73 -3.89
N ALA A 686 -14.31 5.92 -4.28
CA ALA A 686 -13.54 6.18 -5.48
C ALA A 686 -13.16 4.90 -6.23
N THR A 687 -12.85 5.05 -7.51
CA THR A 687 -12.47 3.96 -8.41
C THR A 687 -11.30 3.13 -7.86
N ASN A 688 -11.39 1.81 -7.98
CA ASN A 688 -10.27 0.89 -7.75
C ASN A 688 -9.23 0.90 -8.89
N GLN A 689 -9.44 1.71 -9.94
CA GLN A 689 -8.55 1.81 -11.09
C GLN A 689 -7.67 3.07 -11.04
N GLY A 690 -6.46 2.92 -10.49
CA GLY A 690 -5.45 3.98 -10.41
C GLY A 690 -5.28 4.57 -9.00
N GLY A 691 -4.85 5.83 -8.91
CA GLY A 691 -4.42 6.47 -7.66
C GLY A 691 -5.42 6.47 -6.50
N PRO A 692 -6.75 6.61 -6.72
CA PRO A 692 -7.72 6.54 -5.63
C PRO A 692 -7.81 5.19 -4.91
N ALA A 693 -7.35 4.11 -5.54
CA ALA A 693 -7.25 2.77 -4.95
C ALA A 693 -6.22 2.67 -3.80
N GLU A 694 -5.53 3.77 -3.51
CA GLU A 694 -4.47 3.87 -2.50
C GLU A 694 -4.57 5.11 -1.61
N ILE A 695 -5.10 6.22 -2.14
CA ILE A 695 -5.54 7.36 -1.33
C ILE A 695 -6.61 6.89 -0.33
N LEU A 696 -7.48 5.98 -0.78
CA LEU A 696 -8.44 5.29 0.05
C LEU A 696 -7.84 3.97 0.55
N VAL A 697 -8.13 3.66 1.81
CA VAL A 697 -8.02 2.32 2.38
C VAL A 697 -9.46 1.89 2.64
N ASP A 698 -9.91 0.89 1.88
CA ASP A 698 -11.32 0.46 1.84
C ASP A 698 -11.86 0.14 3.25
N GLY A 699 -12.97 0.77 3.62
CA GLY A 699 -13.58 0.66 4.95
C GLY A 699 -12.91 1.49 6.07
N ILE A 700 -11.78 2.17 5.81
CA ILE A 700 -11.03 2.94 6.81
C ILE A 700 -10.98 4.43 6.49
N SER A 701 -10.40 4.84 5.35
CA SER A 701 -10.34 6.26 4.92
C SER A 701 -11.35 6.63 3.83
N GLY A 702 -12.05 5.62 3.29
CA GLY A 702 -13.11 5.73 2.31
C GLY A 702 -13.47 4.34 1.78
N PHE A 703 -14.00 4.26 0.57
CA PHE A 703 -14.40 3.00 -0.04
C PHE A 703 -13.98 2.88 -1.50
N HIS A 704 -13.52 1.69 -1.90
CA HIS A 704 -13.27 1.37 -3.30
C HIS A 704 -14.55 0.94 -4.00
N ILE A 705 -14.75 1.40 -5.23
CA ILE A 705 -15.81 0.97 -6.15
C ILE A 705 -15.18 0.54 -7.47
N ASP A 706 -15.72 -0.50 -8.10
CA ASP A 706 -15.28 -0.93 -9.42
C ASP A 706 -16.12 -0.23 -10.51
N PRO A 707 -15.51 0.56 -11.41
CA PRO A 707 -16.25 1.30 -12.43
C PRO A 707 -16.82 0.40 -13.53
N ASN A 708 -16.36 -0.87 -13.62
CA ASN A 708 -16.89 -1.87 -14.54
C ASN A 708 -18.08 -2.65 -13.93
N ASN A 709 -18.21 -2.66 -12.59
CA ASN A 709 -19.32 -3.30 -11.88
C ASN A 709 -20.21 -2.27 -11.16
N GLY A 710 -21.02 -1.54 -11.94
CA GLY A 710 -21.90 -0.49 -11.42
C GLY A 710 -22.99 -0.96 -10.44
N ASP A 711 -23.42 -2.21 -10.54
CA ASP A 711 -24.46 -2.77 -9.66
C ASP A 711 -23.87 -3.14 -8.29
N GLU A 712 -22.67 -3.72 -8.23
CA GLU A 712 -21.93 -3.88 -6.97
C GLU A 712 -21.58 -2.51 -6.35
N SER A 713 -21.04 -1.59 -7.15
CA SER A 713 -20.63 -0.26 -6.71
C SER A 713 -21.78 0.56 -6.14
N SER A 714 -22.96 0.55 -6.77
CA SER A 714 -24.15 1.23 -6.23
C SER A 714 -24.72 0.56 -4.98
N ASN A 715 -24.66 -0.77 -4.88
CA ASN A 715 -25.06 -1.48 -3.66
C ASN A 715 -24.11 -1.19 -2.49
N LYS A 716 -22.79 -1.13 -2.72
CA LYS A 716 -21.80 -0.76 -1.70
C LYS A 716 -22.04 0.65 -1.13
N ILE A 717 -22.44 1.60 -1.99
CA ILE A 717 -22.86 2.96 -1.56
C ILE A 717 -24.19 2.91 -0.79
N ALA A 718 -25.17 2.11 -1.23
CA ALA A 718 -26.46 1.98 -0.54
C ALA A 718 -26.32 1.37 0.86
N ASP A 719 -25.50 0.33 1.01
CA ASP A 719 -25.21 -0.35 2.26
C ASP A 719 -24.47 0.56 3.26
N PHE A 720 -23.64 1.49 2.78
CA PHE A 720 -23.05 2.53 3.63
C PHE A 720 -24.11 3.48 4.20
N PHE A 721 -25.00 4.02 3.37
CA PHE A 721 -26.06 4.92 3.86
C PHE A 721 -27.07 4.20 4.77
N GLU A 722 -27.32 2.91 4.52
CA GLU A 722 -28.11 2.06 5.42
C GLU A 722 -27.41 1.85 6.78
N LYS A 723 -26.10 1.56 6.79
CA LYS A 723 -25.29 1.50 8.02
C LYS A 723 -25.26 2.82 8.77
N CYS A 724 -25.05 3.95 8.09
CA CYS A 724 -25.08 5.29 8.70
C CYS A 724 -26.45 5.67 9.29
N LYS A 725 -27.54 5.05 8.83
CA LYS A 725 -28.88 5.18 9.41
C LYS A 725 -29.06 4.36 10.70
N THR A 726 -28.25 3.31 10.89
CA THR A 726 -28.22 2.50 12.13
C THR A 726 -27.13 2.93 13.14
N ASP A 727 -25.98 3.40 12.67
CA ASP A 727 -24.87 3.94 13.47
C ASP A 727 -24.47 5.31 12.90
N ALA A 728 -24.86 6.38 13.60
CA ALA A 728 -24.53 7.75 13.24
C ALA A 728 -23.05 8.13 13.49
N GLU A 729 -22.29 7.32 14.24
CA GLU A 729 -20.85 7.50 14.41
C GLU A 729 -20.03 6.84 13.29
N TYR A 730 -20.58 5.87 12.57
CA TYR A 730 -19.91 5.19 11.44
C TYR A 730 -19.39 6.19 10.39
N TRP A 731 -20.15 7.27 10.16
CA TRP A 731 -19.83 8.31 9.19
C TRP A 731 -18.58 9.15 9.57
N ASN A 732 -18.20 9.24 10.85
CA ASN A 732 -17.26 10.28 11.35
C ASN A 732 -15.78 9.83 11.47
N LYS A 733 -15.34 8.74 10.83
CA LYS A 733 -14.11 7.99 11.22
C LYS A 733 -12.83 8.22 10.35
N ILE A 734 -12.72 9.31 9.59
CA ILE A 734 -11.70 9.53 8.51
C ILE A 734 -10.78 10.75 8.79
N TYR A 735 -9.46 10.66 8.48
CA TYR A 735 -8.41 11.68 8.76
C TYR A 735 -7.21 11.70 7.76
N THR A 736 -6.17 12.53 7.94
CA THR A 736 -5.86 13.79 7.19
C THR A 736 -4.34 14.06 7.05
N TRP A 737 -3.93 15.18 6.40
CA TRP A 737 -2.54 15.67 6.15
C TRP A 737 -1.50 15.44 7.26
N LYS A 738 -1.85 15.52 8.54
CA LYS A 738 -0.89 15.47 9.66
C LYS A 738 -0.01 14.20 9.65
N ILE A 739 -0.57 13.09 9.15
CA ILE A 739 0.14 11.81 9.00
C ILE A 739 1.29 11.93 8.00
N TYR A 740 1.10 12.67 6.90
CA TYR A 740 2.14 12.91 5.90
C TYR A 740 3.31 13.71 6.49
N ALA A 741 3.04 14.85 7.14
CA ALA A 741 4.08 15.71 7.69
C ALA A 741 4.94 14.99 8.74
N ASN A 742 4.29 14.27 9.67
CA ASN A 742 5.00 13.45 10.65
C ASN A 742 5.86 12.37 9.96
N LYS A 743 5.33 11.69 8.95
CA LYS A 743 6.05 10.65 8.20
C LYS A 743 7.27 11.21 7.45
N VAL A 744 7.14 12.35 6.76
CA VAL A 744 8.24 13.00 6.03
C VAL A 744 9.37 13.43 6.98
N LEU A 745 9.03 14.05 8.11
CA LEU A 745 10.04 14.43 9.12
C LEU A 745 10.73 13.20 9.72
N ASN A 746 9.98 12.13 10.03
CA ASN A 746 10.57 10.89 10.52
C ASN A 746 11.49 10.22 9.48
N MET A 747 11.18 10.34 8.17
CA MET A 747 12.07 9.88 7.11
C MET A 747 13.35 10.71 7.07
N GLY A 748 13.27 12.04 7.11
CA GLY A 748 14.46 12.91 7.22
C GLY A 748 15.41 12.48 8.34
N SER A 749 14.87 12.26 9.55
CA SER A 749 15.62 11.79 10.71
C SER A 749 16.25 10.39 10.53
N VAL A 750 15.48 9.40 10.04
CA VAL A 750 15.94 8.01 9.90
C VAL A 750 16.96 7.85 8.76
N TYR A 751 16.70 8.43 7.59
CA TYR A 751 17.61 8.34 6.45
C TYR A 751 18.86 9.23 6.66
N GLY A 752 18.74 10.36 7.35
CA GLY A 752 19.87 11.19 7.74
C GLY A 752 20.89 10.45 8.62
N PHE A 753 20.42 9.63 9.57
CA PHE A 753 21.30 8.74 10.34
C PHE A 753 21.88 7.62 9.47
N TRP A 754 21.04 6.88 8.73
CA TRP A 754 21.50 5.77 7.89
C TRP A 754 22.62 6.20 6.93
N ARG A 755 22.44 7.36 6.28
CA ARG A 755 23.39 8.02 5.38
C ARG A 755 24.77 8.24 6.00
N GLN A 756 24.85 8.61 7.28
CA GLN A 756 26.13 8.69 7.99
C GLN A 756 26.75 7.30 8.18
N THR A 757 25.96 6.31 8.64
CA THR A 757 26.43 4.93 8.87
C THR A 757 26.79 4.12 7.60
N ASN A 758 26.56 4.68 6.41
CA ASN A 758 26.78 4.03 5.11
C ASN A 758 27.61 4.89 4.13
N LYS A 759 28.27 5.95 4.62
CA LYS A 759 28.96 6.96 3.82
C LYS A 759 30.01 6.38 2.86
N GLU A 760 30.89 5.51 3.37
CA GLU A 760 31.96 4.88 2.57
C GLU A 760 31.39 3.98 1.47
N GLN A 761 30.38 3.18 1.81
CA GLN A 761 29.74 2.24 0.90
C GLN A 761 28.97 2.96 -0.24
N LYS A 762 28.48 4.19 -0.01
CA LYS A 762 27.86 5.01 -1.06
C LYS A 762 28.87 5.66 -2.03
N LEU A 763 30.18 5.69 -1.71
CA LEU A 763 31.15 6.51 -2.45
C LEU A 763 31.30 6.09 -3.91
N ALA A 764 31.33 4.78 -4.21
CA ALA A 764 31.43 4.28 -5.60
C ALA A 764 30.23 4.74 -6.45
N LYS A 765 29.01 4.55 -5.94
CA LYS A 765 27.78 5.01 -6.60
C LYS A 765 27.75 6.53 -6.78
N GLN A 766 28.22 7.30 -5.79
CA GLN A 766 28.36 8.75 -5.92
C GLN A 766 29.33 9.15 -7.05
N ARG A 767 30.51 8.52 -7.16
CA ARG A 767 31.47 8.81 -8.24
C ARG A 767 30.93 8.43 -9.62
N TYR A 768 30.18 7.34 -9.72
CA TYR A 768 29.51 6.93 -10.96
C TYR A 768 28.45 7.97 -11.39
N ILE A 769 27.62 8.45 -10.45
CA ILE A 769 26.66 9.55 -10.70
C ILE A 769 27.38 10.86 -11.08
N GLU A 770 28.52 11.19 -10.46
CA GLU A 770 29.32 12.35 -10.80
C GLU A 770 29.89 12.27 -12.22
N ALA A 771 30.38 11.10 -12.65
CA ALA A 771 30.82 10.88 -14.02
C ALA A 771 29.66 11.00 -15.01
N PHE A 772 28.53 10.37 -14.73
CA PHE A 772 27.34 10.39 -15.59
C PHE A 772 26.75 11.81 -15.73
N TYR A 773 26.68 12.59 -14.65
CA TYR A 773 26.30 14.01 -14.71
C TYR A 773 27.30 14.84 -15.55
N ASN A 774 28.61 14.68 -15.31
CA ASN A 774 29.61 15.53 -15.94
C ASN A 774 29.86 15.22 -17.42
N LEU A 775 29.70 13.95 -17.84
CA LEU A 775 30.02 13.47 -19.19
C LEU A 775 28.77 13.30 -20.07
N GLN A 776 27.63 12.89 -19.50
CA GLN A 776 26.37 12.73 -20.24
C GLN A 776 25.49 13.98 -20.09
N PHE A 777 24.96 14.25 -18.89
CA PHE A 777 23.96 15.31 -18.68
C PHE A 777 24.46 16.70 -19.10
N ASN A 778 25.65 17.09 -18.63
CA ASN A 778 26.24 18.40 -18.96
C ASN A 778 26.48 18.61 -20.46
N ASN A 779 26.58 17.55 -21.27
CA ASN A 779 26.77 17.67 -22.72
C ASN A 779 25.43 17.71 -23.47
N LEU A 780 24.43 16.95 -23.01
CA LEU A 780 23.05 17.06 -23.50
C LEU A 780 22.47 18.46 -23.20
N ALA A 781 22.61 18.94 -21.96
CA ALA A 781 22.07 20.23 -21.51
C ALA A 781 22.70 21.46 -22.20
N LYS A 782 23.88 21.34 -22.83
CA LYS A 782 24.48 22.40 -23.68
C LYS A 782 23.82 22.50 -25.06
N ASN A 783 23.21 21.41 -25.53
CA ASN A 783 22.60 21.34 -26.86
C ASN A 783 21.14 21.81 -26.86
N VAL A 784 20.53 22.00 -25.67
CA VAL A 784 19.21 22.61 -25.51
C VAL A 784 19.26 24.07 -25.98
N PRO A 785 18.45 24.49 -26.97
CA PRO A 785 18.53 25.85 -27.51
C PRO A 785 18.20 26.93 -26.47
N ILE A 786 19.07 27.95 -26.39
CA ILE A 786 18.81 29.17 -25.62
C ILE A 786 18.25 30.23 -26.58
N PRO A 787 16.97 30.63 -26.47
CA PRO A 787 16.41 31.62 -27.38
C PRO A 787 17.00 33.01 -27.12
N GLU A 788 17.44 33.65 -28.21
CA GLU A 788 18.02 34.99 -28.15
C GLU A 788 16.93 36.06 -28.03
N PHE A 789 17.01 36.88 -26.99
CA PHE A 789 16.17 38.07 -26.86
C PHE A 789 16.86 39.24 -27.55
N ALA A 790 16.23 39.75 -28.62
CA ALA A 790 16.68 40.95 -29.31
C ALA A 790 16.73 42.13 -28.33
N SER A 791 17.91 42.74 -28.18
CA SER A 791 18.11 43.91 -27.32
C SER A 791 17.40 45.12 -27.90
N SER A 792 16.27 45.50 -27.28
CA SER A 792 15.51 46.72 -27.60
C SER A 792 16.26 47.96 -27.11
N THR A 793 17.35 48.27 -27.80
CA THR A 793 18.24 49.39 -27.50
C THR A 793 17.55 50.71 -27.85
N GLN A 794 16.78 51.27 -26.90
CA GLN A 794 16.27 52.64 -27.01
C GLN A 794 17.39 53.66 -26.77
N THR A 795 18.33 53.76 -27.71
CA THR A 795 19.27 54.87 -27.80
C THR A 795 18.65 56.01 -28.59
N SER A 796 18.41 57.14 -27.92
CA SER A 796 17.87 58.35 -28.53
C SER A 796 18.90 59.05 -29.42
N SER A 797 18.63 59.15 -30.73
CA SER A 797 19.44 59.91 -31.68
C SER A 797 18.59 60.83 -32.56
N THR A 798 18.44 62.09 -32.14
CA THR A 798 17.78 63.14 -32.94
C THR A 798 18.78 63.90 -33.81
N SER A 799 18.93 63.51 -35.08
CA SER A 799 19.46 64.42 -36.12
C SER A 799 19.08 63.98 -37.54
N LYS A 800 18.96 64.97 -38.44
CA LYS A 800 18.75 64.85 -39.90
C LYS A 800 20.08 64.35 -40.56
N THR A 801 20.17 63.85 -41.79
CA THR A 801 19.67 64.46 -43.05
C THR A 801 19.70 63.47 -44.25
N LYS A 802 18.88 63.76 -45.27
CA LYS A 802 18.88 63.40 -46.72
C LYS A 802 20.26 63.30 -47.45
N PRO A 803 20.37 62.87 -48.75
CA PRO A 803 19.42 62.18 -49.68
C PRO A 803 20.06 61.09 -50.63
N GLN A 804 19.34 60.69 -51.72
CA GLN A 804 19.83 60.10 -53.01
C GLN A 804 20.41 58.66 -52.99
N GLU A 805 20.39 57.82 -54.05
CA GLU A 805 19.63 57.74 -55.32
C GLU A 805 19.62 56.29 -55.89
N THR A 806 18.77 56.00 -56.89
CA THR A 806 18.71 54.75 -57.72
C THR A 806 19.84 54.68 -58.78
N PRO A 807 20.15 53.57 -59.52
CA PRO A 807 19.31 52.42 -59.98
C PRO A 807 20.07 51.04 -59.92
N PRO A 808 19.81 49.95 -60.71
CA PRO A 808 18.76 49.65 -61.72
C PRO A 808 18.06 48.27 -61.66
N THR A 809 17.11 48.10 -62.60
CA THR A 809 16.34 46.92 -63.06
C THR A 809 17.20 45.79 -63.69
N ALA A 810 16.72 44.58 -64.09
CA ALA A 810 15.46 44.24 -64.79
C ALA A 810 15.06 42.72 -64.67
N VAL A 811 13.75 42.36 -64.64
CA VAL A 811 12.86 41.87 -65.76
C VAL A 811 13.07 40.37 -66.10
N VAL A 812 12.02 39.52 -66.15
CA VAL A 812 11.16 39.15 -67.33
C VAL A 812 9.67 38.90 -66.94
N GLU A 813 8.76 39.07 -67.90
CA GLU A 813 7.28 39.05 -67.79
C GLU A 813 6.63 37.64 -67.99
N SER A 814 5.35 37.40 -67.68
CA SER A 814 4.18 37.67 -68.57
C SER A 814 2.86 37.44 -67.79
N GLN A 815 1.94 38.42 -67.67
CA GLN A 815 0.88 38.89 -68.61
C GLN A 815 -0.43 38.05 -68.64
N HIS A 816 -1.53 38.56 -68.04
CA HIS A 816 -2.77 38.95 -68.76
C HIS A 816 -3.87 39.64 -67.89
N SER A 817 -4.38 40.76 -68.42
CA SER A 817 -5.68 41.49 -68.26
C SER A 817 -6.85 40.88 -67.45
N LEU A 818 -7.60 41.59 -66.57
CA LEU A 818 -8.46 42.83 -66.70
C LEU A 818 -9.75 42.63 -67.54
N PRO A 819 -10.95 43.21 -67.21
CA PRO A 819 -11.27 44.59 -66.72
C PRO A 819 -12.01 44.66 -65.33
N THR A 820 -12.04 45.77 -64.54
CA THR A 820 -12.92 47.00 -64.51
C THR A 820 -14.47 46.78 -64.52
N GLN A 821 -15.35 47.61 -63.91
CA GLN A 821 -15.23 49.00 -63.40
C GLN A 821 -16.20 49.43 -62.24
N GLU A 822 -15.98 50.66 -61.74
CA GLU A 822 -16.60 51.49 -60.68
C GLU A 822 -18.14 51.71 -60.64
N ALA A 823 -18.66 52.15 -59.47
CA ALA A 823 -19.58 53.30 -59.35
C ALA A 823 -19.55 53.99 -57.94
N LYS A 824 -19.93 55.28 -57.89
CA LYS A 824 -19.82 56.30 -56.80
C LYS A 824 -21.23 56.94 -56.52
N PRO A 825 -21.43 58.03 -55.74
CA PRO A 825 -20.94 58.44 -54.39
C PRO A 825 -22.02 59.16 -53.49
N ARG A 826 -21.62 59.69 -52.30
CA ARG A 826 -22.19 60.87 -51.57
C ARG A 826 -23.66 60.71 -51.05
N VAL A 827 -24.27 61.56 -50.21
CA VAL A 827 -23.99 62.85 -49.50
C VAL A 827 -24.91 62.89 -48.24
N GLU A 828 -24.74 63.59 -47.10
CA GLU A 828 -23.65 64.28 -46.35
C GLU A 828 -23.95 64.03 -44.82
N GLY A 829 -23.53 64.73 -43.75
CA GLY A 829 -22.80 65.99 -43.51
C GLY A 829 -22.65 66.30 -41.99
N ALA A 830 -22.45 67.58 -41.61
CA ALA A 830 -22.37 68.10 -40.21
C ALA A 830 -23.02 69.51 -40.16
N PRO A 831 -23.26 70.20 -39.00
CA PRO A 831 -22.20 71.01 -38.32
C PRO A 831 -22.38 71.27 -36.77
N PHE A 832 -21.58 72.21 -36.21
CA PHE A 832 -21.57 72.84 -34.85
C PHE A 832 -20.92 72.03 -33.68
N LEU A 833 -19.90 72.48 -32.91
CA LEU A 833 -19.58 73.73 -32.13
C LEU A 833 -20.11 73.65 -30.66
N VAL A 834 -19.42 74.01 -29.55
CA VAL A 834 -18.19 74.82 -29.25
C VAL A 834 -17.40 74.22 -28.03
N PRO A 835 -16.10 74.54 -27.80
CA PRO A 835 -15.26 74.03 -26.67
C PRO A 835 -14.92 75.08 -25.55
N LYS A 836 -14.05 74.70 -24.57
CA LYS A 836 -13.31 75.48 -23.51
C LYS A 836 -13.86 75.41 -22.05
N THR A 837 -13.11 75.52 -20.92
CA THR A 837 -11.63 75.54 -20.60
C THR A 837 -11.30 75.39 -19.09
N GLN A 838 -10.13 74.78 -18.78
CA GLN A 838 -9.09 75.16 -17.77
C GLN A 838 -9.26 75.04 -16.21
N LEU A 839 -8.07 75.07 -15.55
CA LEU A 839 -7.69 75.44 -14.16
C LEU A 839 -7.71 74.33 -13.07
N THR A 840 -6.71 74.17 -12.18
CA THR A 840 -5.26 74.58 -12.17
C THR A 840 -4.43 73.75 -11.16
N GLN A 841 -3.10 73.93 -11.19
CA GLN A 841 -2.11 73.47 -10.19
C GLN A 841 -2.41 73.88 -8.72
N ARG A 842 -1.97 73.08 -7.73
CA ARG A 842 -0.80 73.39 -6.85
C ARG A 842 -0.48 72.34 -5.77
N HIS A 843 0.78 72.39 -5.29
CA HIS A 843 1.31 71.75 -4.06
C HIS A 843 0.49 72.18 -2.80
N LYS A 844 0.56 71.52 -1.63
CA LYS A 844 1.78 71.29 -0.83
C LYS A 844 1.59 70.33 0.36
N ASP A 845 2.70 70.00 1.03
CA ASP A 845 2.85 69.09 2.17
C ASP A 845 2.10 69.54 3.45
N THR A 846 1.69 68.59 4.33
CA THR A 846 2.18 68.45 5.72
C THR A 846 1.42 67.39 6.55
N THR A 847 2.16 66.66 7.40
CA THR A 847 1.71 65.98 8.64
C THR A 847 1.91 66.95 9.85
N PRO A 848 1.62 66.65 11.15
CA PRO A 848 1.33 65.37 11.79
C PRO A 848 0.29 65.46 12.96
N ALA A 849 0.47 64.60 13.98
CA ALA A 849 0.19 64.83 15.42
C ALA A 849 -1.10 64.24 16.05
N ALA A 850 -0.87 63.20 16.84
CA ALA A 850 -1.75 62.54 17.79
C ALA A 850 -2.20 63.42 18.98
N SER A 851 -3.26 62.97 19.69
CA SER A 851 -3.35 63.16 21.14
C SER A 851 -4.15 62.07 21.87
N LYS A 852 -3.53 61.54 22.93
CA LYS A 852 -4.17 61.13 24.21
C LYS A 852 -3.86 62.27 25.21
N PRO A 853 -4.44 62.40 26.43
CA PRO A 853 -4.98 61.32 27.27
C PRO A 853 -6.13 61.68 28.27
N LYS A 854 -6.35 60.77 29.23
CA LYS A 854 -6.86 60.93 30.61
C LYS A 854 -8.36 61.23 30.87
N GLU A 855 -8.95 60.28 31.60
CA GLU A 855 -9.79 60.39 32.82
C GLU A 855 -10.62 61.67 33.09
N TRP A 856 -11.81 61.46 33.67
CA TRP A 856 -12.12 62.01 35.01
C TRP A 856 -13.15 61.12 35.74
N ARG A 857 -13.04 61.01 37.07
CA ARG A 857 -13.96 60.25 37.93
C ARG A 857 -15.07 61.16 38.49
N ARG A 858 -16.28 60.63 38.76
CA ARG A 858 -16.90 60.66 40.11
C ARG A 858 -18.30 60.01 40.26
N LYS A 859 -18.49 59.39 41.43
CA LYS A 859 -19.72 59.21 42.24
C LYS A 859 -20.85 58.35 41.63
N ARG A 860 -21.21 57.19 42.21
CA ARG A 860 -21.81 56.89 43.54
C ARG A 860 -23.32 57.20 43.64
N ARG A 861 -24.18 56.17 43.68
CA ARG A 861 -25.03 55.74 44.82
C ARG A 861 -26.02 54.62 44.40
N ALA A 862 -26.63 53.82 45.29
CA ALA A 862 -26.10 53.00 46.41
C ALA A 862 -27.24 52.17 47.07
N LYS A 863 -26.87 51.05 47.73
CA LYS A 863 -27.64 50.21 48.68
C LYS A 863 -28.75 49.28 48.12
N GLY A 864 -28.77 48.06 48.65
CA GLY A 864 -29.95 47.15 48.68
C GLY A 864 -30.71 47.29 50.02
N PRO A 865 -31.43 46.24 50.47
CA PRO A 865 -30.82 45.41 51.52
C PRO A 865 -31.09 43.89 51.38
N CYS A 866 -30.85 43.14 52.46
CA CYS A 866 -30.80 41.67 52.57
C CYS A 866 -32.02 41.11 53.35
N THR A 867 -31.99 39.80 53.64
CA THR A 867 -32.80 39.03 54.64
C THR A 867 -34.20 38.52 54.21
N THR A 868 -34.72 37.35 54.64
CA THR A 868 -34.11 36.13 55.25
C THR A 868 -35.09 34.92 55.26
N ARG A 869 -34.52 33.71 55.52
CA ARG A 869 -35.02 32.63 56.44
C ARG A 869 -35.93 31.49 55.94
N LYS A 870 -35.50 30.26 56.31
CA LYS A 870 -36.26 29.01 56.60
C LYS A 870 -36.91 28.30 55.38
N GLN A 871 -37.05 26.96 55.31
CA GLN A 871 -36.59 25.74 56.03
C GLN A 871 -36.80 24.55 55.03
N GLN A 872 -36.19 23.33 55.05
CA GLN A 872 -35.11 22.71 55.84
C GLN A 872 -34.75 21.28 55.33
N ARG A 873 -33.47 20.88 55.47
CA ARG A 873 -32.87 19.50 55.47
C ARG A 873 -32.70 18.68 54.16
N ASN A 874 -31.51 18.04 54.12
CA ASN A 874 -31.12 16.68 53.66
C ASN A 874 -31.57 16.20 52.26
N ARG A 875 -30.73 15.71 51.34
CA ARG A 875 -29.38 15.08 51.35
C ARG A 875 -29.32 13.62 51.85
N GLU A 876 -28.68 12.77 51.04
CA GLU A 876 -28.14 11.42 51.26
C GLU A 876 -28.99 10.13 51.10
N ARG A 877 -28.40 9.20 50.31
CA ARG A 877 -28.27 7.72 50.45
C ARG A 877 -29.11 6.74 49.62
N LEU A 878 -28.34 5.71 49.16
CA LEU A 878 -28.68 4.35 48.71
C LEU A 878 -29.58 4.24 47.45
N ARG A 879 -29.14 3.65 46.33
CA ARG A 879 -28.63 2.29 46.04
C ARG A 879 -29.65 1.14 46.18
N ALA A 880 -30.09 0.70 45.00
CA ALA A 880 -30.21 -0.71 44.57
C ALA A 880 -31.34 -1.58 45.13
N THR A 881 -31.48 -2.75 44.49
CA THR A 881 -32.36 -3.88 44.85
C THR A 881 -33.83 -3.70 44.44
N ARG A 882 -34.52 -4.62 43.75
CA ARG A 882 -34.21 -5.72 42.79
C ARG A 882 -35.56 -6.34 42.37
N LEU A 883 -35.55 -7.39 41.52
CA LEU A 883 -36.52 -8.50 41.50
C LEU A 883 -38.03 -8.12 41.31
N THR A 884 -38.56 -8.14 40.09
CA THR A 884 -39.12 -9.30 39.34
C THR A 884 -40.53 -9.75 39.74
N CYS A 885 -41.43 -9.76 38.74
CA CYS A 885 -42.30 -10.88 38.32
C CYS A 885 -43.48 -10.30 37.50
N ARG A 886 -44.12 -10.97 36.53
CA ARG A 886 -43.86 -12.11 35.62
C ARG A 886 -45.22 -12.34 34.92
N GLU A 887 -45.19 -12.82 33.68
CA GLU A 887 -46.22 -13.67 33.04
C GLU A 887 -47.62 -13.16 32.60
N LYS A 888 -48.07 -13.74 31.46
CA LYS A 888 -49.46 -14.06 31.03
C LYS A 888 -50.38 -12.88 30.61
N LEU A 889 -51.28 -13.00 29.62
CA LEU A 889 -51.56 -13.98 28.53
C LEU A 889 -51.76 -13.17 27.21
N ARG A 890 -51.35 -13.55 25.98
CA ARG A 890 -51.55 -14.77 25.14
C ARG A 890 -52.93 -14.79 24.41
N ILE A 891 -52.93 -15.21 23.12
CA ILE A 891 -53.98 -15.93 22.33
C ILE A 891 -54.69 -15.22 21.13
N ARG A 892 -54.57 -15.89 19.95
CA ARG A 892 -55.38 -15.86 18.69
C ARG A 892 -55.28 -14.63 17.76
N LYS A 893 -55.49 -14.76 16.44
CA LYS A 893 -55.98 -15.94 15.66
C LYS A 893 -55.20 -16.15 14.34
N ARG A 894 -55.27 -17.37 13.77
CA ARG A 894 -55.01 -17.68 12.34
C ARG A 894 -56.20 -17.24 11.48
N ASP A 895 -56.00 -17.14 10.16
CA ASP A 895 -56.53 -18.05 9.10
C ASP A 895 -55.71 -17.75 7.81
N GLN A 896 -55.04 -18.68 7.13
CA GLN A 896 -55.47 -19.83 6.30
C GLN A 896 -55.77 -19.44 4.83
N PHE A 897 -54.94 -19.95 3.89
CA PHE A 897 -55.28 -20.16 2.47
C PHE A 897 -54.42 -21.29 1.89
N GLN A 898 -55.00 -22.13 1.02
CA GLN A 898 -54.33 -23.27 0.37
C GLN A 898 -55.04 -23.61 -0.96
N PHE A 899 -54.27 -23.62 -2.05
CA PHE A 899 -54.56 -24.20 -3.39
C PHE A 899 -53.22 -24.16 -4.15
N GLY A 900 -52.89 -25.03 -5.12
CA GLY A 900 -53.55 -26.22 -5.66
C GLY A 900 -52.65 -26.83 -6.76
N GLU A 901 -52.69 -28.15 -6.97
CA GLU A 901 -51.79 -28.87 -7.89
C GLU A 901 -52.32 -28.97 -9.35
N ASN A 902 -51.53 -29.67 -10.20
CA ASN A 902 -51.92 -30.36 -11.46
C ASN A 902 -51.93 -29.52 -12.77
N LYS A 903 -51.55 -30.05 -13.96
CA LYS A 903 -50.86 -31.32 -14.34
C LYS A 903 -50.47 -31.33 -15.84
N GLU A 904 -49.57 -32.27 -16.22
CA GLU A 904 -49.51 -33.01 -17.52
C GLU A 904 -49.34 -32.21 -18.85
N LEU A 905 -48.90 -32.77 -19.99
CA LEU A 905 -48.33 -34.10 -20.35
C LEU A 905 -46.87 -33.91 -20.82
N GLN A 906 -45.92 -34.86 -20.85
CA GLN A 906 -45.88 -36.34 -20.93
C GLN A 906 -45.91 -36.94 -22.37
N GLY A 907 -45.04 -37.94 -22.60
CA GLY A 907 -44.85 -38.69 -23.86
C GLY A 907 -43.54 -38.31 -24.58
N SER A 908 -42.75 -39.23 -25.15
CA SER A 908 -42.78 -40.72 -25.19
C SER A 908 -41.47 -41.23 -25.83
N SER A 909 -40.90 -42.41 -25.56
CA SER A 909 -41.18 -43.45 -24.55
C SER A 909 -40.16 -44.61 -24.61
N SER A 910 -39.87 -45.24 -23.47
CA SER A 910 -39.55 -46.69 -23.30
C SER A 910 -38.31 -47.28 -24.01
N SER A 911 -37.78 -48.47 -23.69
CA SER A 911 -38.17 -49.57 -22.78
C SER A 911 -36.89 -50.18 -22.16
N SER A 912 -36.80 -50.49 -20.85
CA SER A 912 -37.07 -51.80 -20.19
C SER A 912 -36.19 -52.99 -20.70
N THR A 913 -35.82 -54.03 -19.94
CA THR A 913 -36.32 -54.52 -18.62
C THR A 913 -35.27 -55.39 -17.88
N ALA A 914 -35.37 -55.43 -16.54
CA ALA A 914 -35.05 -56.52 -15.58
C ALA A 914 -33.99 -57.64 -15.84
N ALA A 915 -33.08 -57.77 -14.85
CA ALA A 915 -32.65 -59.00 -14.13
C ALA A 915 -31.98 -60.21 -14.86
N GLY A 916 -30.91 -60.77 -14.27
CA GLY A 916 -30.40 -62.11 -14.67
C GLY A 916 -29.06 -62.56 -14.07
N LYS A 917 -29.07 -63.60 -13.24
CA LYS A 917 -27.95 -64.30 -12.58
C LYS A 917 -26.81 -64.86 -13.49
N MET A 918 -25.56 -64.64 -13.05
CA MET A 918 -24.54 -65.67 -12.67
C MET A 918 -23.88 -66.62 -13.71
N THR A 919 -22.72 -67.20 -13.31
CA THR A 919 -21.81 -68.16 -13.99
C THR A 919 -20.76 -67.57 -14.96
N GLY A 920 -19.50 -68.05 -15.01
CA GLY A 920 -18.82 -69.01 -14.11
C GLY A 920 -17.35 -69.35 -14.47
N THR A 921 -16.68 -70.10 -13.57
CA THR A 921 -15.52 -71.02 -13.76
C THR A 921 -14.18 -70.57 -14.38
N GLY A 922 -13.06 -71.00 -13.76
CA GLY A 922 -11.99 -71.72 -14.50
C GLY A 922 -10.51 -71.30 -14.38
N GLY A 923 -9.77 -71.93 -13.45
CA GLY A 923 -8.60 -72.79 -13.77
C GLY A 923 -7.23 -72.21 -14.18
N ASP A 924 -6.21 -72.67 -13.45
CA ASP A 924 -4.74 -72.61 -13.62
C ASP A 924 -4.16 -73.01 -15.01
N GLY A 925 -2.87 -72.70 -15.27
CA GLY A 925 -2.10 -73.32 -16.36
C GLY A 925 -0.70 -72.72 -16.68
N MET A 926 0.38 -73.39 -16.28
CA MET A 926 1.80 -72.96 -16.38
C MET A 926 2.59 -73.77 -17.44
N VAL A 927 3.82 -73.33 -17.80
CA VAL A 927 5.02 -74.13 -18.29
C VAL A 927 5.60 -73.88 -19.73
N SER A 928 6.80 -73.27 -19.73
CA SER A 928 8.07 -73.35 -20.53
C SER A 928 8.28 -73.88 -21.99
N GLY A 929 9.36 -73.34 -22.61
CA GLY A 929 10.32 -74.02 -23.53
C GLY A 929 10.09 -73.86 -25.06
N ALA A 930 11.08 -73.94 -25.97
CA ALA A 930 12.57 -73.99 -25.99
C ALA A 930 13.05 -73.78 -27.49
N LEU A 931 14.30 -73.83 -28.00
CA LEU A 931 15.73 -73.97 -27.58
C LEU A 931 16.66 -73.59 -28.81
N HIS A 932 18.00 -73.82 -28.71
CA HIS A 932 19.07 -73.85 -29.77
C HIS A 932 19.58 -72.53 -30.44
N SER A 933 20.86 -72.39 -30.85
CA SER A 933 22.15 -73.01 -30.40
C SER A 933 23.41 -72.30 -30.98
N SER A 934 24.62 -72.77 -30.57
CA SER A 934 25.92 -72.73 -31.31
C SER A 934 26.99 -71.63 -31.00
N SER A 935 27.82 -71.94 -29.99
CA SER A 935 29.30 -71.79 -29.85
C SER A 935 30.16 -70.91 -30.79
N ALA A 936 31.06 -70.05 -30.23
CA ALA A 936 32.54 -70.28 -30.20
C ALA A 936 33.44 -69.07 -29.73
N VAL A 937 34.11 -69.26 -28.58
CA VAL A 937 35.44 -68.80 -28.08
C VAL A 937 36.25 -67.66 -28.77
N ILE A 938 36.71 -66.64 -28.01
CA ILE A 938 38.12 -66.22 -27.73
C ILE A 938 38.19 -64.92 -26.88
N HIS A 939 39.34 -64.64 -26.25
CA HIS A 939 39.53 -63.70 -25.14
C HIS A 939 40.32 -62.42 -25.51
N LYS A 940 39.83 -61.23 -25.06
CA LYS A 940 40.59 -59.98 -24.72
C LYS A 940 41.38 -59.28 -25.86
N PRO A 941 41.56 -57.93 -25.87
CA PRO A 941 41.72 -57.08 -24.68
C PRO A 941 41.09 -55.66 -24.77
N ILE A 942 39.84 -55.48 -24.32
CA ILE A 942 39.29 -54.13 -24.01
C ILE A 942 39.15 -53.96 -22.49
N VAL A 943 40.27 -54.14 -21.79
CA VAL A 943 40.41 -53.88 -20.34
C VAL A 943 41.05 -52.50 -20.08
N ARG A 944 41.38 -51.73 -21.14
CA ARG A 944 41.99 -50.39 -21.03
C ARG A 944 41.04 -49.21 -21.29
N ILE A 945 40.02 -49.37 -22.15
CA ILE A 945 39.10 -48.27 -22.47
C ILE A 945 38.02 -48.10 -21.39
N THR A 946 37.40 -49.19 -20.92
CA THR A 946 36.41 -49.15 -19.84
C THR A 946 37.00 -48.67 -18.51
N VAL A 947 38.28 -48.97 -18.26
CA VAL A 947 39.02 -48.49 -17.08
C VAL A 947 39.35 -47.00 -17.18
N LEU A 948 39.61 -46.47 -18.38
CA LEU A 948 39.72 -45.02 -18.59
C LEU A 948 38.37 -44.31 -18.38
N PHE A 949 37.26 -44.85 -18.88
CA PHE A 949 35.94 -44.24 -18.70
C PHE A 949 35.48 -44.25 -17.23
N LEU A 950 35.65 -45.38 -16.53
CA LEU A 950 35.39 -45.46 -15.08
C LEU A 950 36.36 -44.60 -14.27
N GLY A 951 37.62 -44.48 -14.69
CA GLY A 951 38.61 -43.60 -14.06
C GLY A 951 38.25 -42.11 -14.18
N VAL A 952 37.84 -41.66 -15.36
CA VAL A 952 37.40 -40.26 -15.59
C VAL A 952 36.12 -39.96 -14.80
N LEU A 953 35.15 -40.87 -14.78
CA LEU A 953 33.94 -40.72 -13.95
C LEU A 953 34.28 -40.67 -12.44
N ALA A 954 35.15 -41.55 -11.96
CA ALA A 954 35.56 -41.57 -10.56
C ALA A 954 36.34 -40.30 -10.16
N VAL A 955 37.29 -39.84 -10.97
CA VAL A 955 38.04 -38.60 -10.71
C VAL A 955 37.13 -37.38 -10.77
N SER A 956 36.20 -37.31 -11.73
CA SER A 956 35.21 -36.21 -11.81
C SER A 956 34.33 -36.16 -10.56
N CYS A 957 33.85 -37.32 -10.09
CA CYS A 957 33.09 -37.42 -8.85
C CYS A 957 33.93 -37.03 -7.63
N ILE A 958 35.21 -37.43 -7.56
CA ILE A 958 36.10 -37.10 -6.43
C ILE A 958 36.44 -35.60 -6.39
N VAL A 959 36.63 -34.94 -7.54
CA VAL A 959 36.85 -33.48 -7.62
C VAL A 959 35.60 -32.73 -7.19
N LEU A 960 34.41 -33.12 -7.69
CA LEU A 960 33.14 -32.51 -7.29
C LEU A 960 32.80 -32.75 -5.81
N TYR A 961 33.15 -33.92 -5.27
CA TYR A 961 32.99 -34.24 -3.84
C TYR A 961 33.94 -33.43 -2.95
N LYS A 962 35.23 -33.29 -3.35
CA LYS A 962 36.22 -32.49 -2.61
C LYS A 962 36.00 -30.98 -2.70
N SER A 963 35.31 -30.46 -3.71
CA SER A 963 34.86 -29.06 -3.73
C SER A 963 33.61 -28.81 -2.88
N ALA A 964 32.82 -29.84 -2.59
CA ALA A 964 31.57 -29.71 -1.84
C ALA A 964 31.77 -29.79 -0.32
N TYR A 965 32.58 -30.73 0.18
CA TYR A 965 32.79 -30.92 1.62
C TYR A 965 34.24 -31.24 1.98
N HIS A 966 34.89 -30.29 2.66
CA HIS A 966 36.07 -30.55 3.46
C HIS A 966 36.10 -29.63 4.68
N PHE A 967 35.40 -30.01 5.75
CA PHE A 967 35.99 -30.14 7.10
C PHE A 967 34.96 -30.73 8.08
N GLU A 968 35.07 -32.04 8.31
CA GLU A 968 34.55 -32.67 9.52
C GLU A 968 35.73 -33.42 10.18
N PHE A 969 35.77 -33.43 11.51
CA PHE A 969 36.89 -33.95 12.29
C PHE A 969 36.92 -35.48 12.27
N LEU A 970 38.11 -36.08 12.34
CA LEU A 970 38.30 -37.48 12.76
C LEU A 970 39.12 -37.53 14.06
N PRO A 971 38.84 -38.49 14.96
CA PRO A 971 39.30 -38.44 16.34
C PRO A 971 40.72 -38.97 16.56
N GLY A 972 41.48 -38.28 17.41
CA GLY A 972 42.68 -38.79 18.09
C GLY A 972 42.38 -39.21 19.53
N SER A 973 43.19 -40.10 20.10
CA SER A 973 42.91 -40.79 21.36
C SER A 973 43.31 -40.06 22.65
N SER A 974 42.34 -39.84 23.54
CA SER A 974 42.42 -39.93 25.01
C SER A 974 43.65 -39.37 25.77
N SER A 975 43.45 -38.27 26.53
CA SER A 975 43.67 -38.26 28.00
C SER A 975 42.93 -37.09 28.68
N ASP A 976 42.22 -37.42 29.76
CA ASP A 976 41.85 -36.66 30.98
C ASP A 976 41.30 -35.20 30.97
N SER A 977 40.31 -35.02 31.86
CA SER A 977 39.71 -33.81 32.49
C SER A 977 40.29 -32.41 32.15
N ASP A 978 39.48 -31.36 31.92
CA ASP A 978 38.30 -30.99 32.71
C ASP A 978 37.25 -30.13 31.96
N SER A 979 36.06 -29.89 32.55
CA SER A 979 34.89 -29.34 31.82
C SER A 979 34.75 -27.81 31.81
N ILE A 980 34.81 -27.19 30.62
CA ILE A 980 34.31 -25.82 30.34
C ILE A 980 33.43 -25.85 29.06
N SER A 981 32.38 -25.02 29.00
CA SER A 981 31.37 -25.05 27.93
C SER A 981 31.30 -23.77 27.09
N MET A 982 31.64 -23.90 25.80
CA MET A 982 31.23 -23.05 24.67
C MET A 982 31.22 -23.96 23.42
N SER A 983 30.15 -24.17 22.66
CA SER A 983 29.25 -23.24 21.93
C SER A 983 29.88 -22.69 20.65
N ASP A 984 29.43 -23.17 19.48
CA ASP A 984 29.65 -22.49 18.21
C ASP A 984 28.48 -22.70 17.20
N ASN A 985 28.55 -21.99 16.08
CA ASN A 985 27.42 -21.42 15.34
C ASN A 985 26.55 -22.39 14.51
N ARG A 986 25.23 -22.17 14.61
CA ARG A 986 24.28 -22.35 13.49
C ARG A 986 23.27 -21.19 13.46
N THR A 987 23.49 -20.19 12.61
CA THR A 987 22.52 -19.16 12.21
C THR A 987 22.62 -18.95 10.69
N SER A 988 21.60 -18.49 9.96
CA SER A 988 20.51 -17.58 10.36
C SER A 988 19.13 -17.93 9.79
N LYS A 989 18.24 -18.37 10.68
CA LYS A 989 16.79 -18.11 10.65
C LYS A 989 16.40 -17.60 12.04
N GLY A 990 15.31 -16.84 12.14
CA GLY A 990 14.58 -16.69 13.40
C GLY A 990 15.19 -15.86 14.53
N LYS A 991 15.71 -14.64 14.28
CA LYS A 991 16.10 -13.68 15.37
C LYS A 991 14.90 -13.15 16.20
N ASN A 992 13.74 -13.81 16.13
CA ASN A 992 12.54 -13.63 16.98
C ASN A 992 12.00 -14.97 17.54
N ASP A 993 12.47 -16.13 17.04
CA ASP A 993 11.87 -17.43 17.37
C ASP A 993 12.33 -18.00 18.71
N TRP A 994 13.41 -17.48 19.29
CA TRP A 994 13.89 -17.88 20.64
C TRP A 994 12.81 -17.75 21.74
N GLY A 995 11.84 -16.85 21.57
CA GLY A 995 10.66 -16.77 22.43
C GLY A 995 9.71 -17.94 22.23
N LEU A 996 9.37 -18.24 20.98
CA LEU A 996 8.45 -19.32 20.60
C LEU A 996 9.06 -20.70 20.88
N GLU A 997 10.32 -20.93 20.49
CA GLU A 997 11.05 -22.18 20.71
C GLU A 997 11.15 -22.50 22.20
N ARG A 998 11.41 -21.50 23.05
CA ARG A 998 11.43 -21.67 24.52
C ARG A 998 10.05 -22.05 25.06
N ILE A 999 8.97 -21.45 24.56
CA ILE A 999 7.59 -21.79 24.98
C ILE A 999 7.21 -23.21 24.51
N LEU A 1000 7.46 -23.53 23.23
CA LEU A 1000 7.27 -24.87 22.67
C LEU A 1000 8.04 -25.93 23.46
N LYS A 1001 9.33 -25.68 23.74
CA LYS A 1001 10.18 -26.58 24.53
C LYS A 1001 9.62 -26.81 25.93
N ASN A 1002 9.27 -25.74 26.63
CA ASN A 1002 8.77 -25.81 28.01
C ASN A 1002 7.40 -26.50 28.11
N ALA A 1003 6.51 -26.29 27.13
CA ALA A 1003 5.18 -26.89 27.10
C ALA A 1003 5.13 -28.25 26.38
N SER A 1004 6.24 -28.75 25.82
CA SER A 1004 6.21 -30.00 25.05
C SER A 1004 6.19 -31.25 25.93
N THR A 1005 5.44 -32.26 25.49
CA THR A 1005 5.55 -33.63 26.02
C THR A 1005 6.89 -34.26 25.63
N LYS A 1006 7.24 -35.41 26.23
CA LYS A 1006 8.45 -36.20 25.89
C LYS A 1006 8.61 -36.52 24.40
N HIS A 1007 7.52 -36.51 23.62
CA HIS A 1007 7.50 -36.77 22.17
C HIS A 1007 7.34 -35.49 21.34
N LYS A 1008 7.80 -34.33 21.85
CA LYS A 1008 7.67 -33.00 21.21
C LYS A 1008 6.25 -32.66 20.74
N THR A 1009 5.23 -33.09 21.50
CA THR A 1009 3.84 -32.73 21.21
C THR A 1009 3.37 -31.61 22.13
N VAL A 1010 2.75 -30.58 21.58
CA VAL A 1010 2.12 -29.44 22.28
C VAL A 1010 0.61 -29.39 22.00
N ILE A 1011 -0.15 -28.65 22.81
CA ILE A 1011 -1.56 -28.32 22.55
C ILE A 1011 -1.62 -26.82 22.25
N LEU A 1012 -2.32 -26.43 21.19
CA LEU A 1012 -2.36 -25.07 20.67
C LEU A 1012 -3.81 -24.57 20.58
N THR A 1013 -4.04 -23.31 20.94
CA THR A 1013 -5.33 -22.61 20.70
C THR A 1013 -5.09 -21.15 20.35
N THR A 1014 -6.03 -20.51 19.66
CA THR A 1014 -5.98 -19.07 19.31
C THR A 1014 -7.00 -18.25 20.11
N LEU A 1015 -6.60 -17.08 20.60
CA LEU A 1015 -7.43 -16.25 21.50
C LEU A 1015 -7.41 -14.76 21.11
N ASN A 1016 -8.58 -14.12 21.10
CA ASN A 1016 -8.76 -12.67 20.92
C ASN A 1016 -9.43 -12.02 22.13
N GLN A 1017 -9.52 -10.68 22.17
CA GLN A 1017 -10.05 -9.91 23.29
C GLN A 1017 -11.44 -10.39 23.73
N ALA A 1018 -12.38 -10.51 22.79
CA ALA A 1018 -13.77 -10.83 23.09
C ALA A 1018 -13.91 -12.22 23.74
N TRP A 1019 -13.09 -13.18 23.32
CA TRP A 1019 -13.06 -14.54 23.88
C TRP A 1019 -12.28 -14.63 25.20
N ALA A 1020 -11.53 -13.59 25.57
CA ALA A 1020 -10.68 -13.50 26.75
C ALA A 1020 -11.31 -12.71 27.91
N GLU A 1021 -12.51 -12.15 27.76
CA GLU A 1021 -13.13 -11.34 28.83
C GLU A 1021 -13.52 -12.21 30.05
N PRO A 1022 -13.45 -11.70 31.29
CA PRO A 1022 -13.77 -12.51 32.48
C PRO A 1022 -15.19 -13.09 32.45
N GLY A 1023 -15.31 -14.41 32.64
CA GLY A 1023 -16.57 -15.16 32.58
C GLY A 1023 -17.03 -15.60 31.18
N SER A 1024 -16.23 -15.33 30.14
CA SER A 1024 -16.47 -15.73 28.73
C SER A 1024 -15.89 -17.12 28.40
N ILE A 1025 -15.56 -17.39 27.13
CA ILE A 1025 -15.16 -18.71 26.63
C ILE A 1025 -13.82 -19.17 27.22
N PHE A 1026 -12.80 -18.31 27.31
CA PHE A 1026 -11.46 -18.74 27.77
C PHE A 1026 -11.46 -19.29 29.20
N ASP A 1027 -12.31 -18.76 30.07
CA ASP A 1027 -12.43 -19.25 31.45
C ASP A 1027 -13.10 -20.66 31.48
N LEU A 1028 -14.09 -20.92 30.61
CA LEU A 1028 -14.72 -22.24 30.46
C LEU A 1028 -13.79 -23.27 29.80
N PHE A 1029 -12.99 -22.81 28.84
CA PHE A 1029 -11.98 -23.63 28.17
C PHE A 1029 -10.97 -24.17 29.19
N LEU A 1030 -10.37 -23.27 29.99
CA LEU A 1030 -9.45 -23.65 31.05
C LEU A 1030 -10.13 -24.48 32.17
N GLU A 1031 -11.38 -24.16 32.52
CA GLU A 1031 -12.16 -24.98 33.47
C GLU A 1031 -12.35 -26.41 32.96
N SER A 1032 -12.63 -26.60 31.66
CA SER A 1032 -12.86 -27.94 31.09
C SER A 1032 -11.68 -28.88 31.30
N PHE A 1033 -10.45 -28.41 31.08
CA PHE A 1033 -9.27 -29.22 31.38
C PHE A 1033 -9.15 -29.60 32.86
N GLN A 1034 -9.60 -28.76 33.80
CA GLN A 1034 -9.54 -29.04 35.24
C GLN A 1034 -10.58 -30.08 35.70
N VAL A 1035 -11.76 -30.15 35.06
CA VAL A 1035 -12.87 -31.05 35.44
C VAL A 1035 -13.07 -32.25 34.52
N GLY A 1036 -12.36 -32.30 33.39
CA GLY A 1036 -12.35 -33.43 32.47
C GLY A 1036 -11.58 -34.63 33.01
N ASP A 1037 -11.98 -35.82 32.58
CA ASP A 1037 -11.36 -37.08 32.96
C ASP A 1037 -9.93 -37.19 32.38
N ASN A 1038 -8.94 -37.21 33.28
CA ASN A 1038 -7.51 -37.25 32.99
C ASN A 1038 -6.97 -36.07 32.13
N THR A 1039 -7.73 -34.98 31.95
CA THR A 1039 -7.31 -33.80 31.17
C THR A 1039 -6.43 -32.82 31.94
N GLN A 1040 -6.49 -32.77 33.27
CA GLN A 1040 -5.87 -31.71 34.09
C GLN A 1040 -4.37 -31.51 33.84
N LYS A 1041 -3.63 -32.61 33.62
CA LYS A 1041 -2.17 -32.56 33.37
C LYS A 1041 -1.82 -31.94 32.01
N LEU A 1042 -2.77 -31.93 31.06
CA LEU A 1042 -2.58 -31.41 29.70
C LEU A 1042 -2.56 -29.88 29.64
N VAL A 1043 -3.02 -29.17 30.67
CA VAL A 1043 -2.88 -27.70 30.78
C VAL A 1043 -1.41 -27.27 30.73
N ASN A 1044 -0.50 -28.09 31.29
CA ASN A 1044 0.94 -27.86 31.23
C ASN A 1044 1.51 -28.02 29.80
N ASN A 1045 0.74 -28.57 28.86
CA ASN A 1045 1.11 -28.70 27.46
C ASN A 1045 0.37 -27.73 26.53
N LEU A 1046 -0.56 -26.94 27.07
CA LEU A 1046 -1.36 -25.96 26.36
C LEU A 1046 -0.59 -24.65 26.16
N ILE A 1047 -0.58 -24.13 24.93
CA ILE A 1047 -0.02 -22.82 24.57
C ILE A 1047 -1.13 -21.98 23.95
N ILE A 1048 -1.33 -20.77 24.48
CA ILE A 1048 -2.33 -19.82 24.00
C ILE A 1048 -1.69 -18.83 23.02
N ILE A 1049 -2.15 -18.87 21.78
CA ILE A 1049 -1.72 -17.99 20.69
C ILE A 1049 -2.66 -16.77 20.69
N SER A 1050 -2.30 -15.78 21.52
CA SER A 1050 -3.04 -14.52 21.60
C SER A 1050 -2.84 -13.66 20.35
N LEU A 1051 -3.94 -13.17 19.78
CA LEU A 1051 -3.99 -12.40 18.53
C LEU A 1051 -3.93 -10.88 18.75
N ASP A 1052 -4.19 -10.42 19.98
CA ASP A 1052 -4.09 -9.02 20.39
C ASP A 1052 -3.48 -8.88 21.80
N GLN A 1053 -3.14 -7.64 22.15
CA GLN A 1053 -2.40 -7.32 23.38
C GLN A 1053 -3.23 -7.50 24.67
N LYS A 1054 -4.57 -7.36 24.63
CA LYS A 1054 -5.44 -7.60 25.80
C LYS A 1054 -5.64 -9.09 26.03
N ALA A 1055 -5.84 -9.87 24.98
CA ALA A 1055 -5.84 -11.33 25.06
C ALA A 1055 -4.51 -11.86 25.62
N HIS A 1056 -3.38 -11.33 25.17
CA HIS A 1056 -2.06 -11.67 25.70
C HIS A 1056 -1.92 -11.30 27.18
N ALA A 1057 -2.36 -10.09 27.59
CA ALA A 1057 -2.31 -9.65 28.98
C ALA A 1057 -3.22 -10.48 29.90
N ARG A 1058 -4.43 -10.84 29.46
CA ARG A 1058 -5.31 -11.78 30.19
C ARG A 1058 -4.65 -13.14 30.32
N CYS A 1059 -4.08 -13.67 29.23
CA CYS A 1059 -3.42 -14.96 29.23
C CYS A 1059 -2.28 -15.01 30.26
N LEU A 1060 -1.35 -14.04 30.21
CA LEU A 1060 -0.21 -13.99 31.15
C LEU A 1060 -0.63 -13.87 32.62
N ALA A 1061 -1.84 -13.40 32.90
CA ALA A 1061 -2.37 -13.29 34.25
C ALA A 1061 -2.96 -14.62 34.80
N ILE A 1062 -3.29 -15.60 33.94
CA ILE A 1062 -3.95 -16.86 34.35
C ILE A 1062 -3.35 -18.15 33.77
N HIS A 1063 -2.41 -18.08 32.82
CA HIS A 1063 -1.81 -19.24 32.15
C HIS A 1063 -0.30 -19.03 31.87
N PRO A 1064 0.58 -20.02 32.11
CA PRO A 1064 2.05 -19.82 32.03
C PRO A 1064 2.63 -19.84 30.61
N HIS A 1065 1.85 -20.22 29.59
CA HIS A 1065 2.35 -20.45 28.23
C HIS A 1065 1.55 -19.64 27.19
N CYS A 1066 1.88 -18.36 27.09
CA CYS A 1066 1.22 -17.40 26.19
C CYS A 1066 2.20 -16.91 25.11
N TYR A 1067 1.71 -16.76 23.88
CA TYR A 1067 2.48 -16.23 22.76
C TYR A 1067 1.68 -15.14 22.02
N ALA A 1068 2.26 -13.95 21.88
CA ALA A 1068 1.69 -12.85 21.12
C ALA A 1068 1.99 -13.02 19.61
N LEU A 1069 0.99 -13.45 18.83
CA LEU A 1069 1.12 -13.59 17.38
C LEU A 1069 1.02 -12.21 16.71
N ARG A 1070 2.12 -11.44 16.77
CA ARG A 1070 2.22 -10.10 16.18
C ARG A 1070 1.90 -10.12 14.68
N THR A 1071 0.72 -9.64 14.30
CA THR A 1071 0.40 -9.28 12.91
C THR A 1071 0.72 -7.82 12.65
N LYS A 1072 1.01 -7.46 11.39
CA LYS A 1072 1.27 -6.06 11.01
C LYS A 1072 -0.03 -5.39 10.57
N GLY A 1073 -0.53 -4.46 11.37
CA GLY A 1073 -1.58 -3.52 10.97
C GLY A 1073 -3.02 -4.03 11.03
N LEU A 1074 -3.28 -5.20 11.64
CA LEU A 1074 -4.63 -5.69 11.93
C LEU A 1074 -4.88 -5.66 13.45
N ASN A 1075 -6.09 -5.27 13.86
CA ASN A 1075 -6.47 -5.08 15.26
C ASN A 1075 -7.67 -5.96 15.63
N PHE A 1076 -7.41 -7.23 15.93
CA PHE A 1076 -8.42 -8.25 16.24
C PHE A 1076 -9.11 -8.08 17.62
N SER A 1077 -9.38 -6.84 18.05
CA SER A 1077 -9.96 -6.51 19.36
C SER A 1077 -11.50 -6.58 19.42
N SER A 1078 -12.16 -6.98 18.33
CA SER A 1078 -13.62 -7.14 18.24
C SER A 1078 -14.00 -8.57 17.84
N GLU A 1079 -15.27 -8.96 18.08
CA GLU A 1079 -15.82 -10.24 17.62
C GLU A 1079 -15.91 -10.23 16.08
N ALA A 1080 -14.88 -10.78 15.42
CA ALA A 1080 -14.80 -10.82 13.96
C ALA A 1080 -15.95 -11.67 13.38
N TYR A 1081 -16.86 -11.02 12.67
CA TYR A 1081 -18.00 -11.68 12.04
C TYR A 1081 -17.53 -12.79 11.09
N PHE A 1082 -18.20 -13.95 11.19
CA PHE A 1082 -17.91 -15.13 10.38
C PHE A 1082 -17.89 -14.79 8.88
N MET A 1083 -16.89 -15.31 8.14
CA MET A 1083 -16.60 -15.02 6.73
C MET A 1083 -16.23 -13.56 6.38
N SER A 1084 -16.04 -12.66 7.34
CA SER A 1084 -15.44 -11.34 7.07
C SER A 1084 -13.99 -11.44 6.57
N GLU A 1085 -13.51 -10.45 5.83
CA GLU A 1085 -12.14 -10.48 5.27
C GLU A 1085 -11.06 -10.51 6.38
N GLU A 1086 -11.31 -9.85 7.52
CA GLU A 1086 -10.46 -9.94 8.71
C GLU A 1086 -10.47 -11.34 9.34
N TYR A 1087 -11.65 -11.97 9.43
CA TYR A 1087 -11.80 -13.35 9.89
C TYR A 1087 -11.03 -14.33 8.97
N LEU A 1088 -11.16 -14.18 7.64
CA LEU A 1088 -10.40 -14.99 6.68
C LEU A 1088 -8.89 -14.78 6.81
N LYS A 1089 -8.42 -13.52 6.93
CA LYS A 1089 -6.99 -13.20 7.18
C LYS A 1089 -6.49 -13.82 8.49
N MET A 1090 -7.31 -13.82 9.54
CA MET A 1090 -7.02 -14.44 10.85
C MET A 1090 -6.89 -15.97 10.75
N MET A 1091 -7.84 -16.64 10.10
CA MET A 1091 -7.83 -18.10 9.91
C MET A 1091 -6.66 -18.57 9.02
N TRP A 1092 -6.37 -17.86 7.93
CA TRP A 1092 -5.21 -18.18 7.10
C TRP A 1092 -3.87 -17.95 7.85
N ARG A 1093 -3.78 -16.94 8.71
CA ARG A 1093 -2.61 -16.72 9.57
C ARG A 1093 -2.45 -17.78 10.67
N ARG A 1094 -3.56 -18.39 11.14
CA ARG A 1094 -3.54 -19.60 12.00
C ARG A 1094 -2.85 -20.76 11.28
N ILE A 1095 -3.26 -21.09 10.05
CA ILE A 1095 -2.65 -22.18 9.26
C ILE A 1095 -1.14 -21.94 9.02
N GLU A 1096 -0.73 -20.71 8.72
CA GLU A 1096 0.70 -20.35 8.54
C GLU A 1096 1.53 -20.57 9.82
N PHE A 1097 0.98 -20.18 10.99
CA PHE A 1097 1.63 -20.39 12.28
C PHE A 1097 1.72 -21.88 12.63
N LEU A 1098 0.65 -22.65 12.41
CA LEU A 1098 0.65 -24.10 12.64
C LEU A 1098 1.69 -24.81 11.75
N GLY A 1099 1.81 -24.41 10.48
CA GLY A 1099 2.89 -24.88 9.60
C GLY A 1099 4.30 -24.57 10.15
N THR A 1100 4.47 -23.39 10.76
CA THR A 1100 5.74 -22.99 11.39
C THR A 1100 6.10 -23.89 12.58
N VAL A 1101 5.13 -24.31 13.41
CA VAL A 1101 5.37 -25.23 14.53
C VAL A 1101 5.86 -26.61 14.05
N LEU A 1102 5.32 -27.10 12.93
CA LEU A 1102 5.82 -28.33 12.28
C LEU A 1102 7.24 -28.16 11.74
N GLU A 1103 7.56 -27.00 11.13
CA GLU A 1103 8.93 -26.70 10.68
C GLU A 1103 9.94 -26.62 11.84
N MET A 1104 9.51 -26.27 13.05
CA MET A 1104 10.31 -26.32 14.28
C MET A 1104 10.44 -27.72 14.88
N GLY A 1105 9.82 -28.75 14.27
CA GLY A 1105 9.94 -30.13 14.70
C GLY A 1105 9.02 -30.52 15.87
N TYR A 1106 7.92 -29.79 16.09
CA TYR A 1106 6.93 -30.09 17.13
C TYR A 1106 5.61 -30.57 16.51
N SER A 1107 5.14 -31.73 16.97
CA SER A 1107 3.76 -32.18 16.68
C SER A 1107 2.79 -31.35 17.51
N PHE A 1108 1.53 -31.22 17.07
CA PHE A 1108 0.54 -30.48 17.86
C PHE A 1108 -0.85 -31.11 17.83
N VAL A 1109 -1.60 -30.90 18.91
CA VAL A 1109 -3.06 -30.88 18.89
C VAL A 1109 -3.48 -29.41 18.77
N PHE A 1110 -4.27 -29.03 17.77
CA PHE A 1110 -4.91 -27.72 17.74
C PHE A 1110 -6.36 -27.87 18.20
N THR A 1111 -6.81 -26.94 19.04
CA THR A 1111 -8.18 -26.83 19.54
C THR A 1111 -8.61 -25.38 19.47
N ASP A 1112 -9.76 -25.07 18.87
CA ASP A 1112 -10.44 -23.80 19.09
C ASP A 1112 -10.90 -23.73 20.56
N ALA A 1113 -11.02 -22.52 21.11
CA ALA A 1113 -11.24 -22.32 22.54
C ALA A 1113 -12.71 -22.55 22.97
N ASP A 1114 -13.65 -22.70 22.04
CA ASP A 1114 -15.05 -23.06 22.27
C ASP A 1114 -15.31 -24.58 22.19
N ILE A 1115 -14.25 -25.35 22.48
CA ILE A 1115 -14.28 -26.80 22.66
C ILE A 1115 -14.09 -27.12 24.14
N VAL A 1116 -15.05 -27.83 24.72
CA VAL A 1116 -14.96 -28.36 26.08
C VAL A 1116 -14.22 -29.70 26.04
N TRP A 1117 -13.12 -29.80 26.78
CA TRP A 1117 -12.35 -31.02 26.95
C TRP A 1117 -12.95 -31.85 28.09
N LEU A 1118 -13.58 -32.97 27.74
CA LEU A 1118 -14.33 -33.84 28.67
C LEU A 1118 -13.48 -35.03 29.12
N ARG A 1119 -12.64 -35.59 28.25
CA ARG A 1119 -11.68 -36.66 28.56
C ARG A 1119 -10.41 -36.52 27.74
N ASN A 1120 -9.29 -37.00 28.28
CA ASN A 1120 -8.02 -37.08 27.57
C ASN A 1120 -8.17 -37.76 26.18
N PRO A 1121 -7.98 -37.05 25.06
CA PRO A 1121 -8.23 -37.59 23.72
C PRO A 1121 -7.05 -38.39 23.15
N PHE A 1122 -5.85 -38.31 23.75
CA PHE A 1122 -4.63 -38.93 23.20
C PHE A 1122 -4.75 -40.45 22.94
N PRO A 1123 -5.44 -41.27 23.77
CA PRO A 1123 -5.65 -42.69 23.48
C PRO A 1123 -6.54 -42.99 22.27
N ARG A 1124 -7.26 -42.00 21.72
CA ARG A 1124 -8.12 -42.15 20.53
C ARG A 1124 -7.44 -41.68 19.23
N PHE A 1125 -6.23 -41.13 19.28
CA PHE A 1125 -5.46 -40.78 18.07
C PHE A 1125 -4.78 -41.99 17.46
N TYR A 1126 -4.81 -42.09 16.12
CA TYR A 1126 -4.10 -43.12 15.38
C TYR A 1126 -2.59 -42.83 15.38
N PRO A 1127 -1.72 -43.75 15.85
CA PRO A 1127 -0.28 -43.46 15.93
C PRO A 1127 0.34 -43.18 14.56
N GLU A 1128 0.06 -43.98 13.54
CA GLU A 1128 0.75 -43.95 12.24
C GLU A 1128 0.09 -43.08 11.15
N VAL A 1129 -0.57 -41.99 11.56
CA VAL A 1129 -1.27 -41.04 10.67
C VAL A 1129 -0.66 -39.65 10.81
N ASP A 1130 -0.43 -38.98 9.68
CA ASP A 1130 0.28 -37.69 9.60
C ASP A 1130 -0.61 -36.51 10.01
N PHE A 1131 -1.88 -36.53 9.60
CA PHE A 1131 -2.88 -35.48 9.85
C PHE A 1131 -4.23 -36.08 10.27
N GLN A 1132 -4.78 -35.63 11.39
CA GLN A 1132 -6.05 -36.11 11.96
C GLN A 1132 -6.94 -34.92 12.31
N ILE A 1133 -8.25 -35.00 12.00
CA ILE A 1133 -9.18 -33.86 12.13
C ILE A 1133 -10.59 -34.33 12.55
N ALA A 1134 -11.24 -33.59 13.45
CA ALA A 1134 -12.64 -33.79 13.82
C ALA A 1134 -13.59 -33.45 12.65
N CYS A 1135 -14.87 -33.79 12.77
CA CYS A 1135 -15.84 -33.58 11.69
C CYS A 1135 -17.11 -32.86 12.16
N ASP A 1136 -17.71 -32.09 11.26
CA ASP A 1136 -19.09 -31.60 11.40
C ASP A 1136 -20.10 -32.70 11.04
N ASN A 1137 -19.72 -33.64 10.16
CA ASN A 1137 -20.44 -34.91 9.92
C ASN A 1137 -19.46 -36.05 9.63
N TYR A 1138 -19.67 -37.21 10.27
CA TYR A 1138 -18.86 -38.42 10.13
C TYR A 1138 -19.66 -39.60 9.57
N TYR A 1139 -19.20 -40.20 8.47
CA TYR A 1139 -19.90 -41.27 7.73
C TYR A 1139 -19.41 -42.69 8.10
N GLY A 1140 -18.88 -42.88 9.30
CA GLY A 1140 -18.55 -44.19 9.87
C GLY A 1140 -17.19 -44.80 9.48
N ASN A 1141 -16.50 -44.25 8.49
CA ASN A 1141 -15.16 -44.70 8.06
C ASN A 1141 -14.13 -43.56 8.26
N PRO A 1142 -13.06 -43.75 9.07
CA PRO A 1142 -12.07 -42.71 9.34
C PRO A 1142 -11.11 -42.42 8.17
N GLU A 1143 -11.12 -43.22 7.10
CA GLU A 1143 -10.33 -42.99 5.88
C GLU A 1143 -11.15 -42.41 4.72
N ASP A 1144 -12.48 -42.29 4.87
CA ASP A 1144 -13.33 -41.77 3.80
C ASP A 1144 -13.15 -40.25 3.65
N LYS A 1145 -12.61 -39.82 2.51
CA LYS A 1145 -12.43 -38.40 2.16
C LYS A 1145 -13.77 -37.65 2.02
N ASN A 1146 -14.92 -38.32 1.95
CA ASN A 1146 -16.24 -37.69 1.92
C ASN A 1146 -16.68 -37.11 3.28
N ASN A 1147 -16.07 -37.53 4.40
CA ASN A 1147 -16.26 -36.92 5.72
C ASN A 1147 -16.08 -35.40 5.65
N ARG A 1148 -16.81 -34.66 6.50
CA ARG A 1148 -16.79 -33.18 6.53
C ARG A 1148 -15.91 -32.69 7.67
N PRO A 1149 -14.59 -32.47 7.46
CA PRO A 1149 -13.68 -32.01 8.49
C PRO A 1149 -14.11 -30.65 9.06
N ASN A 1150 -13.99 -30.53 10.39
CA ASN A 1150 -14.15 -29.34 11.19
C ASN A 1150 -12.75 -28.81 11.57
N GLY A 1151 -12.44 -27.56 11.25
CA GLY A 1151 -11.11 -26.97 11.48
C GLY A 1151 -10.74 -26.75 12.95
N GLY A 1152 -11.72 -26.84 13.87
CA GLY A 1152 -11.55 -26.50 15.27
C GLY A 1152 -10.86 -27.56 16.12
N PHE A 1153 -10.73 -28.82 15.67
CA PHE A 1153 -9.95 -29.82 16.40
C PHE A 1153 -9.11 -30.69 15.46
N THR A 1154 -7.79 -30.64 15.61
CA THR A 1154 -6.84 -31.46 14.82
C THR A 1154 -5.71 -32.02 15.67
N TYR A 1155 -5.13 -33.14 15.24
CA TYR A 1155 -3.84 -33.64 15.71
C TYR A 1155 -2.92 -33.90 14.51
N VAL A 1156 -1.71 -33.36 14.55
CA VAL A 1156 -0.77 -33.37 13.42
C VAL A 1156 0.61 -33.79 13.90
N ARG A 1157 1.17 -34.85 13.30
CA ARG A 1157 2.54 -35.30 13.55
C ARG A 1157 3.51 -34.44 12.75
N SER A 1158 4.54 -33.89 13.39
CA SER A 1158 5.60 -33.16 12.70
C SER A 1158 6.46 -34.08 11.83
N ASN A 1159 6.32 -33.99 10.50
CA ASN A 1159 7.20 -34.62 9.53
C ASN A 1159 7.15 -33.88 8.17
N LEU A 1160 7.98 -34.31 7.20
CA LEU A 1160 8.07 -33.64 5.90
C LEU A 1160 6.74 -33.58 5.15
N ARG A 1161 5.87 -34.60 5.26
CA ARG A 1161 4.59 -34.64 4.55
C ARG A 1161 3.60 -33.64 5.14
N SER A 1162 3.50 -33.57 6.47
CA SER A 1162 2.60 -32.62 7.14
C SER A 1162 3.08 -31.17 6.97
N ILE A 1163 4.39 -30.92 6.94
CA ILE A 1163 4.97 -29.60 6.57
C ILE A 1163 4.59 -29.22 5.13
N LEU A 1164 4.79 -30.12 4.16
CA LEU A 1164 4.44 -29.88 2.76
C LEU A 1164 2.93 -29.68 2.58
N PHE A 1165 2.10 -30.45 3.30
CA PHE A 1165 0.65 -30.31 3.29
C PHE A 1165 0.19 -28.96 3.88
N TYR A 1166 0.72 -28.53 5.03
CA TYR A 1166 0.37 -27.22 5.61
C TYR A 1166 0.79 -26.05 4.71
N ARG A 1167 1.95 -26.14 4.05
CA ARG A 1167 2.37 -25.17 3.03
C ARG A 1167 1.42 -25.14 1.83
N PHE A 1168 1.04 -26.30 1.30
CA PHE A 1168 0.10 -26.42 0.19
C PHE A 1168 -1.31 -25.90 0.55
N TRP A 1169 -1.83 -26.25 1.74
CA TRP A 1169 -3.11 -25.77 2.24
C TRP A 1169 -3.11 -24.25 2.41
N PHE A 1170 -2.07 -23.69 3.03
CA PHE A 1170 -1.90 -22.24 3.15
C PHE A 1170 -1.81 -21.54 1.78
N GLN A 1171 -1.08 -22.11 0.81
CA GLN A 1171 -0.97 -21.57 -0.54
C GLN A 1171 -2.29 -21.65 -1.31
N SER A 1172 -3.10 -22.69 -1.09
CA SER A 1172 -4.37 -22.91 -1.80
C SER A 1172 -5.40 -21.80 -1.61
N ARG A 1173 -5.25 -20.93 -0.59
CA ARG A 1173 -6.06 -19.68 -0.46
C ARG A 1173 -5.91 -18.73 -1.65
N GLU A 1174 -4.80 -18.81 -2.38
CA GLU A 1174 -4.52 -18.00 -3.58
C GLU A 1174 -5.28 -18.56 -4.80
N THR A 1175 -5.51 -19.88 -4.84
CA THR A 1175 -6.37 -20.58 -5.82
C THR A 1175 -7.86 -20.40 -5.51
N TYR A 1176 -8.23 -20.33 -4.24
CA TYR A 1176 -9.60 -20.25 -3.74
C TYR A 1176 -9.85 -18.98 -2.92
N PRO A 1177 -9.78 -17.78 -3.53
CA PRO A 1177 -9.97 -16.52 -2.83
C PRO A 1177 -11.38 -16.40 -2.21
N GLY A 1178 -11.48 -15.72 -1.07
CA GLY A 1178 -12.75 -15.53 -0.34
C GLY A 1178 -13.29 -16.78 0.37
N LYS A 1179 -12.56 -17.91 0.36
CA LYS A 1179 -12.93 -19.15 1.07
C LYS A 1179 -12.25 -19.30 2.41
N HIS A 1180 -12.95 -19.98 3.34
CA HIS A 1180 -12.44 -20.33 4.66
C HIS A 1180 -11.37 -21.43 4.58
N ASP A 1181 -10.52 -21.58 5.61
CA ASP A 1181 -9.50 -22.64 5.62
C ASP A 1181 -10.13 -24.04 5.57
N GLN A 1182 -11.25 -24.24 6.28
CA GLN A 1182 -12.05 -25.47 6.24
C GLN A 1182 -12.77 -25.70 4.89
N ASP A 1183 -13.19 -24.64 4.17
CA ASP A 1183 -13.76 -24.77 2.82
C ASP A 1183 -12.70 -25.30 1.86
N VAL A 1184 -11.53 -24.65 1.88
CA VAL A 1184 -10.39 -25.02 1.03
C VAL A 1184 -9.87 -26.40 1.37
N LEU A 1185 -9.83 -26.79 2.66
CA LEU A 1185 -9.51 -28.16 3.05
C LEU A 1185 -10.47 -29.18 2.41
N ASN A 1186 -11.77 -28.87 2.38
CA ASN A 1186 -12.76 -29.74 1.74
C ASN A 1186 -12.58 -29.84 0.22
N MET A 1187 -11.96 -28.85 -0.42
CA MET A 1187 -11.60 -28.89 -1.85
C MET A 1187 -10.31 -29.70 -2.08
N ILE A 1188 -9.24 -29.42 -1.30
CA ILE A 1188 -7.90 -29.97 -1.55
C ILE A 1188 -7.64 -31.36 -0.92
N LYS A 1189 -8.50 -31.87 -0.04
CA LYS A 1189 -8.36 -33.24 0.53
C LYS A 1189 -8.37 -34.35 -0.54
N ASN A 1190 -8.89 -34.04 -1.73
CA ASN A 1190 -8.92 -34.92 -2.91
C ASN A 1190 -7.85 -34.57 -3.96
N ASP A 1191 -6.95 -33.62 -3.69
CA ASP A 1191 -5.92 -33.21 -4.66
C ASP A 1191 -4.82 -34.28 -4.83
N PRO A 1192 -4.41 -34.63 -6.07
CA PRO A 1192 -3.33 -35.60 -6.33
C PRO A 1192 -2.00 -35.29 -5.63
N PHE A 1193 -1.75 -34.04 -5.22
CA PHE A 1193 -0.58 -33.66 -4.43
C PHE A 1193 -0.48 -34.43 -3.11
N LEU A 1194 -1.61 -34.69 -2.42
CA LEU A 1194 -1.62 -35.39 -1.13
C LEU A 1194 -1.14 -36.85 -1.29
N GLU A 1195 -1.53 -37.50 -2.39
CA GLU A 1195 -1.11 -38.86 -2.74
C GLU A 1195 0.35 -38.87 -3.20
N LYS A 1196 0.78 -37.87 -3.97
CA LYS A 1196 2.18 -37.69 -4.39
C LYS A 1196 3.16 -37.51 -3.22
N ILE A 1197 2.76 -36.84 -2.14
CA ILE A 1197 3.58 -36.73 -0.92
C ILE A 1197 3.36 -37.90 0.07
N GLY A 1198 2.42 -38.81 -0.22
CA GLY A 1198 2.08 -39.96 0.61
C GLY A 1198 1.46 -39.60 1.97
N LEU A 1199 0.72 -38.48 2.05
CA LEU A 1199 0.15 -37.98 3.30
C LEU A 1199 -0.95 -38.92 3.82
N LYS A 1200 -0.76 -39.46 5.03
CA LYS A 1200 -1.83 -40.19 5.73
C LYS A 1200 -2.75 -39.22 6.44
N MET A 1201 -3.97 -39.08 5.93
CA MET A 1201 -5.06 -38.31 6.55
C MET A 1201 -6.10 -39.26 7.16
N ARG A 1202 -6.61 -38.96 8.36
CA ARG A 1202 -7.83 -39.60 8.89
C ARG A 1202 -8.78 -38.60 9.54
N PHE A 1203 -10.04 -38.97 9.56
CA PHE A 1203 -11.15 -38.24 10.17
C PHE A 1203 -11.48 -38.87 11.53
N LEU A 1204 -11.67 -38.03 12.54
CA LEU A 1204 -11.98 -38.44 13.90
C LEU A 1204 -13.50 -38.58 14.08
N ASP A 1205 -13.91 -39.67 14.72
CA ASP A 1205 -15.30 -40.06 14.92
C ASP A 1205 -16.03 -39.12 15.90
N THR A 1206 -17.23 -38.67 15.53
CA THR A 1206 -18.07 -37.74 16.29
C THR A 1206 -18.65 -38.35 17.58
N ALA A 1207 -18.56 -39.66 17.78
CA ALA A 1207 -18.79 -40.31 19.07
C ALA A 1207 -17.75 -39.87 20.13
N TYR A 1208 -16.49 -39.65 19.73
CA TYR A 1208 -15.41 -39.21 20.63
C TYR A 1208 -15.16 -37.69 20.55
N PHE A 1209 -15.27 -37.12 19.34
CA PHE A 1209 -14.96 -35.73 19.03
C PHE A 1209 -16.23 -35.03 18.49
N GLY A 1210 -17.25 -34.95 19.35
CA GLY A 1210 -18.57 -34.44 18.97
C GLY A 1210 -18.67 -32.91 18.96
N GLY A 1211 -19.78 -32.41 18.44
CA GLY A 1211 -20.15 -31.00 18.56
C GLY A 1211 -21.65 -30.78 18.40
N PHE A 1212 -22.13 -29.54 18.46
CA PHE A 1212 -23.56 -29.28 18.28
C PHE A 1212 -24.07 -29.54 16.85
N CYS A 1213 -23.20 -29.55 15.83
CA CYS A 1213 -23.56 -30.05 14.48
C CYS A 1213 -23.93 -31.55 14.50
N GLU A 1214 -23.11 -32.36 15.18
CA GLU A 1214 -23.27 -33.82 15.29
C GLU A 1214 -22.81 -34.27 16.68
N ARG A 1215 -23.78 -34.41 17.59
CA ARG A 1215 -23.53 -34.60 19.03
C ARG A 1215 -23.15 -36.04 19.33
N SER A 1216 -22.02 -36.23 20.01
CA SER A 1216 -21.76 -37.45 20.77
C SER A 1216 -22.91 -37.67 21.77
N LYS A 1217 -23.46 -38.88 21.77
CA LYS A 1217 -24.60 -39.26 22.63
C LYS A 1217 -24.16 -39.97 23.91
N ASP A 1218 -22.89 -40.36 24.01
CA ASP A 1218 -22.40 -41.24 25.07
C ASP A 1218 -21.31 -40.56 25.91
N PHE A 1219 -21.67 -40.27 27.17
CA PHE A 1219 -20.78 -39.71 28.17
C PHE A 1219 -19.65 -40.69 28.58
N HIS A 1220 -19.82 -42.00 28.33
CA HIS A 1220 -18.80 -43.03 28.55
C HIS A 1220 -17.70 -43.01 27.49
N GLU A 1221 -17.93 -42.44 26.31
CA GLU A 1221 -16.99 -42.47 25.19
C GLU A 1221 -16.41 -41.08 24.86
N VAL A 1222 -17.23 -40.02 25.01
CA VAL A 1222 -16.88 -38.64 24.61
C VAL A 1222 -15.55 -38.15 25.21
N CYS A 1223 -14.75 -37.49 24.35
CA CYS A 1223 -13.49 -36.84 24.73
C CYS A 1223 -13.58 -35.32 24.60
N THR A 1224 -14.27 -34.80 23.59
CA THR A 1224 -14.48 -33.35 23.40
C THR A 1224 -15.89 -33.03 22.91
N MET A 1225 -16.36 -31.81 23.18
CA MET A 1225 -17.61 -31.25 22.67
C MET A 1225 -17.39 -29.83 22.15
N HIS A 1226 -17.56 -29.60 20.84
CA HIS A 1226 -17.38 -28.31 20.17
C HIS A 1226 -18.71 -27.56 19.98
N ALA A 1227 -18.74 -26.25 20.26
CA ALA A 1227 -19.83 -25.35 19.87
C ALA A 1227 -19.83 -24.97 18.37
N ASN A 1228 -19.56 -25.92 17.48
CA ASN A 1228 -19.82 -25.79 16.04
C ASN A 1228 -21.34 -25.68 15.77
N CYS A 1229 -21.75 -25.23 14.57
CA CYS A 1229 -23.15 -24.91 14.24
C CYS A 1229 -23.85 -23.94 15.23
N CYS A 1230 -23.09 -23.11 15.97
CA CYS A 1230 -23.61 -22.12 16.90
C CYS A 1230 -23.06 -20.72 16.62
N TYR A 1231 -23.93 -19.71 16.70
CA TYR A 1231 -23.62 -18.32 16.37
C TYR A 1231 -23.75 -17.39 17.58
N GLY A 1232 -22.78 -16.46 17.71
CA GLY A 1232 -22.69 -15.46 18.77
C GLY A 1232 -22.03 -15.96 20.06
N LEU A 1233 -21.05 -15.21 20.56
CA LEU A 1233 -20.29 -15.49 21.79
C LEU A 1233 -21.19 -15.82 23.00
N GLY A 1234 -22.23 -15.03 23.26
CA GLY A 1234 -23.14 -15.23 24.38
C GLY A 1234 -23.92 -16.56 24.32
N THR A 1235 -24.28 -17.00 23.12
CA THR A 1235 -24.96 -18.28 22.86
C THR A 1235 -24.04 -19.45 23.22
N LYS A 1236 -22.81 -19.44 22.70
CA LYS A 1236 -21.78 -20.45 22.97
C LYS A 1236 -21.45 -20.53 24.46
N VAL A 1237 -21.23 -19.39 25.11
CA VAL A 1237 -20.95 -19.31 26.56
C VAL A 1237 -22.09 -19.91 27.40
N HIS A 1238 -23.35 -19.78 26.98
CA HIS A 1238 -24.48 -20.38 27.67
C HIS A 1238 -24.52 -21.90 27.53
N ASP A 1239 -24.53 -22.41 26.30
CA ASP A 1239 -24.70 -23.85 26.06
C ASP A 1239 -23.46 -24.67 26.48
N LEU A 1240 -22.24 -24.11 26.38
CA LEU A 1240 -21.03 -24.77 26.92
C LEU A 1240 -21.01 -24.81 28.46
N LYS A 1241 -21.62 -23.83 29.15
CA LYS A 1241 -21.83 -23.90 30.62
C LYS A 1241 -22.76 -25.06 30.99
N ILE A 1242 -23.78 -25.34 30.18
CA ILE A 1242 -24.69 -26.48 30.38
C ILE A 1242 -23.96 -27.81 30.13
N VAL A 1243 -23.15 -27.92 29.07
CA VAL A 1243 -22.30 -29.11 28.82
C VAL A 1243 -21.36 -29.39 30.00
N LEU A 1244 -20.70 -28.36 30.55
CA LEU A 1244 -19.84 -28.50 31.72
C LEU A 1244 -20.59 -28.88 33.00
N GLU A 1245 -21.82 -28.40 33.18
CA GLU A 1245 -22.68 -28.79 34.32
C GLU A 1245 -23.17 -30.24 34.19
N ASP A 1246 -23.62 -30.65 33.00
CA ASP A 1246 -23.98 -32.05 32.68
C ASP A 1246 -22.82 -33.00 32.95
N TRP A 1247 -21.61 -32.63 32.50
CA TRP A 1247 -20.40 -33.41 32.73
C TRP A 1247 -20.04 -33.53 34.21
N LYS A 1248 -20.06 -32.42 34.97
CA LYS A 1248 -19.81 -32.43 36.42
C LYS A 1248 -20.79 -33.32 37.17
N ASN A 1249 -22.08 -33.26 36.80
CA ASN A 1249 -23.11 -34.12 37.40
C ASN A 1249 -22.82 -35.60 37.12
N PHE A 1250 -22.54 -35.98 35.86
CA PHE A 1250 -22.15 -37.36 35.49
C PHE A 1250 -20.84 -37.82 36.17
N MET A 1251 -19.88 -36.92 36.34
CA MET A 1251 -18.63 -37.21 37.04
C MET A 1251 -18.80 -37.37 38.56
N SER A 1252 -19.87 -36.83 39.14
CA SER A 1252 -20.19 -36.96 40.57
C SER A 1252 -20.94 -38.25 40.95
N LEU A 1253 -21.44 -39.02 39.97
CA LEU A 1253 -22.14 -40.28 40.22
C LEU A 1253 -21.20 -41.39 40.74
N PRO A 1254 -21.64 -42.23 41.69
CA PRO A 1254 -20.96 -43.47 42.05
C PRO A 1254 -20.69 -44.36 40.84
N LEU A 1255 -19.61 -45.15 40.84
CA LEU A 1255 -19.20 -45.96 39.68
C LEU A 1255 -20.29 -46.91 39.16
N GLU A 1256 -21.11 -47.47 40.06
CA GLU A 1256 -22.19 -48.43 39.76
C GLU A 1256 -23.41 -47.74 39.10
N GLU A 1257 -23.84 -46.61 39.65
CA GLU A 1257 -24.86 -45.75 39.04
C GLU A 1257 -24.38 -45.21 37.70
N LYS A 1258 -23.12 -44.75 37.65
CA LYS A 1258 -22.50 -44.21 36.45
C LYS A 1258 -22.49 -45.24 35.32
N ALA A 1259 -22.12 -46.49 35.59
CA ALA A 1259 -22.10 -47.59 34.62
C ALA A 1259 -23.49 -48.02 34.10
N SER A 1260 -24.58 -47.55 34.72
CA SER A 1260 -25.96 -47.83 34.31
C SER A 1260 -26.74 -46.57 33.89
N ALA A 1261 -26.17 -45.38 34.08
CA ALA A 1261 -26.78 -44.11 33.70
C ALA A 1261 -26.75 -43.91 32.18
N SER A 1262 -27.86 -43.40 31.64
CA SER A 1262 -27.98 -42.94 30.25
C SER A 1262 -28.22 -41.42 30.21
N PRO A 1263 -27.26 -40.60 30.67
CA PRO A 1263 -27.39 -39.14 30.69
C PRO A 1263 -27.52 -38.60 29.25
N ALA A 1264 -28.40 -37.62 29.09
CA ALA A 1264 -28.57 -36.90 27.83
C ALA A 1264 -28.19 -35.43 28.02
N TRP A 1265 -27.43 -34.87 27.07
CA TRP A 1265 -27.07 -33.45 27.10
C TRP A 1265 -28.31 -32.56 27.11
N ARG A 1266 -28.38 -31.66 28.10
CA ARG A 1266 -29.36 -30.55 28.12
C ARG A 1266 -29.04 -29.48 27.09
N ALA A 1267 -27.88 -29.56 26.41
CA ALA A 1267 -27.40 -28.62 25.41
C ALA A 1267 -27.44 -29.18 23.96
N PRO A 1268 -27.53 -28.31 22.95
CA PRO A 1268 -27.79 -26.87 23.07
C PRO A 1268 -29.25 -26.54 23.37
N GLN A 1269 -29.48 -25.38 23.99
CA GLN A 1269 -30.80 -24.77 24.19
C GLN A 1269 -30.96 -23.48 23.37
N ASN A 1270 -29.89 -22.71 23.21
CA ASN A 1270 -29.91 -21.43 22.51
C ASN A 1270 -29.25 -21.49 21.12
N CYS A 1271 -28.23 -22.35 20.93
CA CYS A 1271 -27.71 -22.67 19.60
C CYS A 1271 -28.79 -23.44 18.82
N ARG A 1272 -29.44 -22.76 17.86
CA ARG A 1272 -30.41 -23.39 16.94
C ARG A 1272 -29.70 -23.78 15.65
N THR A 1273 -29.81 -25.07 15.32
CA THR A 1273 -29.60 -25.65 13.97
C THR A 1273 -30.75 -25.24 13.05
#